data_AF-A0A1W9R2M5-F1
#
_entry.id   AF-A0A1W9R2M5-F1
#
_cell.length_a   1.000
_cell.length_b   1.000
_cell.length_c   1.000
_cell.angle_alpha   90.00
_cell.angle_beta   90.00
_cell.angle_gamma   90.00
#
_symmetry.space_group_name_H-M   'P 1'
#
loop_
_entity.id
_entity.type
_entity.pdbx_description
1 polymer ?
#
loop_
_entity_poly.entity_id
_entity_poly.type
_entity_poly.pdbx_seq_one_letter_code
_entity_poly.pdbx_strand_id
1 'polypeptide(L)'
;MKNNLIKYLSFLLLLFPLLTVAQGKVQTRLIHWDGIQEIGFDGGSMKILNFSDAVNDDAFGILPIHQEMIEIKTPGLYYKFEIQDPVFAAFDSQNSVLGLPDIDLVTTEVQTIVEQAFISGKQFTVFKLLPLRLNPQTGLIEKLVQFNLSIVPQIGEPAMLKSTRAFRENSVLASEEWFKVSVSKNGIYKVTYAQLKEMGMDVDNIDPENIKLYGNGGGMLPELNSEFTYNDPHENAIVVEDGGDGSFDAGDYILFYGESPDQWVYEPIKLAFKYIGHRYSDYTYYFITAGGGAGKRITTISQSSHPPTETFTSFHDFGCHELNQKNLIHSGAVWYGEEFGDELSYDLPFVFPNADTGYANYFVVNVAAKSPYVSTFSFHVNEDSLTSVSVPAIPPQSVIIYANAVSKNKRFKSSSDTIVVSVDYNKPHESSLGWLDNIQLNVMRHLIYPGGQLAFRNVFTVGSGNVSEFQISSAPAGFYIWDVTDPLEPKKINTSQNGETFTFTVETDSLREFIGFEDNNFLVPNLIGEIENQNLHALQNFDFVIISHPDFIVQAERLKALHEELDDMQICVVTPGQIFNEFSSGSQDPTAIRNFVKMIYQRSGTPSQLKYLLLFGDGSYDPKNRIEENKNFVMTYQSKQSLKLTSSYVTDDFFGLMDPIEGTDAYGNVDIGIGRLPVSTPQEAKEMVDKIENYMRFSEQTQGSWKNKMCFVADDEDYNLHFFQADTVLAKNVARMNPSMNLNKIYLDAFQQISTSSGHRYPEANKALNQQVEDGALFINYTGHGGEKGWSVENVLQISDINSWTNFNTLPVFITATCEFSRFDNPSMTSAGELVLLNPNGGGIALLTTTRLAFAQSNLTLNRRIYDTLFRSSPDNYPRLGDLIKFSKTPSNTNIRNFVLLGDPAIKPAFPKYDIVTETINGITIDSYTDTLKANGMMTVTGYIADFSDERNIIDDFNGMLYPVLYDKAVSIMTLGNDPKSSPAEFQLQDRVLYKGKVSVTNGEFSFSFVIPKDISYQYGNGKLSYYAADSLRDAGGYFDQFILGGYDGSTATDDKGPEITMYLNDSLFINGSEINNSPILFAGLSDPGGINTSGSGIGHDIVATLDGDESVTFLLNDYFDPQVDDFTSGNIVFPFNNLSNGKHTLELKAWDMFNNSSSSIIEFYVSDSLNMDVAQVLNYPNPFANGTYFTFRHNQFGEDLRVEIEIYNFNGQLATVFIPQHIVTNGYTVDPIYWDGEDNRGNKLNPGFYFYKIKVGNGIGYQTERVQKLVISN
;
A
#
# COMPACT_ATOMS: atom_id res chain seq x y z
N MET A 1 -54.47 49.64 9.50
CA MET A 1 -53.92 48.93 10.69
C MET A 1 -53.83 47.41 10.51
N LYS A 2 -54.87 46.69 10.04
CA LYS A 2 -54.81 45.23 9.84
C LYS A 2 -53.71 44.72 8.86
N ASN A 3 -53.41 45.44 7.77
CA ASN A 3 -52.37 45.01 6.82
C ASN A 3 -50.93 45.18 7.33
N ASN A 4 -50.68 46.08 8.27
CA ASN A 4 -49.35 46.21 8.88
C ASN A 4 -49.13 45.13 9.95
N LEU A 5 -50.19 44.71 10.66
CA LEU A 5 -50.11 43.62 11.64
C LEU A 5 -49.83 42.27 10.97
N ILE A 6 -50.39 42.02 9.79
CA ILE A 6 -50.14 40.78 9.01
C ILE A 6 -48.73 40.77 8.42
N LYS A 7 -48.20 41.92 7.96
CA LYS A 7 -46.79 42.02 7.54
C LYS A 7 -45.82 41.84 8.72
N TYR A 8 -46.11 42.40 9.89
CA TYR A 8 -45.31 42.18 11.10
C TYR A 8 -45.40 40.74 11.61
N LEU A 9 -46.58 40.10 11.59
CA LEU A 9 -46.70 38.68 11.95
C LEU A 9 -46.02 37.77 10.94
N SER A 10 -46.07 38.06 9.64
CA SER A 10 -45.38 37.28 8.62
C SER A 10 -43.86 37.44 8.72
N PHE A 11 -43.38 38.63 9.09
CA PHE A 11 -41.95 38.88 9.36
C PHE A 11 -41.49 38.20 10.66
N LEU A 12 -42.34 38.15 11.71
CA LEU A 12 -42.08 37.41 12.95
C LEU A 12 -42.15 35.89 12.76
N LEU A 13 -43.04 35.38 11.89
CA LEU A 13 -43.14 33.96 11.54
C LEU A 13 -41.97 33.50 10.65
N LEU A 14 -41.37 34.39 9.86
CA LEU A 14 -40.11 34.14 9.15
C LEU A 14 -38.87 34.23 10.07
N LEU A 15 -38.97 34.90 11.23
CA LEU A 15 -37.91 34.98 12.24
C LEU A 15 -37.96 33.83 13.27
N PHE A 16 -39.07 33.11 13.37
CA PHE A 16 -39.21 31.99 14.33
C PHE A 16 -38.30 30.78 14.04
N PRO A 17 -38.00 30.40 12.77
CA PRO A 17 -36.95 29.42 12.48
C PRO A 17 -35.56 29.96 12.81
N LEU A 18 -35.31 31.26 12.67
CA LEU A 18 -34.02 31.89 13.02
C LEU A 18 -33.77 31.96 14.53
N LEU A 19 -34.82 32.15 15.34
CA LEU A 19 -34.71 32.19 16.81
C LEU A 19 -34.61 30.80 17.46
N THR A 20 -35.01 29.74 16.77
CA THR A 20 -34.85 28.35 17.25
C THR A 20 -33.51 27.74 16.88
N VAL A 21 -32.84 28.25 15.83
CA VAL A 21 -31.48 27.85 15.44
C VAL A 21 -30.42 28.41 16.40
N ALA A 22 -30.71 29.40 17.25
CA ALA A 22 -29.72 30.08 18.09
C ALA A 22 -29.43 29.45 19.48
N GLN A 23 -29.99 28.28 19.82
CA GLN A 23 -29.63 27.61 21.08
C GLN A 23 -28.29 26.88 20.91
N GLY A 24 -27.20 27.50 21.37
CA GLY A 24 -25.89 26.86 21.42
C GLY A 24 -25.93 25.60 22.27
N LYS A 25 -25.28 24.52 21.79
CA LYS A 25 -25.17 23.27 22.53
C LYS A 25 -23.91 23.34 23.39
N VAL A 26 -24.05 23.24 24.70
CA VAL A 26 -22.91 23.13 25.63
C VAL A 26 -22.74 21.67 26.01
N GLN A 27 -21.53 21.13 25.85
CA GLN A 27 -21.19 19.78 26.27
C GLN A 27 -19.88 19.78 27.05
N THR A 28 -19.83 19.02 28.14
CA THR A 28 -18.59 18.81 28.88
C THR A 28 -17.66 17.86 28.12
N ARG A 29 -16.38 18.20 28.08
CA ARG A 29 -15.29 17.40 27.53
C ARG A 29 -14.28 17.14 28.65
N LEU A 30 -13.75 15.92 28.68
CA LEU A 30 -12.69 15.50 29.60
C LEU A 30 -11.45 15.17 28.78
N ILE A 31 -10.28 15.55 29.28
CA ILE A 31 -8.99 15.21 28.69
C ILE A 31 -8.24 14.31 29.67
N HIS A 32 -8.06 13.06 29.27
CA HIS A 32 -7.44 12.02 30.10
C HIS A 32 -5.96 11.90 29.77
N TRP A 33 -5.12 12.61 30.52
CA TRP A 33 -3.67 12.64 30.29
C TRP A 33 -2.96 11.37 30.70
N ASP A 34 -2.10 10.88 29.80
CA ASP A 34 -1.29 9.67 29.98
C ASP A 34 0.13 9.99 30.46
N GLY A 35 0.48 11.29 30.56
CA GLY A 35 1.78 11.75 31.07
C GLY A 35 2.81 11.99 29.97
N ILE A 36 4.10 11.90 30.34
CA ILE A 36 5.22 11.98 29.41
C ILE A 36 5.61 10.56 29.02
N GLN A 37 5.57 10.24 27.73
CA GLN A 37 5.99 8.96 27.16
C GLN A 37 7.38 9.11 26.53
N GLU A 38 8.20 8.07 26.59
CA GLU A 38 9.46 7.96 25.87
C GLU A 38 9.23 7.03 24.66
N ILE A 39 9.68 7.45 23.49
CA ILE A 39 9.54 6.71 22.22
C ILE A 39 10.95 6.39 21.72
N GLY A 40 11.25 5.11 21.52
CA GLY A 40 12.48 4.65 20.87
C GLY A 40 12.43 4.75 19.34
N PHE A 41 13.61 4.87 18.73
CA PHE A 41 13.86 4.70 17.29
C PHE A 41 15.35 4.36 17.08
N ASP A 42 15.72 3.90 15.89
CA ASP A 42 17.12 3.57 15.57
C ASP A 42 18.05 4.79 15.80
N GLY A 43 18.88 4.70 16.83
CA GLY A 43 19.84 5.74 17.21
C GLY A 43 19.43 6.69 18.34
N GLY A 44 18.28 6.51 19.01
CA GLY A 44 17.93 7.30 20.20
C GLY A 44 16.51 7.11 20.75
N SER A 45 16.11 7.97 21.70
CA SER A 45 14.73 8.06 22.18
C SER A 45 14.29 9.51 22.35
N MET A 46 12.99 9.77 22.26
CA MET A 46 12.41 11.11 22.49
C MET A 46 11.27 11.07 23.50
N LYS A 47 11.13 12.14 24.28
CA LYS A 47 10.02 12.31 25.23
C LYS A 47 8.92 13.15 24.61
N ILE A 48 7.67 12.70 24.75
CA ILE A 48 6.48 13.40 24.25
C ILE A 48 5.39 13.46 25.32
N LEU A 49 4.46 14.41 25.18
CA LEU A 49 3.24 14.47 25.98
C LEU A 49 2.10 13.73 25.29
N ASN A 50 1.20 13.13 26.07
CA ASN A 50 0.06 12.40 25.51
C ASN A 50 -1.19 12.39 26.40
N PHE A 51 -2.35 12.17 25.78
CA PHE A 51 -3.64 11.92 26.41
C PHE A 51 -4.54 11.08 25.49
N SER A 52 -5.60 10.50 26.05
CA SER A 52 -6.53 9.64 25.31
C SER A 52 -7.13 10.34 24.09
N ASP A 53 -7.02 9.72 22.91
CA ASP A 53 -7.49 10.22 21.61
C ASP A 53 -6.78 11.49 21.09
N ALA A 54 -5.60 11.82 21.64
CA ALA A 54 -4.77 12.87 21.10
C ALA A 54 -4.39 12.60 19.64
N VAL A 55 -4.39 13.66 18.84
CA VAL A 55 -3.77 13.71 17.50
C VAL A 55 -2.70 14.80 17.49
N ASN A 56 -1.93 14.91 16.42
CA ASN A 56 -0.99 16.01 16.22
C ASN A 56 -1.41 16.85 15.02
N ASP A 57 -0.91 18.08 14.98
CA ASP A 57 -1.13 19.02 13.89
C ASP A 57 0.12 19.89 13.73
N ASP A 58 0.52 20.14 12.48
CA ASP A 58 1.74 20.87 12.15
C ASP A 58 1.80 22.26 12.80
N ALA A 59 0.66 22.92 13.03
CA ALA A 59 0.59 24.21 13.70
C ALA A 59 1.08 24.16 15.16
N PHE A 60 1.05 22.98 15.78
CA PHE A 60 1.45 22.71 17.16
C PHE A 60 2.62 21.72 17.26
N GLY A 61 3.27 21.39 16.13
CA GLY A 61 4.37 20.45 16.08
C GLY A 61 3.99 19.07 16.62
N ILE A 62 4.84 18.51 17.49
CA ILE A 62 4.59 17.19 18.11
C ILE A 62 3.69 17.25 19.36
N LEU A 63 3.20 18.43 19.75
CA LEU A 63 2.34 18.54 20.94
C LEU A 63 0.98 17.87 20.69
N PRO A 64 0.41 17.16 21.69
CA PRO A 64 -0.87 16.48 21.52
C PRO A 64 -2.02 17.49 21.51
N ILE A 65 -2.94 17.35 20.57
CA ILE A 65 -4.15 18.17 20.44
C ILE A 65 -5.43 17.35 20.49
N HIS A 66 -6.50 17.99 20.95
CA HIS A 66 -7.85 17.44 20.93
C HIS A 66 -8.53 17.89 19.64
N GLN A 67 -9.12 16.95 18.91
CA GLN A 67 -9.80 17.24 17.65
C GLN A 67 -11.21 16.65 17.63
N GLU A 68 -12.19 17.44 17.19
CA GLU A 68 -13.58 17.04 17.00
C GLU A 68 -14.09 17.50 15.62
N MET A 69 -14.80 16.64 14.89
CA MET A 69 -15.48 17.00 13.63
C MET A 69 -16.99 16.98 13.79
N ILE A 70 -17.66 18.02 13.29
CA ILE A 70 -19.12 18.15 13.35
C ILE A 70 -19.66 18.42 11.94
N GLU A 71 -20.57 17.56 11.47
CA GLU A 71 -21.24 17.69 10.19
C GLU A 71 -22.14 18.95 10.16
N ILE A 72 -22.01 19.73 9.10
CA ILE A 72 -22.87 20.87 8.81
C ILE A 72 -24.04 20.39 7.96
N LYS A 73 -25.19 20.21 8.61
CA LYS A 73 -26.42 19.71 7.94
C LYS A 73 -27.15 20.77 7.12
N THR A 74 -26.86 22.04 7.36
CA THR A 74 -27.53 23.17 6.70
C THR A 74 -26.49 24.00 5.94
N PRO A 75 -26.52 24.03 4.60
CA PRO A 75 -25.60 24.84 3.80
C PRO A 75 -25.59 26.32 4.24
N GLY A 76 -24.41 26.91 4.35
CA GLY A 76 -24.21 28.31 4.79
C GLY A 76 -24.24 28.54 6.31
N LEU A 77 -24.45 27.48 7.10
CA LEU A 77 -24.33 27.51 8.55
C LEU A 77 -22.92 27.08 8.96
N TYR A 78 -22.32 27.78 9.92
CA TYR A 78 -21.00 27.45 10.48
C TYR A 78 -21.10 27.36 11.99
N TYR A 79 -20.18 26.65 12.64
CA TYR A 79 -20.15 26.58 14.10
C TYR A 79 -18.99 27.40 14.66
N LYS A 80 -19.31 28.33 15.57
CA LYS A 80 -18.34 28.95 16.45
C LYS A 80 -18.18 28.08 17.69
N PHE A 81 -16.94 27.87 18.11
CA PHE A 81 -16.60 27.14 19.31
C PHE A 81 -16.10 28.09 20.38
N GLU A 82 -16.58 27.91 21.61
CA GLU A 82 -16.08 28.63 22.78
C GLU A 82 -15.80 27.65 23.91
N ILE A 83 -14.61 27.73 24.49
CA ILE A 83 -14.23 26.98 25.69
C ILE A 83 -14.74 27.75 26.90
N GLN A 84 -15.56 27.11 27.72
CA GLN A 84 -16.14 27.63 28.95
C GLN A 84 -15.68 26.78 30.13
N ASP A 85 -15.55 27.41 31.30
CA ASP A 85 -15.17 26.77 32.56
C ASP A 85 -13.96 25.81 32.47
N PRO A 86 -12.82 26.21 31.87
CA PRO A 86 -11.67 25.33 31.72
C PRO A 86 -11.02 25.04 33.09
N VAL A 87 -10.80 23.76 33.36
CA VAL A 87 -10.12 23.26 34.57
C VAL A 87 -8.73 22.78 34.19
N PHE A 88 -7.71 23.37 34.82
CA PHE A 88 -6.30 23.04 34.59
C PHE A 88 -5.71 22.28 35.79
N ALA A 89 -4.73 21.43 35.50
CA ALA A 89 -3.90 20.75 36.47
C ALA A 89 -2.42 21.06 36.21
N ALA A 90 -1.62 21.11 37.26
CA ALA A 90 -0.16 21.21 37.13
C ALA A 90 0.43 19.87 36.65
N PHE A 91 1.59 19.93 36.02
CA PHE A 91 2.44 18.75 35.82
C PHE A 91 3.20 18.40 37.07
N ASP A 92 3.45 17.10 37.27
CA ASP A 92 4.21 16.59 38.43
C ASP A 92 5.65 17.10 38.47
N SER A 93 6.25 17.40 37.30
CA SER A 93 7.60 17.95 37.17
C SER A 93 7.71 18.93 36.00
N GLN A 94 7.89 20.22 36.30
CA GLN A 94 8.03 21.28 35.29
C GLN A 94 9.31 21.13 34.45
N ASN A 95 10.41 20.70 35.07
CA ASN A 95 11.67 20.47 34.35
C ASN A 95 11.54 19.37 33.28
N SER A 96 10.66 18.40 33.51
CA SER A 96 10.44 17.31 32.54
C SER A 96 9.65 17.79 31.31
N VAL A 97 8.85 18.84 31.47
CA VAL A 97 8.02 19.41 30.39
C VAL A 97 8.81 20.44 29.57
N LEU A 98 9.62 21.29 30.22
CA LEU A 98 10.40 22.33 29.54
C LEU A 98 11.46 21.79 28.56
N GLY A 99 11.84 20.51 28.69
CA GLY A 99 12.78 19.85 27.78
C GLY A 99 12.12 19.11 26.61
N LEU A 100 10.79 19.16 26.49
CA LEU A 100 10.08 18.49 25.41
C LEU A 100 10.19 19.27 24.10
N PRO A 101 10.25 18.58 22.94
CA PRO A 101 10.24 19.27 21.65
C PRO A 101 8.93 20.07 21.45
N ASP A 102 9.05 21.18 20.73
CA ASP A 102 7.96 22.10 20.37
C ASP A 102 7.21 22.74 21.54
N ILE A 103 7.70 22.59 22.78
CA ILE A 103 7.07 23.17 23.98
C ILE A 103 7.06 24.70 23.96
N ASP A 104 7.93 25.32 23.17
CA ASP A 104 8.01 26.76 22.92
C ASP A 104 6.80 27.30 22.13
N LEU A 105 5.97 26.44 21.55
CA LEU A 105 4.70 26.82 20.90
C LEU A 105 3.58 27.15 21.91
N VAL A 106 3.73 26.75 23.18
CA VAL A 106 2.70 26.95 24.22
C VAL A 106 2.62 28.43 24.64
N THR A 107 1.42 29.00 24.58
CA THR A 107 1.13 30.40 24.99
C THR A 107 0.39 30.52 26.31
N THR A 108 0.18 31.75 26.80
CA THR A 108 -0.55 32.01 28.06
C THR A 108 -2.04 31.68 28.00
N GLU A 109 -2.61 31.62 26.81
CA GLU A 109 -3.98 31.16 26.56
C GLU A 109 -3.95 29.81 25.85
N VAL A 110 -5.02 29.04 26.04
CA VAL A 110 -5.28 27.81 25.32
C VAL A 110 -5.56 28.15 23.86
N GLN A 111 -4.84 27.49 22.95
CA GLN A 111 -4.94 27.77 21.51
C GLN A 111 -5.99 26.86 20.87
N THR A 112 -6.81 27.43 19.99
CA THR A 112 -7.82 26.69 19.22
C THR A 112 -7.74 27.04 17.74
N ILE A 113 -7.96 26.07 16.88
CA ILE A 113 -8.11 26.25 15.43
C ILE A 113 -9.48 25.71 15.01
N VAL A 114 -10.18 26.45 14.16
CA VAL A 114 -11.46 26.03 13.58
C VAL A 114 -11.33 26.07 12.07
N GLU A 115 -11.47 24.91 11.44
CA GLU A 115 -11.32 24.73 10.00
C GLU A 115 -12.60 24.15 9.40
N GLN A 116 -12.73 24.29 8.08
CA GLN A 116 -13.75 23.60 7.29
C GLN A 116 -13.11 22.37 6.65
N ALA A 117 -13.82 21.26 6.65
CA ALA A 117 -13.43 20.06 5.93
C ALA A 117 -14.60 19.57 5.09
N PHE A 118 -14.30 18.79 4.06
CA PHE A 118 -15.30 18.04 3.34
C PHE A 118 -14.97 16.55 3.43
N ILE A 119 -16.02 15.73 3.41
CA ILE A 119 -15.91 14.29 3.31
C ILE A 119 -17.03 13.85 2.36
N SER A 120 -16.64 13.42 1.17
CA SER A 120 -17.54 12.96 0.12
C SER A 120 -18.62 13.99 -0.20
N GLY A 121 -18.19 15.26 -0.34
CA GLY A 121 -19.05 16.41 -0.65
C GLY A 121 -19.89 16.92 0.54
N LYS A 122 -19.86 16.27 1.70
CA LYS A 122 -20.51 16.76 2.92
C LYS A 122 -19.58 17.70 3.67
N GLN A 123 -20.11 18.84 4.12
CA GLN A 123 -19.34 19.85 4.81
C GLN A 123 -19.27 19.56 6.32
N PHE A 124 -18.08 19.71 6.90
CA PHE A 124 -17.80 19.56 8.33
C PHE A 124 -17.08 20.79 8.86
N THR A 125 -17.28 21.08 10.15
CA THR A 125 -16.37 21.96 10.88
C THR A 125 -15.46 21.13 11.78
N VAL A 126 -14.16 21.38 11.72
CA VAL A 126 -13.13 20.73 12.52
C VAL A 126 -12.71 21.68 13.63
N PHE A 127 -12.89 21.29 14.87
CA PHE A 127 -12.41 22.00 16.05
C PHE A 127 -11.15 21.32 16.57
N LYS A 128 -10.04 22.07 16.63
CA LYS A 128 -8.74 21.64 17.16
C LYS A 128 -8.38 22.48 18.38
N LEU A 129 -7.80 21.84 19.38
CA LEU A 129 -7.49 22.43 20.67
C LEU A 129 -6.14 21.93 21.18
N LEU A 130 -5.18 22.83 21.39
CA LEU A 130 -3.96 22.53 22.14
C LEU A 130 -4.26 22.64 23.65
N PRO A 131 -4.34 21.54 24.41
CA PRO A 131 -4.80 21.56 25.79
C PRO A 131 -3.69 21.90 26.79
N LEU A 132 -2.78 22.79 26.40
CA LEU A 132 -1.67 23.29 27.19
C LEU A 132 -1.72 24.81 27.25
N ARG A 133 -1.29 25.39 28.37
CA ARG A 133 -1.00 26.83 28.46
C ARG A 133 0.12 27.14 29.43
N LEU A 134 0.72 28.32 29.28
CA LEU A 134 1.61 28.92 30.25
C LEU A 134 0.77 29.69 31.29
N ASN A 135 0.80 29.27 32.54
CA ASN A 135 0.07 29.95 33.61
C ASN A 135 0.60 31.39 33.76
N PRO A 136 -0.24 32.43 33.59
CA PRO A 136 0.23 33.82 33.57
C PRO A 136 0.71 34.34 34.94
N GLN A 137 0.38 33.64 36.03
CA GLN A 137 0.75 34.04 37.39
C GLN A 137 2.05 33.37 37.84
N THR A 138 2.28 32.12 37.44
CA THR A 138 3.43 31.32 37.88
C THR A 138 4.52 31.19 36.82
N GLY A 139 4.19 31.42 35.54
CA GLY A 139 5.09 31.17 34.40
C GLY A 139 5.36 29.69 34.15
N LEU A 140 4.56 28.79 34.74
CA LEU A 140 4.69 27.34 34.62
C LEU A 140 3.68 26.78 33.61
N ILE A 141 4.02 25.68 32.96
CA ILE A 141 3.10 25.02 32.01
C ILE A 141 2.07 24.21 32.79
N GLU A 142 0.81 24.31 32.40
CA GLU A 142 -0.31 23.55 32.96
C GLU A 142 -1.17 22.91 31.87
N LYS A 143 -1.80 21.78 32.21
CA LYS A 143 -2.58 20.95 31.29
C LYS A 143 -4.07 21.10 31.54
N LEU A 144 -4.86 21.21 30.48
CA LEU A 144 -6.32 21.25 30.53
C LEU A 144 -6.84 19.83 30.77
N VAL A 145 -7.66 19.62 31.81
CA VAL A 145 -8.22 18.29 32.14
C VAL A 145 -9.73 18.21 31.91
N GLN A 146 -10.43 19.34 31.91
CA GLN A 146 -11.87 19.41 31.68
C GLN A 146 -12.25 20.79 31.13
N PHE A 147 -13.24 20.85 30.26
CA PHE A 147 -13.86 22.09 29.81
C PHE A 147 -15.29 21.87 29.32
N ASN A 148 -16.08 22.93 29.23
CA ASN A 148 -17.37 22.95 28.54
C ASN A 148 -17.18 23.54 27.13
N LEU A 149 -17.53 22.78 26.10
CA LEU A 149 -17.50 23.24 24.71
C LEU A 149 -18.87 23.79 24.33
N SER A 150 -18.94 25.11 24.13
CA SER A 150 -20.13 25.79 23.59
C SER A 150 -20.05 25.83 22.07
N ILE A 151 -21.02 25.21 21.40
CA ILE A 151 -21.12 25.13 19.94
C ILE A 151 -22.27 26.05 19.51
N VAL A 152 -21.92 27.20 18.93
CA VAL A 152 -22.88 28.24 18.55
C VAL A 152 -22.99 28.29 17.03
N PRO A 153 -24.15 27.98 16.43
CA PRO A 153 -24.35 28.12 15.00
C PRO A 153 -24.33 29.60 14.60
N GLN A 154 -23.65 29.90 13.51
CA GLN A 154 -23.54 31.22 12.89
C GLN A 154 -23.90 31.12 11.41
N ILE A 155 -24.51 32.18 10.90
CA ILE A 155 -24.71 32.35 9.46
C ILE A 155 -23.44 33.02 8.94
N GLY A 156 -22.64 32.30 8.18
CA GLY A 156 -21.49 32.87 7.48
C GLY A 156 -21.90 33.35 6.10
N GLU A 157 -21.04 34.15 5.45
CA GLU A 157 -21.13 34.23 3.99
C GLU A 157 -20.89 32.81 3.46
N PRO A 158 -21.76 32.28 2.58
CA PRO A 158 -21.50 30.98 1.99
C PRO A 158 -20.12 31.05 1.37
N ALA A 159 -19.20 30.18 1.81
CA ALA A 159 -18.00 29.94 1.03
C ALA A 159 -18.49 29.69 -0.39
N MET A 160 -18.15 30.58 -1.32
CA MET A 160 -18.47 30.35 -2.72
C MET A 160 -17.75 29.05 -3.07
N LEU A 161 -18.50 27.94 -3.06
CA LEU A 161 -18.16 26.75 -3.81
C LEU A 161 -18.06 27.26 -5.25
N LYS A 162 -16.87 27.67 -5.68
CA LYS A 162 -16.57 27.90 -7.08
C LYS A 162 -17.03 26.62 -7.77
N SER A 163 -18.00 26.75 -8.68
CA SER A 163 -18.71 25.61 -9.24
C SER A 163 -17.69 24.56 -9.69
N THR A 164 -17.95 23.29 -9.36
CA THR A 164 -17.22 22.17 -9.98
C THR A 164 -17.30 22.35 -11.49
N ARG A 165 -16.16 22.65 -12.11
CA ARG A 165 -16.10 22.93 -13.55
C ARG A 165 -16.41 21.61 -14.26
N ALA A 166 -17.34 21.62 -15.20
CA ALA A 166 -17.67 20.41 -15.95
C ALA A 166 -16.46 19.93 -16.77
N PHE A 167 -16.16 18.63 -16.66
CA PHE A 167 -15.19 17.96 -17.53
C PHE A 167 -15.74 17.84 -18.95
N ARG A 168 -14.86 17.78 -19.96
CA ARG A 168 -15.28 17.57 -21.36
C ARG A 168 -15.86 16.16 -21.54
N GLU A 169 -16.90 16.01 -22.35
CA GLU A 169 -17.52 14.72 -22.65
C GLU A 169 -16.65 13.79 -23.51
N ASN A 170 -15.79 14.36 -24.34
CA ASN A 170 -14.85 13.59 -25.16
C ASN A 170 -13.51 14.35 -25.23
N SER A 171 -12.41 13.61 -25.30
CA SER A 171 -11.08 14.16 -25.53
C SER A 171 -10.96 14.65 -26.97
N VAL A 172 -10.16 15.70 -27.18
CA VAL A 172 -9.67 16.05 -28.52
C VAL A 172 -8.85 14.93 -29.14
N LEU A 173 -8.23 14.06 -28.34
CA LEU A 173 -7.41 12.93 -28.79
C LEU A 173 -8.23 11.67 -29.13
N ALA A 174 -9.57 11.76 -29.15
CA ALA A 174 -10.45 10.61 -29.36
C ALA A 174 -10.50 10.09 -30.82
N SER A 175 -10.09 10.92 -31.77
CA SER A 175 -10.12 10.66 -33.21
C SER A 175 -9.06 11.48 -33.93
N GLU A 176 -8.88 11.26 -35.24
CA GLU A 176 -7.83 11.84 -36.10
C GLU A 176 -6.46 11.17 -35.91
N GLU A 177 -5.45 11.60 -36.67
CA GLU A 177 -4.05 11.19 -36.49
C GLU A 177 -3.32 12.25 -35.68
N TRP A 178 -2.58 11.81 -34.65
CA TRP A 178 -1.91 12.69 -33.68
C TRP A 178 -0.43 12.38 -33.57
N PHE A 179 0.39 13.42 -33.61
CA PHE A 179 1.85 13.33 -33.51
C PHE A 179 2.34 14.18 -32.34
N LYS A 180 3.07 13.57 -31.41
CA LYS A 180 3.54 14.20 -30.18
C LYS A 180 4.94 14.79 -30.37
N VAL A 181 5.13 16.00 -29.85
CA VAL A 181 6.44 16.68 -29.77
C VAL A 181 6.65 17.23 -28.36
N SER A 182 7.90 17.49 -27.99
CA SER A 182 8.22 18.10 -26.70
C SER A 182 9.24 19.23 -26.79
N VAL A 183 9.17 20.14 -25.81
CA VAL A 183 10.03 21.32 -25.70
C VAL A 183 10.53 21.47 -24.26
N SER A 184 11.67 22.15 -24.08
CA SER A 184 12.29 22.33 -22.76
C SER A 184 12.60 23.79 -22.41
N LYS A 185 12.27 24.74 -23.29
CA LYS A 185 12.56 26.17 -23.12
C LYS A 185 11.44 27.02 -23.71
N ASN A 186 11.22 28.20 -23.13
CA ASN A 186 10.38 29.23 -23.73
C ASN A 186 10.98 29.67 -25.08
N GLY A 187 10.18 29.72 -26.14
CA GLY A 187 10.64 30.24 -27.43
C GLY A 187 9.76 29.89 -28.62
N ILE A 188 10.14 30.38 -29.79
CA ILE A 188 9.54 30.04 -31.07
C ILE A 188 10.20 28.78 -31.61
N TYR A 189 9.38 27.76 -31.82
CA TYR A 189 9.78 26.47 -32.35
C TYR A 189 9.34 26.31 -33.80
N LYS A 190 10.16 25.61 -34.58
CA LYS A 190 9.89 25.27 -35.99
C LYS A 190 9.78 23.77 -36.15
N VAL A 191 8.72 23.32 -36.83
CA VAL A 191 8.56 21.93 -37.30
C VAL A 191 8.41 21.97 -38.81
N THR A 192 9.31 21.27 -39.50
CA THR A 192 9.41 21.26 -40.97
C THR A 192 8.63 20.11 -41.59
N TYR A 193 8.33 20.21 -42.89
CA TYR A 193 7.84 19.11 -43.72
C TYR A 193 8.58 17.79 -43.46
N ALA A 194 9.92 17.82 -43.47
CA ALA A 194 10.74 16.62 -43.29
C ALA A 194 10.54 15.98 -41.92
N GLN A 195 10.33 16.78 -40.87
CA GLN A 195 10.11 16.30 -39.51
C GLN A 195 8.71 15.75 -39.29
N LEU A 196 7.67 16.35 -39.90
CA LEU A 196 6.33 15.77 -39.88
C LEU A 196 6.33 14.40 -40.58
N LYS A 197 7.02 14.30 -41.72
CA LYS A 197 7.18 13.04 -42.47
C LYS A 197 7.99 12.00 -41.69
N GLU A 198 9.03 12.42 -40.97
CA GLU A 198 9.83 11.55 -40.08
C GLU A 198 8.97 10.97 -38.93
N MET A 199 8.06 11.77 -38.37
CA MET A 199 7.12 11.32 -37.33
C MET A 199 6.04 10.36 -37.86
N GLY A 200 5.93 10.18 -39.17
CA GLY A 200 4.97 9.27 -39.82
C GLY A 200 3.73 9.93 -40.43
N MET A 201 3.61 11.27 -40.38
CA MET A 201 2.48 11.97 -40.97
C MET A 201 2.47 11.84 -42.50
N ASP A 202 1.31 11.58 -43.11
CA ASP A 202 1.14 11.56 -44.57
C ASP A 202 1.05 12.99 -45.14
N VAL A 203 2.15 13.73 -44.98
CA VAL A 203 2.25 15.16 -45.32
C VAL A 203 1.94 15.45 -46.79
N ASP A 204 2.13 14.47 -47.68
CA ASP A 204 1.90 14.62 -49.12
C ASP A 204 0.38 14.73 -49.46
N ASN A 205 -0.51 14.39 -48.51
CA ASN A 205 -1.96 14.35 -48.72
C ASN A 205 -2.75 15.21 -47.70
N ILE A 206 -2.09 16.11 -46.96
CA ILE A 206 -2.77 17.03 -46.04
C ILE A 206 -3.08 18.38 -46.68
N ASP A 207 -4.11 19.05 -46.17
CA ASP A 207 -4.37 20.46 -46.42
C ASP A 207 -3.63 21.29 -45.35
N PRO A 208 -2.69 22.19 -45.73
CA PRO A 208 -1.98 23.05 -44.77
C PRO A 208 -2.91 23.88 -43.87
N GLU A 209 -4.11 24.24 -44.34
CA GLU A 209 -5.09 24.97 -43.52
C GLU A 209 -5.62 24.13 -42.35
N ASN A 210 -5.55 22.81 -42.42
CA ASN A 210 -6.04 21.91 -41.38
C ASN A 210 -4.99 21.57 -40.31
N ILE A 211 -3.72 21.98 -40.48
CA ILE A 211 -2.69 21.75 -39.46
C ILE A 211 -3.03 22.50 -38.16
N LYS A 212 -2.98 21.78 -37.04
CA LYS A 212 -3.28 22.25 -35.69
C LYS A 212 -2.22 21.81 -34.71
N LEU A 213 -2.10 22.56 -33.62
CA LEU A 213 -1.25 22.24 -32.48
C LEU A 213 -2.09 22.30 -31.21
N TYR A 214 -2.02 21.28 -30.37
CA TYR A 214 -2.70 21.19 -29.09
C TYR A 214 -1.70 21.06 -27.95
N GLY A 215 -1.97 21.73 -26.85
CA GLY A 215 -1.15 21.68 -25.64
C GLY A 215 -1.55 22.77 -24.65
N ASN A 216 -1.24 22.56 -23.37
CA ASN A 216 -1.70 23.44 -22.29
C ASN A 216 -0.63 24.42 -21.78
N GLY A 217 0.54 24.45 -22.43
CA GLY A 217 1.68 25.25 -21.99
C GLY A 217 2.50 24.57 -20.89
N GLY A 218 3.39 25.34 -20.27
CA GLY A 218 4.33 24.86 -19.26
C GLY A 218 3.81 24.91 -17.82
N GLY A 219 4.59 24.36 -16.88
CA GLY A 219 4.29 24.38 -15.45
C GLY A 219 3.73 23.07 -14.88
N MET A 220 3.81 22.95 -13.55
CA MET A 220 3.14 21.89 -12.81
C MET A 220 1.65 22.17 -12.70
N LEU A 221 0.86 21.10 -12.67
CA LEU A 221 -0.56 21.24 -12.36
C LEU A 221 -0.74 21.68 -10.88
N PRO A 222 -1.75 22.49 -10.58
CA PRO A 222 -2.04 22.90 -9.22
C PRO A 222 -2.54 21.73 -8.38
N GLU A 223 -1.93 21.54 -7.21
CA GLU A 223 -2.32 20.52 -6.26
C GLU A 223 -3.75 20.75 -5.72
N LEU A 224 -4.15 22.02 -5.52
CA LEU A 224 -5.44 22.41 -4.96
C LEU A 224 -6.60 22.18 -5.93
N ASN A 225 -7.59 21.40 -5.48
CA ASN A 225 -8.75 20.99 -6.27
C ASN A 225 -9.62 22.11 -6.88
N SER A 226 -9.58 23.31 -6.30
CA SER A 226 -10.36 24.48 -6.73
C SER A 226 -9.58 25.47 -7.60
N GLU A 227 -8.28 25.23 -7.81
CA GLU A 227 -7.47 26.00 -8.75
C GLU A 227 -7.75 25.59 -10.19
N PHE A 228 -7.53 26.52 -11.12
CA PHE A 228 -7.86 26.33 -12.51
C PHE A 228 -6.88 25.35 -13.17
N THR A 229 -7.43 24.39 -13.91
CA THR A 229 -6.70 23.55 -14.86
C THR A 229 -7.48 23.45 -16.17
N TYR A 230 -6.76 23.27 -17.27
CA TYR A 230 -7.38 22.80 -18.50
C TYR A 230 -7.70 21.32 -18.33
N ASN A 231 -8.93 20.95 -18.67
CA ASN A 231 -9.40 19.58 -18.47
C ASN A 231 -8.94 18.63 -19.59
N ASP A 232 -8.41 19.13 -20.72
CA ASP A 232 -8.02 18.39 -21.94
C ASP A 232 -7.00 19.30 -22.70
N PRO A 233 -6.15 18.82 -23.63
CA PRO A 233 -5.26 19.67 -24.42
C PRO A 233 -6.01 20.74 -25.21
N HIS A 234 -5.53 21.98 -25.17
CA HIS A 234 -6.14 23.13 -25.85
C HIS A 234 -5.43 23.50 -27.15
N GLU A 235 -6.19 23.93 -28.16
CA GLU A 235 -5.64 24.34 -29.45
C GLU A 235 -4.87 25.67 -29.34
N ASN A 236 -3.63 25.65 -29.84
CA ASN A 236 -2.69 26.76 -29.87
C ASN A 236 -2.70 27.45 -31.24
N ALA A 237 -2.54 28.77 -31.25
CA ALA A 237 -2.38 29.49 -32.50
C ALA A 237 -0.98 29.26 -33.09
N ILE A 238 -0.91 28.87 -34.36
CA ILE A 238 0.36 28.63 -35.09
C ILE A 238 0.50 29.51 -36.33
N VAL A 239 1.71 29.61 -36.86
CA VAL A 239 1.95 30.02 -38.26
C VAL A 239 2.14 28.76 -39.08
N VAL A 240 1.54 28.72 -40.26
CA VAL A 240 1.80 27.73 -41.31
C VAL A 240 2.34 28.52 -42.50
N GLU A 241 3.55 28.18 -42.93
CA GLU A 241 4.19 28.76 -44.12
C GLU A 241 4.27 27.66 -45.19
N ASP A 242 3.40 27.79 -46.19
CA ASP A 242 3.18 26.85 -47.31
C ASP A 242 3.56 27.46 -48.68
N GLY A 243 4.23 28.62 -48.68
CA GLY A 243 4.53 29.37 -49.91
C GLY A 243 3.31 29.90 -50.67
N GLY A 244 2.09 29.73 -50.14
CA GLY A 244 0.82 30.16 -50.71
C GLY A 244 0.31 29.31 -51.88
N ASP A 245 0.79 28.08 -52.06
CA ASP A 245 0.34 27.17 -53.12
C ASP A 245 -0.74 26.16 -52.68
N GLY A 246 -1.05 26.12 -51.37
CA GLY A 246 -2.07 25.25 -50.79
C GLY A 246 -1.65 23.78 -50.63
N SER A 247 -0.36 23.47 -50.75
CA SER A 247 0.23 22.15 -50.45
C SER A 247 1.29 22.31 -49.35
N PHE A 248 1.57 21.26 -48.58
CA PHE A 248 2.65 21.29 -47.58
C PHE A 248 3.83 20.47 -48.10
N ASP A 249 4.76 21.13 -48.79
CA ASP A 249 5.84 20.55 -49.56
C ASP A 249 7.24 20.74 -48.92
N ALA A 250 8.27 20.20 -49.58
CA ALA A 250 9.65 20.33 -49.15
C ALA A 250 10.11 21.81 -49.14
N GLY A 251 10.21 22.38 -47.93
CA GLY A 251 10.54 23.79 -47.71
C GLY A 251 9.62 24.43 -46.68
N ASP A 252 8.43 23.85 -46.52
CA ASP A 252 7.36 24.35 -45.68
C ASP A 252 7.54 23.96 -44.22
N TYR A 253 6.91 24.75 -43.35
CA TYR A 253 7.04 24.60 -41.91
C TYR A 253 5.90 25.25 -41.14
N ILE A 254 5.77 24.81 -39.89
CA ILE A 254 4.94 25.48 -38.89
C ILE A 254 5.81 26.15 -37.84
N LEU A 255 5.34 27.29 -37.31
CA LEU A 255 5.91 27.96 -36.14
C LEU A 255 4.90 28.03 -35.01
N PHE A 256 5.36 27.82 -33.78
CA PHE A 256 4.56 27.98 -32.58
C PHE A 256 5.39 28.51 -31.41
N TYR A 257 4.74 29.10 -30.42
CA TYR A 257 5.37 29.45 -29.15
C TYR A 257 5.27 28.25 -28.21
N GLY A 258 6.43 27.72 -27.80
CA GLY A 258 6.54 26.64 -26.82
C GLY A 258 6.98 27.19 -25.47
N GLU A 259 6.47 26.63 -24.39
CA GLU A 259 6.83 27.00 -23.01
C GLU A 259 7.68 25.93 -22.34
N SER A 260 8.67 26.38 -21.56
CA SER A 260 9.45 25.59 -20.62
C SER A 260 8.54 24.92 -19.58
N PRO A 261 8.87 23.70 -19.11
CA PRO A 261 8.15 23.11 -17.98
C PRO A 261 8.29 23.94 -16.70
N ASP A 262 9.40 24.65 -16.52
CA ASP A 262 9.63 25.55 -15.39
C ASP A 262 8.97 26.92 -15.59
N GLN A 263 8.48 27.52 -14.51
CA GLN A 263 7.72 28.78 -14.55
C GLN A 263 8.41 29.93 -13.82
N TRP A 264 8.16 31.15 -14.31
CA TRP A 264 8.51 32.41 -13.66
C TRP A 264 7.24 33.19 -13.34
N VAL A 265 6.92 33.31 -12.05
CA VAL A 265 5.69 33.96 -11.59
C VAL A 265 5.99 35.35 -11.05
N TYR A 266 5.31 36.37 -11.56
CA TYR A 266 5.48 37.74 -11.09
C TYR A 266 4.97 37.91 -9.65
N GLU A 267 5.81 38.46 -8.77
CA GLU A 267 5.47 38.84 -7.38
C GLU A 267 5.37 40.38 -7.25
N PRO A 268 4.16 40.97 -7.32
CA PRO A 268 4.00 42.43 -7.41
C PRO A 268 4.62 43.23 -6.26
N ILE A 269 4.60 42.68 -5.04
CA ILE A 269 5.19 43.33 -3.85
C ILE A 269 6.71 43.43 -3.98
N LYS A 270 7.34 42.41 -4.57
CA LYS A 270 8.79 42.36 -4.73
C LYS A 270 9.24 43.05 -5.99
N LEU A 271 8.37 43.33 -6.97
CA LEU A 271 8.72 43.82 -8.31
C LEU A 271 9.79 42.94 -8.94
N ALA A 272 9.56 41.63 -8.91
CA ALA A 272 10.46 40.58 -9.40
C ALA A 272 9.65 39.33 -9.74
N PHE A 273 10.27 38.41 -10.47
CA PHE A 273 9.73 37.10 -10.82
C PHE A 273 10.37 36.03 -9.93
N LYS A 274 9.55 35.07 -9.50
CA LYS A 274 9.95 33.90 -8.72
C LYS A 274 9.99 32.69 -9.63
N TYR A 275 11.11 31.97 -9.60
CA TYR A 275 11.25 30.69 -10.28
C TYR A 275 10.51 29.58 -9.54
N ILE A 276 9.83 28.73 -10.30
CA ILE A 276 9.17 27.50 -9.85
C ILE A 276 9.60 26.39 -10.81
N GLY A 277 10.56 25.56 -10.38
CA GLY A 277 11.00 24.40 -11.14
C GLY A 277 9.95 23.28 -11.17
N HIS A 278 9.80 22.62 -12.31
CA HIS A 278 8.91 21.48 -12.46
C HIS A 278 9.50 20.26 -11.77
N ARG A 279 8.76 19.65 -10.85
CA ARG A 279 9.28 18.54 -10.03
C ARG A 279 9.30 17.20 -10.77
N TYR A 280 8.35 17.01 -11.68
CA TYR A 280 8.04 15.69 -12.26
C TYR A 280 8.40 15.47 -13.75
N SER A 281 8.70 16.53 -14.50
CA SER A 281 8.98 16.49 -15.95
C SER A 281 10.09 17.48 -16.31
N ASP A 282 10.93 17.15 -17.29
CA ASP A 282 11.92 18.06 -17.91
C ASP A 282 11.42 18.65 -19.25
N TYR A 283 10.19 18.30 -19.64
CA TYR A 283 9.61 18.72 -20.91
C TYR A 283 8.14 19.14 -20.78
N THR A 284 7.74 20.07 -21.63
CA THR A 284 6.35 20.38 -21.98
C THR A 284 6.02 19.72 -23.31
N TYR A 285 4.81 19.18 -23.47
CA TYR A 285 4.44 18.42 -24.65
C TYR A 285 3.28 19.05 -25.42
N TYR A 286 3.30 18.87 -26.74
CA TYR A 286 2.29 19.32 -27.67
C TYR A 286 1.94 18.21 -28.66
N PHE A 287 0.73 18.27 -29.23
CA PHE A 287 0.19 17.31 -30.17
C PHE A 287 -0.19 18.00 -31.48
N ILE A 288 0.24 17.44 -32.60
CA ILE A 288 0.01 17.97 -33.95
C ILE A 288 -0.97 17.05 -34.67
N THR A 289 -1.92 17.64 -35.37
CA THR A 289 -2.84 16.93 -36.28
C THR A 289 -3.11 17.77 -37.52
N ALA A 290 -3.53 17.14 -38.61
CA ALA A 290 -4.06 17.80 -39.82
C ALA A 290 -5.53 17.43 -40.09
N GLY A 291 -6.20 16.82 -39.11
CA GLY A 291 -7.59 16.36 -39.19
C GLY A 291 -8.64 17.36 -38.66
N GLY A 292 -9.92 17.06 -38.86
CA GLY A 292 -11.03 17.78 -38.22
C GLY A 292 -11.24 19.26 -38.61
N GLY A 293 -10.78 19.69 -39.80
CA GLY A 293 -11.02 21.04 -40.36
C GLY A 293 -9.93 22.09 -40.07
N ALA A 294 -10.19 23.35 -40.41
CA ALA A 294 -9.19 24.42 -40.34
C ALA A 294 -8.66 24.67 -38.91
N GLY A 295 -7.35 24.90 -38.80
CA GLY A 295 -6.67 25.15 -37.52
C GLY A 295 -6.54 26.62 -37.16
N LYS A 296 -6.27 26.87 -35.87
CA LYS A 296 -6.07 28.20 -35.32
C LYS A 296 -4.77 28.82 -35.86
N ARG A 297 -4.83 30.10 -36.20
CA ARG A 297 -3.69 30.86 -36.76
C ARG A 297 -3.35 32.07 -35.91
N ILE A 298 -2.07 32.40 -35.84
CA ILE A 298 -1.59 33.62 -35.19
C ILE A 298 -2.14 34.83 -35.95
N THR A 299 -2.81 35.72 -35.22
CA THR A 299 -3.42 36.93 -35.79
C THR A 299 -2.50 38.13 -35.61
N THR A 300 -2.60 39.09 -36.54
CA THR A 300 -1.87 40.35 -36.44
C THR A 300 -2.72 41.40 -35.73
N ILE A 301 -2.16 42.05 -34.72
CA ILE A 301 -2.77 43.17 -34.00
C ILE A 301 -2.11 44.51 -34.35
N SER A 302 -2.94 45.54 -34.46
CA SER A 302 -2.47 46.92 -34.64
C SER A 302 -1.92 47.49 -33.34
N GLN A 303 -1.05 48.49 -33.46
CA GLN A 303 -0.59 49.28 -32.32
C GLN A 303 -1.77 50.01 -31.65
N SER A 304 -1.64 50.32 -30.36
CA SER A 304 -2.63 51.14 -29.65
C SER A 304 -2.77 52.51 -30.32
N SER A 305 -4.02 52.96 -30.48
CA SER A 305 -4.33 54.29 -30.98
C SER A 305 -4.19 55.39 -29.93
N HIS A 306 -4.01 55.02 -28.66
CA HIS A 306 -3.78 55.96 -27.57
C HIS A 306 -2.31 56.43 -27.56
N PRO A 307 -2.04 57.71 -27.26
CA PRO A 307 -0.65 58.17 -27.14
C PRO A 307 0.07 57.46 -25.99
N PRO A 308 1.37 57.13 -26.13
CA PRO A 308 2.11 56.47 -25.06
C PRO A 308 2.20 57.39 -23.84
N THR A 309 1.91 56.83 -22.66
CA THR A 309 2.12 57.48 -21.37
C THR A 309 3.59 57.54 -21.00
N GLU A 310 4.36 56.52 -21.42
CA GLU A 310 5.79 56.40 -21.18
C GLU A 310 6.46 55.57 -22.29
N THR A 311 7.76 55.82 -22.50
CA THR A 311 8.59 55.10 -23.46
C THR A 311 9.62 54.26 -22.70
N PHE A 312 9.71 52.97 -23.03
CA PHE A 312 10.60 52.01 -22.39
C PHE A 312 11.67 51.50 -23.36
N THR A 313 12.92 51.62 -22.93
CA THR A 313 14.13 51.12 -23.61
C THR A 313 14.83 50.05 -22.79
N SER A 314 14.16 49.49 -21.78
CA SER A 314 14.68 48.47 -20.88
C SER A 314 13.58 47.49 -20.48
N PHE A 315 13.98 46.31 -20.02
CA PHE A 315 13.10 45.21 -19.64
C PHE A 315 13.66 44.38 -18.48
N HIS A 316 12.78 43.66 -17.79
CA HIS A 316 13.14 42.69 -16.77
C HIS A 316 13.43 41.33 -17.43
N ASP A 317 14.59 40.80 -17.08
CA ASP A 317 15.03 39.46 -17.44
C ASP A 317 15.37 38.66 -16.19
N PHE A 318 15.47 37.34 -16.33
CA PHE A 318 15.71 36.47 -15.20
C PHE A 318 16.50 35.21 -15.57
N GLY A 319 17.14 34.61 -14.58
CA GLY A 319 17.90 33.37 -14.73
C GLY A 319 17.95 32.60 -13.41
N CYS A 320 17.96 31.28 -13.50
CA CYS A 320 18.06 30.37 -12.37
C CYS A 320 19.24 29.42 -12.57
N HIS A 321 19.96 29.14 -11.50
CA HIS A 321 20.92 28.04 -11.41
C HIS A 321 20.39 27.03 -10.40
N GLU A 322 20.09 25.82 -10.87
CA GLU A 322 19.55 24.70 -10.09
C GLU A 322 19.94 23.39 -10.79
N LEU A 323 20.62 22.47 -10.07
CA LEU A 323 21.10 21.21 -10.67
C LEU A 323 20.22 20.00 -10.35
N ASN A 324 19.46 20.02 -9.24
CA ASN A 324 18.58 18.92 -8.80
C ASN A 324 19.25 17.52 -8.81
N GLN A 325 20.45 17.39 -8.25
CA GLN A 325 21.27 16.17 -8.31
C GLN A 325 20.99 15.17 -7.19
N LYS A 326 20.64 15.64 -5.99
CA LYS A 326 20.55 14.78 -4.80
C LYS A 326 19.32 15.07 -3.95
N ASN A 327 18.51 14.05 -3.67
CA ASN A 327 17.55 14.06 -2.59
C ASN A 327 18.24 13.61 -1.29
N LEU A 328 18.27 14.47 -0.26
CA LEU A 328 19.16 14.27 0.88
C LEU A 328 18.77 13.13 1.84
N ILE A 329 17.51 12.71 1.83
CA ILE A 329 17.00 11.64 2.72
C ILE A 329 16.24 10.53 1.96
N HIS A 330 16.31 10.56 0.62
CA HIS A 330 15.53 9.69 -0.28
C HIS A 330 14.01 9.75 0.02
N SER A 331 13.50 10.97 0.24
CA SER A 331 12.10 11.25 0.57
C SER A 331 11.78 12.72 0.34
N GLY A 332 10.52 13.02 -0.02
CA GLY A 332 10.07 14.37 -0.29
C GLY A 332 10.52 14.89 -1.67
N ALA A 333 9.93 15.99 -2.09
CA ALA A 333 10.04 16.46 -3.48
C ALA A 333 11.23 17.40 -3.77
N VAL A 334 12.04 17.78 -2.78
CA VAL A 334 13.14 18.75 -2.96
C VAL A 334 14.46 18.04 -3.25
N TRP A 335 15.13 18.50 -4.30
CA TRP A 335 16.45 18.03 -4.72
C TRP A 335 17.45 19.18 -4.63
N TYR A 336 18.70 18.86 -4.31
CA TYR A 336 19.78 19.83 -4.15
C TYR A 336 20.84 19.62 -5.23
N GLY A 337 21.58 20.67 -5.55
CA GLY A 337 22.73 20.66 -6.45
C GLY A 337 24.03 20.46 -5.70
N GLU A 338 24.90 21.47 -5.77
CA GLU A 338 26.27 21.45 -5.25
C GLU A 338 26.33 21.11 -3.76
N GLU A 339 27.21 20.17 -3.41
CA GLU A 339 27.57 19.84 -2.03
C GLU A 339 28.85 20.58 -1.61
N PHE A 340 28.82 21.20 -0.44
CA PHE A 340 29.91 21.95 0.17
C PHE A 340 30.55 21.11 1.28
N GLY A 341 31.29 20.08 0.88
CA GLY A 341 32.00 19.15 1.77
C GLY A 341 33.51 19.36 1.72
N ASP A 342 34.10 18.97 0.59
CA ASP A 342 35.51 19.16 0.26
C ASP A 342 35.75 20.45 -0.53
N GLU A 343 34.93 20.66 -1.56
CA GLU A 343 34.85 21.94 -2.26
C GLU A 343 33.97 22.88 -1.44
N LEU A 344 34.47 24.06 -1.10
CA LEU A 344 33.78 25.02 -0.24
C LEU A 344 33.39 26.30 -0.98
N SER A 345 33.81 26.45 -2.23
CA SER A 345 33.52 27.63 -3.03
C SER A 345 33.12 27.25 -4.45
N TYR A 346 32.09 27.93 -4.98
CA TYR A 346 31.66 27.77 -6.37
C TYR A 346 31.43 29.15 -7.00
N ASP A 347 31.92 29.32 -8.22
CA ASP A 347 31.66 30.48 -9.07
C ASP A 347 30.60 30.14 -10.10
N LEU A 348 29.44 30.80 -10.01
CA LEU A 348 28.27 30.51 -10.82
C LEU A 348 27.99 31.69 -11.77
N PRO A 349 28.36 31.59 -13.07
CA PRO A 349 28.20 32.67 -14.02
C PRO A 349 26.78 32.73 -14.60
N PHE A 350 26.18 33.92 -14.57
CA PHE A 350 24.95 34.24 -15.29
C PHE A 350 25.23 35.26 -16.39
N VAL A 351 24.65 35.06 -17.57
CA VAL A 351 24.89 35.95 -18.73
C VAL A 351 23.60 36.68 -19.09
N PHE A 352 23.61 38.00 -18.91
CA PHE A 352 22.52 38.92 -19.25
C PHE A 352 23.05 40.01 -20.20
N PRO A 353 23.09 39.77 -21.53
CA PRO A 353 23.66 40.72 -22.47
C PRO A 353 22.99 42.09 -22.42
N ASN A 354 23.75 43.18 -22.43
CA ASN A 354 23.25 44.55 -22.26
C ASN A 354 22.55 44.77 -20.90
N ALA A 355 23.13 44.28 -19.81
CA ALA A 355 22.62 44.50 -18.46
C ALA A 355 22.64 46.00 -18.11
N ASP A 356 21.54 46.52 -17.58
CA ASP A 356 21.44 47.92 -17.19
C ASP A 356 22.03 48.13 -15.78
N THR A 357 23.28 48.62 -15.76
CA THR A 357 24.04 48.89 -14.53
C THR A 357 23.45 49.99 -13.64
N GLY A 358 22.46 50.75 -14.13
CA GLY A 358 21.78 51.80 -13.37
C GLY A 358 20.77 51.28 -12.35
N TYR A 359 20.20 50.08 -12.58
CA TYR A 359 19.07 49.54 -11.82
C TYR A 359 19.49 48.61 -10.68
N ALA A 360 18.60 48.47 -9.70
CA ALA A 360 18.75 47.51 -8.61
C ALA A 360 18.09 46.17 -8.99
N ASN A 361 18.92 45.17 -9.29
CA ASN A 361 18.56 43.79 -9.58
C ASN A 361 18.15 43.04 -8.30
N TYR A 362 17.48 41.90 -8.44
CA TYR A 362 17.01 41.07 -7.33
C TYR A 362 17.66 39.69 -7.34
N PHE A 363 18.14 39.27 -6.18
CA PHE A 363 18.78 37.99 -5.93
C PHE A 363 17.95 37.20 -4.92
N VAL A 364 17.76 35.91 -5.17
CA VAL A 364 17.19 34.93 -4.24
C VAL A 364 18.11 33.72 -4.19
N VAL A 365 18.29 33.16 -3.00
CA VAL A 365 19.01 31.90 -2.82
C VAL A 365 18.32 31.02 -1.79
N ASN A 366 18.40 29.71 -2.04
CA ASN A 366 17.99 28.67 -1.11
C ASN A 366 19.20 27.76 -0.86
N VAL A 367 19.51 27.53 0.42
CA VAL A 367 20.61 26.65 0.85
C VAL A 367 20.16 25.77 2.00
N ALA A 368 20.81 24.62 2.16
CA ALA A 368 20.67 23.75 3.32
C ALA A 368 22.02 23.45 3.97
N ALA A 369 22.02 23.11 5.26
CA ALA A 369 23.21 22.63 5.94
C ALA A 369 22.89 21.60 7.02
N LYS A 370 23.78 20.61 7.14
CA LYS A 370 23.82 19.60 8.20
C LYS A 370 25.02 19.89 9.09
N SER A 371 24.78 20.42 10.29
CA SER A 371 25.85 20.83 11.19
C SER A 371 25.36 20.99 12.64
N PRO A 372 26.11 20.52 13.66
CA PRO A 372 25.80 20.79 15.07
C PRO A 372 26.08 22.25 15.49
N TYR A 373 26.65 23.05 14.59
CA TYR A 373 26.89 24.48 14.76
C TYR A 373 26.23 25.29 13.65
N VAL A 374 25.95 26.57 13.91
CA VAL A 374 25.42 27.48 12.90
C VAL A 374 26.37 27.54 11.71
N SER A 375 25.83 27.20 10.55
CA SER A 375 26.51 27.20 9.25
C SER A 375 26.30 28.54 8.56
N THR A 376 27.29 29.07 7.82
CA THR A 376 27.12 30.34 7.11
C THR A 376 27.60 30.26 5.67
N PHE A 377 26.72 30.57 4.73
CA PHE A 377 27.06 30.78 3.33
C PHE A 377 27.26 32.28 3.07
N SER A 378 28.36 32.65 2.45
CA SER A 378 28.65 34.01 2.00
C SER A 378 28.47 34.08 0.50
N PHE A 379 27.79 35.12 0.03
CA PHE A 379 27.52 35.34 -1.38
C PHE A 379 28.21 36.62 -1.84
N HIS A 380 28.95 36.53 -2.94
CA HIS A 380 29.61 37.64 -3.59
C HIS A 380 29.09 37.76 -5.03
N VAL A 381 28.98 38.99 -5.52
CA VAL A 381 28.66 39.27 -6.93
C VAL A 381 29.81 40.07 -7.51
N ASN A 382 30.49 39.54 -8.52
CA ASN A 382 31.63 40.19 -9.17
C ASN A 382 32.66 40.71 -8.15
N GLU A 383 33.07 39.85 -7.20
CA GLU A 383 33.98 40.11 -6.06
C GLU A 383 33.41 40.98 -4.91
N ASP A 384 32.28 41.67 -5.10
CA ASP A 384 31.64 42.47 -4.05
C ASP A 384 30.77 41.61 -3.12
N SER A 385 30.87 41.82 -1.81
CA SER A 385 30.03 41.11 -0.82
C SER A 385 28.56 41.52 -0.94
N LEU A 386 27.70 40.56 -1.24
CA LEU A 386 26.27 40.77 -1.39
C LEU A 386 25.51 40.53 -0.08
N THR A 387 25.63 39.32 0.46
CA THR A 387 24.93 38.91 1.68
C THR A 387 25.53 37.64 2.27
N SER A 388 25.11 37.29 3.48
CA SER A 388 25.37 35.98 4.08
C SER A 388 24.08 35.36 4.62
N VAL A 389 24.03 34.04 4.59
CA VAL A 389 22.90 33.23 5.06
C VAL A 389 23.38 32.32 6.16
N SER A 390 22.85 32.53 7.36
CA SER A 390 23.11 31.66 8.51
C SER A 390 22.04 30.57 8.59
N VAL A 391 22.46 29.32 8.49
CA VAL A 391 21.60 28.14 8.65
C VAL A 391 21.71 27.65 10.10
N PRO A 392 20.59 27.54 10.84
CA PRO A 392 20.59 27.08 12.23
C PRO A 392 21.21 25.70 12.39
N ALA A 393 21.88 25.49 13.54
CA ALA A 393 22.42 24.20 13.92
C ALA A 393 21.31 23.14 14.06
N ILE A 394 21.64 21.88 13.78
CA ILE A 394 20.82 20.73 14.16
C ILE A 394 21.35 20.15 15.49
N PRO A 395 20.52 19.44 16.28
CA PRO A 395 21.00 18.73 17.47
C PRO A 395 22.15 17.76 17.12
N PRO A 396 23.20 17.66 17.95
CA PRO A 396 24.21 16.61 17.79
C PRO A 396 23.55 15.24 17.76
N GLN A 397 23.94 14.38 16.80
CA GLN A 397 23.33 13.05 16.60
C GLN A 397 21.83 13.09 16.29
N SER A 398 21.32 14.17 15.68
CA SER A 398 19.92 14.20 15.25
C SER A 398 19.63 13.10 14.23
N VAL A 399 18.63 12.31 14.55
CA VAL A 399 18.03 11.25 13.72
C VAL A 399 16.69 11.68 13.09
N ILE A 400 16.16 12.86 13.47
CA ILE A 400 14.88 13.38 12.97
C ILE A 400 15.14 14.48 11.94
N ILE A 401 15.97 15.45 12.30
CA ILE A 401 16.31 16.59 11.45
C ILE A 401 17.63 16.27 10.77
N TYR A 402 17.57 15.91 9.49
CA TYR A 402 18.77 15.63 8.71
C TYR A 402 19.57 16.91 8.43
N ALA A 403 18.88 17.99 8.08
CA ALA A 403 19.45 19.31 7.82
C ALA A 403 18.41 20.42 8.03
N ASN A 404 18.85 21.67 8.12
CA ASN A 404 17.99 22.85 8.05
C ASN A 404 18.19 23.56 6.72
N ALA A 405 17.14 24.18 6.18
CA ALA A 405 17.20 25.01 4.98
C ALA A 405 16.79 26.46 5.29
N VAL A 406 17.40 27.41 4.58
CA VAL A 406 17.10 28.84 4.69
C VAL A 406 17.04 29.46 3.31
N SER A 407 16.02 30.29 3.10
CA SER A 407 15.90 31.16 1.93
C SER A 407 16.31 32.59 2.27
N LYS A 408 17.02 33.27 1.38
CA LYS A 408 17.36 34.68 1.52
C LYS A 408 17.16 35.40 0.20
N ASN A 409 16.73 36.66 0.27
CA ASN A 409 16.67 37.55 -0.88
C ASN A 409 17.32 38.90 -0.59
N LYS A 410 17.84 39.54 -1.65
CA LYS A 410 18.56 40.81 -1.57
C LYS A 410 18.50 41.56 -2.90
N ARG A 411 18.49 42.89 -2.84
CA ARG A 411 18.69 43.74 -4.03
C ARG A 411 20.19 44.05 -4.21
N PHE A 412 20.68 44.03 -5.44
CA PHE A 412 22.07 44.31 -5.81
C PHE A 412 22.15 45.14 -7.09
N LYS A 413 23.34 45.61 -7.46
CA LYS A 413 23.57 46.25 -8.77
C LYS A 413 24.51 45.39 -9.60
N SER A 414 24.23 45.22 -10.88
CA SER A 414 25.18 44.63 -11.81
C SER A 414 26.21 45.67 -12.26
N SER A 415 27.43 45.21 -12.52
CA SER A 415 28.52 46.02 -13.10
C SER A 415 28.89 45.59 -14.52
N SER A 416 28.35 44.47 -15.00
CA SER A 416 28.65 43.84 -16.29
C SER A 416 27.51 42.94 -16.76
N ASP A 417 27.55 42.56 -18.04
CA ASP A 417 26.62 41.61 -18.66
C ASP A 417 26.76 40.19 -18.09
N THR A 418 27.99 39.77 -17.78
CA THR A 418 28.23 38.54 -17.03
C THR A 418 28.26 38.86 -15.54
N ILE A 419 27.36 38.24 -14.79
CA ILE A 419 27.24 38.36 -13.34
C ILE A 419 27.72 37.04 -12.75
N VAL A 420 28.88 37.03 -12.12
CA VAL A 420 29.40 35.85 -11.42
C VAL A 420 28.94 35.92 -9.98
N VAL A 421 28.18 34.92 -9.55
CA VAL A 421 27.78 34.74 -8.15
C VAL A 421 28.72 33.72 -7.54
N SER A 422 29.61 34.17 -6.66
CA SER A 422 30.49 33.29 -5.88
C SER A 422 29.80 32.92 -4.58
N VAL A 423 29.81 31.63 -4.25
CA VAL A 423 29.22 31.10 -3.02
C VAL A 423 30.31 30.46 -2.19
N ASP A 424 30.55 30.97 -0.98
CA ASP A 424 31.52 30.42 -0.05
C ASP A 424 30.82 29.83 1.18
N TYR A 425 31.02 28.53 1.44
CA TYR A 425 30.53 27.88 2.64
C TYR A 425 31.56 27.96 3.78
N ASN A 426 31.24 28.75 4.81
CA ASN A 426 32.04 28.81 6.03
C ASN A 426 31.71 27.60 6.91
N LYS A 427 32.40 26.50 6.63
CA LYS A 427 32.26 25.22 7.32
C LYS A 427 32.70 25.33 8.79
N PRO A 428 31.79 25.24 9.77
CA PRO A 428 32.12 25.48 11.18
C PRO A 428 32.83 24.29 11.85
N HIS A 429 32.70 23.09 11.28
CA HIS A 429 33.32 21.85 11.76
C HIS A 429 33.57 20.88 10.59
N GLU A 430 34.54 19.97 10.72
CA GLU A 430 34.94 19.03 9.65
C GLU A 430 33.79 18.14 9.14
N SER A 431 32.88 17.75 10.03
CA SER A 431 31.67 16.95 9.70
C SER A 431 30.49 17.77 9.18
N SER A 432 30.60 19.11 9.12
CA SER A 432 29.53 19.96 8.62
C SER A 432 29.47 19.91 7.09
N LEU A 433 28.26 19.80 6.55
CA LEU A 433 28.01 19.80 5.10
C LEU A 433 27.00 20.90 4.76
N GLY A 434 27.20 21.52 3.61
CA GLY A 434 26.27 22.48 3.01
C GLY A 434 25.77 22.01 1.65
N TRP A 435 24.60 22.48 1.21
CA TRP A 435 24.09 22.23 -0.14
C TRP A 435 23.42 23.48 -0.71
N LEU A 436 23.61 23.69 -2.02
CA LEU A 436 22.86 24.69 -2.78
C LEU A 436 21.60 24.04 -3.37
N ASP A 437 20.44 24.69 -3.17
CA ASP A 437 19.20 24.33 -3.85
C ASP A 437 19.15 25.09 -5.18
N ASN A 438 18.95 26.41 -5.11
CA ASN A 438 19.00 27.26 -6.29
C ASN A 438 19.44 28.70 -6.00
N ILE A 439 19.91 29.38 -7.06
CA ILE A 439 20.14 30.82 -7.12
C ILE A 439 19.30 31.41 -8.24
N GLN A 440 18.53 32.45 -7.93
CA GLN A 440 17.68 33.16 -8.89
C GLN A 440 18.12 34.62 -8.98
N LEU A 441 18.31 35.09 -10.22
CA LEU A 441 18.61 36.48 -10.53
C LEU A 441 17.49 37.07 -11.37
N ASN A 442 17.01 38.26 -10.99
CA ASN A 442 16.20 39.12 -11.84
C ASN A 442 17.01 40.38 -12.14
N VAL A 443 17.25 40.63 -13.42
CA VAL A 443 18.18 41.66 -13.91
C VAL A 443 17.47 42.57 -14.89
N MET A 444 17.66 43.88 -14.74
CA MET A 444 17.22 44.84 -15.73
C MET A 444 18.20 44.84 -16.91
N ARG A 445 17.70 44.78 -18.14
CA ARG A 445 18.50 44.84 -19.37
C ARG A 445 18.00 45.96 -20.26
N HIS A 446 18.89 46.57 -21.04
CA HIS A 446 18.49 47.45 -22.14
C HIS A 446 17.82 46.62 -23.25
N LEU A 447 16.76 47.16 -23.87
CA LEU A 447 16.07 46.58 -25.03
C LEU A 447 16.93 46.73 -26.29
N ILE A 448 18.00 45.94 -26.32
CA ILE A 448 18.92 45.81 -27.45
C ILE A 448 18.86 44.35 -27.89
N TYR A 449 18.50 44.11 -29.15
CA TYR A 449 18.40 42.77 -29.70
C TYR A 449 19.78 42.11 -29.76
N PRO A 450 20.00 40.98 -29.04
CA PRO A 450 21.31 40.33 -28.97
C PRO A 450 21.56 39.32 -30.11
N GLY A 451 20.59 39.11 -31.01
CA GLY A 451 20.55 37.98 -31.94
C GLY A 451 19.72 36.81 -31.42
N GLY A 452 19.11 36.05 -32.33
CA GLY A 452 18.26 34.90 -32.01
C GLY A 452 16.85 35.25 -31.56
N GLN A 453 16.52 34.93 -30.31
CA GLN A 453 15.21 35.21 -29.74
C GLN A 453 15.37 36.03 -28.46
N LEU A 454 14.56 37.07 -28.32
CA LEU A 454 14.55 37.98 -27.19
C LEU A 454 13.16 37.96 -26.55
N ALA A 455 13.00 37.22 -25.46
CA ALA A 455 11.83 37.37 -24.60
C ALA A 455 12.00 38.61 -23.73
N PHE A 456 10.97 39.44 -23.59
CA PHE A 456 11.02 40.65 -22.79
C PHE A 456 9.68 41.02 -22.17
N ARG A 457 9.75 41.62 -20.98
CA ARG A 457 8.62 42.16 -20.22
C ARG A 457 9.12 43.25 -19.27
N ASN A 458 8.27 44.18 -18.84
CA ASN A 458 8.70 45.21 -17.90
C ASN A 458 7.63 45.50 -16.85
N VAL A 459 7.92 45.21 -15.58
CA VAL A 459 6.94 45.36 -14.49
C VAL A 459 6.59 46.82 -14.20
N PHE A 460 7.42 47.78 -14.65
CA PHE A 460 7.16 49.21 -14.49
C PHE A 460 6.11 49.76 -15.47
N THR A 461 5.75 49.00 -16.51
CA THR A 461 4.71 49.42 -17.47
C THR A 461 3.30 49.25 -16.90
N VAL A 462 3.15 48.41 -15.88
CA VAL A 462 1.85 47.92 -15.39
C VAL A 462 1.10 49.00 -14.62
N GLY A 463 -0.12 49.33 -15.08
CA GLY A 463 -1.02 50.22 -14.36
C GLY A 463 -2.30 50.49 -15.12
N SER A 464 -3.43 50.62 -14.42
CA SER A 464 -4.73 50.86 -15.03
C SER A 464 -4.70 52.10 -15.94
N GLY A 465 -4.99 51.90 -17.23
CA GLY A 465 -4.98 52.94 -18.26
C GLY A 465 -3.59 53.30 -18.82
N ASN A 466 -2.52 52.60 -18.42
CA ASN A 466 -1.19 52.82 -18.97
C ASN A 466 -1.10 52.35 -20.42
N VAL A 467 -0.35 53.11 -21.22
CA VAL A 467 -0.07 52.80 -22.63
C VAL A 467 1.42 52.97 -22.85
N SER A 468 2.13 51.89 -23.14
CA SER A 468 3.59 51.89 -23.20
C SER A 468 4.10 51.79 -24.63
N GLU A 469 5.05 52.65 -24.99
CA GLU A 469 5.85 52.50 -26.21
C GLU A 469 7.14 51.75 -25.87
N PHE A 470 7.41 50.65 -26.58
CA PHE A 470 8.67 49.92 -26.46
C PHE A 470 9.58 50.28 -27.64
N GLN A 471 10.85 50.54 -27.37
CA GLN A 471 11.87 50.79 -28.39
C GLN A 471 12.99 49.76 -28.30
N ILE A 472 13.13 48.97 -29.36
CA ILE A 472 14.10 47.88 -29.46
C ILE A 472 15.16 48.26 -30.49
N SER A 473 16.40 48.38 -30.05
CA SER A 473 17.52 48.75 -30.92
C SER A 473 18.29 47.54 -31.44
N SER A 474 19.06 47.73 -32.51
CA SER A 474 19.89 46.70 -33.16
C SER A 474 19.10 45.52 -33.74
N ALA A 475 17.81 45.70 -34.01
CA ALA A 475 16.97 44.66 -34.63
C ALA A 475 17.07 44.74 -36.17
N PRO A 476 17.30 43.60 -36.87
CA PRO A 476 17.48 43.57 -38.31
C PRO A 476 16.16 43.75 -39.08
N ALA A 477 16.25 43.96 -40.40
CA ALA A 477 15.08 43.83 -41.27
C ALA A 477 14.56 42.37 -41.23
N GLY A 478 13.25 42.20 -41.12
CA GLY A 478 12.63 40.87 -40.93
C GLY A 478 12.53 40.42 -39.46
N PHE A 479 12.71 41.34 -38.51
CA PHE A 479 12.42 41.11 -37.09
C PHE A 479 10.92 41.15 -36.82
N TYR A 480 10.40 40.15 -36.10
CA TYR A 480 9.01 40.08 -35.67
C TYR A 480 8.89 40.18 -34.17
N ILE A 481 7.74 40.67 -33.69
CA ILE A 481 7.39 40.69 -32.27
C ILE A 481 6.04 40.03 -32.11
N TRP A 482 5.97 39.04 -31.23
CA TRP A 482 4.72 38.42 -30.79
C TRP A 482 4.42 38.82 -29.34
N ASP A 483 3.17 39.19 -29.07
CA ASP A 483 2.58 39.20 -27.73
C ASP A 483 2.28 37.76 -27.35
N VAL A 484 2.93 37.27 -26.29
CA VAL A 484 2.80 35.92 -25.74
C VAL A 484 2.24 35.97 -24.32
N THR A 485 1.56 37.06 -23.94
CA THR A 485 0.88 37.18 -22.64
C THR A 485 -0.16 36.08 -22.45
N ASP A 486 -0.81 35.64 -23.53
CA ASP A 486 -1.55 34.38 -23.61
C ASP A 486 -0.74 33.40 -24.48
N PRO A 487 -0.07 32.40 -23.88
CA PRO A 487 0.80 31.49 -24.63
C PRO A 487 0.03 30.57 -25.59
N LEU A 488 -1.27 30.36 -25.39
CA LEU A 488 -2.12 29.56 -26.28
C LEU A 488 -2.63 30.39 -27.48
N GLU A 489 -2.63 31.71 -27.36
CA GLU A 489 -3.04 32.65 -28.41
C GLU A 489 -2.02 33.76 -28.68
N PRO A 490 -0.77 33.43 -29.11
CA PRO A 490 0.18 34.45 -29.49
C PRO A 490 -0.35 35.36 -30.60
N LYS A 491 -0.02 36.65 -30.53
CA LYS A 491 -0.45 37.65 -31.52
C LYS A 491 0.74 38.38 -32.10
N LYS A 492 0.81 38.47 -33.42
CA LYS A 492 1.85 39.24 -34.11
C LYS A 492 1.56 40.74 -33.98
N ILE A 493 2.51 41.51 -33.48
CA ILE A 493 2.36 42.97 -33.33
C ILE A 493 2.85 43.67 -34.59
N ASN A 494 2.07 44.62 -35.10
CA ASN A 494 2.54 45.56 -36.12
C ASN A 494 3.57 46.53 -35.53
N THR A 495 4.78 46.54 -36.06
CA THR A 495 5.87 47.41 -35.62
C THR A 495 6.21 48.49 -36.63
N SER A 496 6.71 49.63 -36.16
CA SER A 496 7.35 50.65 -37.00
C SER A 496 8.87 50.57 -36.86
N GLN A 497 9.59 50.69 -37.97
CA GLN A 497 11.05 50.65 -37.99
C GLN A 497 11.61 52.02 -38.43
N ASN A 498 12.57 52.55 -37.68
CA ASN A 498 13.36 53.72 -38.04
C ASN A 498 14.85 53.41 -37.87
N GLY A 499 15.56 53.17 -38.98
CA GLY A 499 16.93 52.64 -38.94
C GLY A 499 16.95 51.24 -38.33
N GLU A 500 17.79 51.03 -37.31
CA GLU A 500 17.91 49.76 -36.58
C GLU A 500 17.04 49.71 -35.31
N THR A 501 16.13 50.69 -35.13
CA THR A 501 15.23 50.73 -33.98
C THR A 501 13.81 50.39 -34.42
N PHE A 502 13.24 49.34 -33.81
CA PHE A 502 11.84 48.96 -33.91
C PHE A 502 11.05 49.55 -32.75
N THR A 503 9.85 50.06 -33.04
CA THR A 503 8.95 50.64 -32.04
C THR A 503 7.53 50.10 -32.21
N PHE A 504 6.85 49.93 -31.07
CA PHE A 504 5.41 49.63 -31.03
C PHE A 504 4.80 50.14 -29.72
N THR A 505 3.51 50.45 -29.78
CA THR A 505 2.74 50.97 -28.65
C THR A 505 1.61 50.02 -28.29
N VAL A 506 1.46 49.69 -27.01
CA VAL A 506 0.48 48.72 -26.51
C VAL A 506 -0.09 49.14 -25.15
N GLU A 507 -1.30 48.73 -24.85
CA GLU A 507 -1.92 48.96 -23.54
C GLU A 507 -1.31 47.99 -22.50
N THR A 508 -0.88 48.56 -21.38
CA THR A 508 -0.18 47.84 -20.29
C THR A 508 -0.93 48.01 -18.96
N ASP A 509 -2.25 47.84 -19.02
CA ASP A 509 -3.15 47.73 -17.88
C ASP A 509 -2.83 46.53 -16.98
N SER A 510 -2.22 45.51 -17.59
CA SER A 510 -1.65 44.31 -16.99
C SER A 510 -0.22 44.11 -17.49
N LEU A 511 0.52 43.21 -16.84
CA LEU A 511 1.84 42.80 -17.33
C LEU A 511 1.69 42.10 -18.68
N ARG A 512 2.47 42.55 -19.66
CA ARG A 512 2.56 41.94 -20.99
C ARG A 512 3.89 41.22 -21.14
N GLU A 513 3.85 40.07 -21.81
CA GLU A 513 5.03 39.33 -22.21
C GLU A 513 5.16 39.29 -23.72
N PHE A 514 6.37 39.56 -24.21
CA PHE A 514 6.67 39.62 -25.63
C PHE A 514 7.86 38.74 -25.98
N ILE A 515 7.89 38.27 -27.21
CA ILE A 515 9.07 37.62 -27.80
C ILE A 515 9.37 38.22 -29.17
N GLY A 516 10.61 38.66 -29.34
CA GLY A 516 11.13 39.19 -30.59
C GLY A 516 12.14 38.24 -31.23
N PHE A 517 12.07 38.01 -32.54
CA PHE A 517 12.91 37.01 -33.24
C PHE A 517 13.05 37.30 -34.74
N GLU A 518 13.97 36.59 -35.40
CA GLU A 518 14.23 36.62 -36.85
C GLU A 518 14.01 35.26 -37.52
N ASP A 519 13.80 35.24 -38.84
CA ASP A 519 13.40 34.05 -39.63
C ASP A 519 14.40 32.87 -39.65
N ASN A 520 15.59 32.99 -39.07
CA ASN A 520 16.66 31.98 -39.17
C ASN A 520 17.09 31.36 -37.83
N ASN A 521 16.46 31.71 -36.71
CA ASN A 521 16.91 31.26 -35.39
C ASN A 521 15.77 30.69 -34.52
N PHE A 522 15.05 29.74 -35.10
CA PHE A 522 14.00 28.99 -34.42
C PHE A 522 14.58 27.84 -33.60
N LEU A 523 13.91 27.52 -32.49
CA LEU A 523 14.18 26.31 -31.73
C LEU A 523 13.59 25.10 -32.46
N VAL A 524 14.11 23.91 -32.16
CA VAL A 524 13.63 22.65 -32.74
C VAL A 524 13.08 21.78 -31.61
N PRO A 525 11.83 21.30 -31.70
CA PRO A 525 11.27 20.43 -30.66
C PRO A 525 11.84 19.03 -30.78
N ASN A 526 11.77 18.26 -29.69
CA ASN A 526 12.04 16.83 -29.73
C ASN A 526 10.83 16.11 -30.37
N LEU A 527 11.09 15.23 -31.33
CA LEU A 527 10.07 14.49 -32.06
C LEU A 527 9.83 13.16 -31.35
N ILE A 528 8.59 12.91 -30.91
CA ILE A 528 8.23 11.66 -30.24
C ILE A 528 7.57 10.69 -31.22
N GLY A 529 6.67 11.20 -32.07
CA GLY A 529 6.00 10.42 -33.12
C GLY A 529 4.51 10.27 -32.90
N GLU A 530 3.91 9.34 -33.64
CA GLU A 530 2.48 9.03 -33.59
C GLU A 530 2.02 8.53 -32.21
N ILE A 531 0.82 8.89 -31.79
CA ILE A 531 0.14 8.34 -30.61
C ILE A 531 -1.21 7.73 -30.99
N GLU A 532 -1.61 6.69 -30.25
CA GLU A 532 -2.93 6.08 -30.42
C GLU A 532 -4.05 7.02 -29.93
N ASN A 533 -5.20 6.96 -30.61
CA ASN A 533 -6.40 7.66 -30.18
C ASN A 533 -6.89 7.16 -28.82
N GLN A 534 -7.33 8.09 -27.97
CA GLN A 534 -7.74 7.84 -26.59
C GLN A 534 -8.85 8.80 -26.17
N ASN A 535 -9.74 8.32 -25.31
CA ASN A 535 -10.89 9.10 -24.87
C ASN A 535 -11.29 8.74 -23.43
N LEU A 536 -10.37 8.96 -22.49
CA LEU A 536 -10.63 8.80 -21.07
C LEU A 536 -11.75 9.73 -20.61
N HIS A 537 -11.89 10.90 -21.25
CA HIS A 537 -13.03 11.81 -21.09
C HIS A 537 -14.41 11.24 -21.39
N ALA A 538 -14.56 10.07 -22.02
CA ALA A 538 -15.88 9.42 -22.18
C ALA A 538 -16.20 8.41 -21.05
N LEU A 539 -15.25 8.12 -20.17
CA LEU A 539 -15.40 7.15 -19.08
C LEU A 539 -16.30 7.70 -17.95
N GLN A 540 -17.19 6.85 -17.45
CA GLN A 540 -18.15 7.14 -16.38
C GLN A 540 -18.72 5.85 -15.77
N ASN A 541 -19.29 5.93 -14.56
CA ASN A 541 -20.02 4.85 -13.87
C ASN A 541 -19.18 3.59 -13.59
N PHE A 542 -17.99 3.76 -13.02
CA PHE A 542 -17.13 2.66 -12.58
C PHE A 542 -17.10 2.57 -11.04
N ASP A 543 -17.07 1.36 -10.50
CA ASP A 543 -16.90 1.08 -9.07
C ASP A 543 -15.41 1.10 -8.68
N PHE A 544 -14.54 0.70 -9.61
CA PHE A 544 -13.13 0.46 -9.38
C PHE A 544 -12.29 0.90 -10.60
N VAL A 545 -11.21 1.64 -10.36
CA VAL A 545 -10.24 2.05 -11.38
C VAL A 545 -8.91 1.36 -11.09
N ILE A 546 -8.31 0.74 -12.11
CA ILE A 546 -6.94 0.20 -12.06
C ILE A 546 -6.04 1.05 -12.96
N ILE A 547 -5.00 1.65 -12.38
CA ILE A 547 -3.97 2.37 -13.13
C ILE A 547 -2.73 1.50 -13.18
N SER A 548 -2.37 1.01 -14.37
CA SER A 548 -1.30 0.02 -14.54
C SER A 548 -0.27 0.47 -15.56
N HIS A 549 1.01 0.26 -15.24
CA HIS A 549 2.07 0.42 -16.23
C HIS A 549 1.88 -0.58 -17.39
N PRO A 550 2.20 -0.23 -18.65
CA PRO A 550 2.03 -1.12 -19.81
C PRO A 550 2.63 -2.52 -19.63
N ASP A 551 3.76 -2.64 -18.92
CA ASP A 551 4.42 -3.93 -18.65
C ASP A 551 3.58 -4.91 -17.82
N PHE A 552 2.59 -4.40 -17.06
CA PHE A 552 1.76 -5.20 -16.14
C PHE A 552 0.29 -5.27 -16.60
N ILE A 553 -0.06 -4.65 -17.74
CA ILE A 553 -1.45 -4.47 -18.19
C ILE A 553 -2.19 -5.80 -18.37
N VAL A 554 -1.50 -6.86 -18.79
CA VAL A 554 -2.09 -8.21 -18.95
C VAL A 554 -2.61 -8.75 -17.62
N GLN A 555 -1.87 -8.53 -16.53
CA GLN A 555 -2.29 -8.98 -15.20
C GLN A 555 -3.34 -8.05 -14.59
N ALA A 556 -3.30 -6.75 -14.89
CA ALA A 556 -4.36 -5.82 -14.53
C ALA A 556 -5.72 -6.19 -15.16
N GLU A 557 -5.74 -6.56 -16.45
CA GLU A 557 -6.96 -7.03 -17.12
C GLU A 557 -7.46 -8.37 -16.57
N ARG A 558 -6.55 -9.28 -16.19
CA ARG A 558 -6.91 -10.53 -15.50
C ARG A 558 -7.56 -10.26 -14.14
N LEU A 559 -7.00 -9.34 -13.35
CA LEU A 559 -7.55 -8.95 -12.05
C LEU A 559 -8.92 -8.26 -12.20
N LYS A 560 -9.07 -7.42 -13.22
CA LYS A 560 -10.38 -6.86 -13.59
C LYS A 560 -11.40 -7.97 -13.87
N ALA A 561 -11.07 -8.93 -14.73
CA ALA A 561 -11.99 -10.01 -15.08
C ALA A 561 -12.41 -10.84 -13.85
N LEU A 562 -11.49 -11.04 -12.91
CA LEU A 562 -11.77 -11.72 -11.64
C LEU A 562 -12.82 -11.00 -10.80
N HIS A 563 -12.70 -9.68 -10.63
CA HIS A 563 -13.68 -8.90 -9.87
C HIS A 563 -15.01 -8.68 -10.62
N GLU A 564 -14.99 -8.58 -11.94
CA GLU A 564 -16.22 -8.60 -12.76
C GLU A 564 -16.97 -9.93 -12.56
N GLU A 565 -16.26 -11.05 -12.49
CA GLU A 565 -16.83 -12.39 -12.27
C GLU A 565 -17.36 -12.58 -10.84
N LEU A 566 -16.56 -12.24 -9.83
CA LEU A 566 -16.83 -12.61 -8.43
C LEU A 566 -17.58 -11.53 -7.64
N ASP A 567 -17.45 -10.27 -8.02
CA ASP A 567 -17.95 -9.12 -7.25
C ASP A 567 -18.96 -8.25 -8.01
N ASP A 568 -19.23 -8.53 -9.29
CA ASP A 568 -20.13 -7.75 -10.16
C ASP A 568 -19.75 -6.26 -10.24
N MET A 569 -18.44 -5.96 -10.20
CA MET A 569 -17.91 -4.60 -10.27
C MET A 569 -17.76 -4.12 -11.70
N GLN A 570 -18.03 -2.83 -11.95
CA GLN A 570 -17.64 -2.16 -13.18
C GLN A 570 -16.23 -1.59 -13.04
N ILE A 571 -15.30 -2.04 -13.88
CA ILE A 571 -13.86 -1.73 -13.75
C ILE A 571 -13.30 -1.15 -15.05
N CYS A 572 -12.51 -0.08 -14.93
CA CYS A 572 -11.68 0.40 -16.03
C CYS A 572 -10.19 0.25 -15.70
N VAL A 573 -9.43 -0.20 -16.69
CA VAL A 573 -7.97 -0.27 -16.65
C VAL A 573 -7.43 0.80 -17.59
N VAL A 574 -6.50 1.62 -17.10
CA VAL A 574 -5.87 2.71 -17.87
C VAL A 574 -4.38 2.79 -17.56
N THR A 575 -3.60 3.35 -18.48
CA THR A 575 -2.17 3.58 -18.27
C THR A 575 -1.87 5.01 -17.80
N PRO A 576 -0.79 5.24 -17.03
CA PRO A 576 -0.35 6.60 -16.69
C PRO A 576 -0.14 7.49 -17.93
N GLY A 577 0.43 6.94 -19.01
CA GLY A 577 0.68 7.68 -20.25
C GLY A 577 -0.59 8.24 -20.89
N GLN A 578 -1.68 7.45 -20.92
CA GLN A 578 -2.97 7.91 -21.43
C GLN A 578 -3.54 9.05 -20.57
N ILE A 579 -3.46 8.92 -19.25
CA ILE A 579 -3.87 9.96 -18.31
C ILE A 579 -3.07 11.24 -18.53
N PHE A 580 -1.75 11.16 -18.65
CA PHE A 580 -0.93 12.35 -18.83
C PHE A 580 -1.27 13.10 -20.11
N ASN A 581 -1.49 12.37 -21.22
CA ASN A 581 -1.84 12.99 -22.49
C ASN A 581 -3.11 13.85 -22.39
N GLU A 582 -4.17 13.36 -21.73
CA GLU A 582 -5.44 14.09 -21.61
C GLU A 582 -5.41 15.13 -20.47
N PHE A 583 -4.82 14.83 -19.31
CA PHE A 583 -4.99 15.66 -18.10
C PHE A 583 -3.82 16.60 -17.76
N SER A 584 -2.65 16.41 -18.37
CA SER A 584 -1.46 17.27 -18.18
C SER A 584 -0.77 17.62 -19.50
N SER A 585 -1.49 17.48 -20.63
CA SER A 585 -0.94 17.74 -21.96
C SER A 585 0.29 16.88 -22.30
N GLY A 586 0.43 15.70 -21.68
CA GLY A 586 1.50 14.75 -21.90
C GLY A 586 2.64 14.78 -20.87
N SER A 587 2.68 15.79 -19.98
CA SER A 587 3.69 15.89 -18.92
C SER A 587 3.38 14.92 -17.77
N GLN A 588 4.39 14.21 -17.28
CA GLN A 588 4.23 13.40 -16.08
C GLN A 588 3.94 14.31 -14.87
N ASP A 589 2.82 14.12 -14.17
CA ASP A 589 2.42 14.89 -12.99
C ASP A 589 1.40 14.08 -12.15
N PRO A 590 1.58 13.89 -10.83
CA PRO A 590 0.64 13.09 -10.04
C PRO A 590 -0.76 13.73 -9.98
N THR A 591 -0.86 15.05 -10.17
CA THR A 591 -2.13 15.78 -10.22
C THR A 591 -2.97 15.37 -11.42
N ALA A 592 -2.36 14.95 -12.53
CA ALA A 592 -3.09 14.43 -13.69
C ALA A 592 -3.85 13.15 -13.33
N ILE A 593 -3.20 12.24 -12.59
CA ILE A 593 -3.82 11.03 -12.03
C ILE A 593 -4.96 11.42 -11.09
N ARG A 594 -4.74 12.33 -10.13
CA ARG A 594 -5.80 12.81 -9.24
C ARG A 594 -6.99 13.40 -10.02
N ASN A 595 -6.72 14.22 -11.05
CA ASN A 595 -7.77 14.87 -11.85
C ASN A 595 -8.59 13.86 -12.65
N PHE A 596 -7.95 12.83 -13.23
CA PHE A 596 -8.65 11.74 -13.90
C PHE A 596 -9.57 10.98 -12.93
N VAL A 597 -9.05 10.55 -11.78
CA VAL A 597 -9.85 9.82 -10.78
C VAL A 597 -11.00 10.69 -10.26
N LYS A 598 -10.74 11.99 -10.04
CA LYS A 598 -11.78 12.97 -9.67
C LYS A 598 -12.86 13.13 -10.73
N MET A 599 -12.51 13.10 -12.02
CA MET A 599 -13.50 13.13 -13.10
C MET A 599 -14.43 11.92 -13.01
N ILE A 600 -13.88 10.71 -12.87
CA ILE A 600 -14.69 9.49 -12.72
C ILE A 600 -15.56 9.58 -11.47
N TYR A 601 -15.00 10.02 -10.34
CA TYR A 601 -15.73 10.21 -9.09
C TYR A 601 -16.93 11.16 -9.25
N GLN A 602 -16.73 12.32 -9.88
CA GLN A 602 -17.79 13.32 -10.06
C GLN A 602 -18.89 12.88 -11.02
N ARG A 603 -18.56 12.07 -12.03
CA ARG A 603 -19.55 11.54 -12.99
C ARG A 603 -20.36 10.38 -12.47
N SER A 604 -19.86 9.71 -11.43
CA SER A 604 -20.44 8.51 -10.86
C SER A 604 -21.59 8.78 -9.87
N GLY A 605 -22.18 9.98 -9.88
CA GLY A 605 -23.36 10.33 -9.09
C GLY A 605 -23.06 10.87 -7.68
N THR A 606 -24.09 11.00 -6.84
CA THR A 606 -23.98 11.46 -5.45
C THR A 606 -24.90 10.63 -4.54
N PRO A 607 -24.36 9.79 -3.63
CA PRO A 607 -22.93 9.52 -3.44
C PRO A 607 -22.31 8.88 -4.69
N SER A 608 -21.02 9.08 -4.89
CA SER A 608 -20.30 8.51 -6.03
C SER A 608 -20.32 6.97 -6.01
N GLN A 609 -20.52 6.36 -7.18
CA GLN A 609 -20.35 4.92 -7.40
C GLN A 609 -18.88 4.50 -7.28
N LEU A 610 -17.92 5.33 -7.71
CA LEU A 610 -16.49 5.01 -7.59
C LEU A 610 -16.11 4.82 -6.12
N LYS A 611 -15.64 3.61 -5.78
CA LYS A 611 -15.22 3.22 -4.43
C LYS A 611 -13.73 2.99 -4.32
N TYR A 612 -13.10 2.44 -5.36
CA TYR A 612 -11.72 1.93 -5.24
C TYR A 612 -10.80 2.43 -6.36
N LEU A 613 -9.53 2.58 -6.01
CA LEU A 613 -8.42 2.87 -6.93
C LEU A 613 -7.25 1.92 -6.62
N LEU A 614 -6.78 1.19 -7.63
CA LEU A 614 -5.57 0.37 -7.53
C LEU A 614 -4.45 0.96 -8.39
N LEU A 615 -3.31 1.18 -7.76
CA LEU A 615 -2.07 1.58 -8.41
C LEU A 615 -1.24 0.32 -8.64
N PHE A 616 -1.18 -0.15 -9.88
CA PHE A 616 -0.57 -1.42 -10.27
C PHE A 616 0.83 -1.17 -10.86
N GLY A 617 1.81 -1.10 -9.97
CA GLY A 617 3.22 -0.87 -10.26
C GLY A 617 3.92 -0.18 -9.09
N ASP A 618 5.23 -0.40 -8.99
CA ASP A 618 6.04 0.19 -7.94
C ASP A 618 6.21 1.72 -8.09
N GLY A 619 6.64 2.37 -7.01
CA GLY A 619 6.81 3.81 -6.89
C GLY A 619 8.27 4.24 -6.76
N SER A 620 8.51 5.55 -6.81
CA SER A 620 9.84 6.12 -6.55
C SER A 620 9.75 7.53 -5.97
N TYR A 621 10.72 7.90 -5.12
CA TYR A 621 10.98 9.28 -4.72
C TYR A 621 11.58 10.14 -5.86
N ASP A 622 12.02 9.51 -6.95
CA ASP A 622 12.61 10.16 -8.11
C ASP A 622 11.73 10.05 -9.37
N PRO A 623 10.82 11.03 -9.57
CA PRO A 623 9.92 11.01 -10.71
C PRO A 623 10.62 11.29 -12.05
N LYS A 624 11.79 11.94 -12.09
CA LYS A 624 12.46 12.29 -13.36
C LYS A 624 13.53 11.29 -13.79
N ASN A 625 13.64 10.15 -13.13
CA ASN A 625 14.55 9.08 -13.52
C ASN A 625 16.04 9.52 -13.57
N ARG A 626 16.47 10.22 -12.52
CA ARG A 626 17.83 10.69 -12.25
C ARG A 626 18.72 9.60 -11.64
N ILE A 627 18.15 8.65 -10.90
CA ILE A 627 18.88 7.54 -10.27
C ILE A 627 18.89 6.29 -11.16
N GLU A 628 19.91 5.46 -11.00
CA GLU A 628 20.02 4.16 -11.67
C GLU A 628 18.96 3.17 -11.15
N GLU A 629 18.52 2.24 -12.02
CA GLU A 629 17.55 1.17 -11.68
C GLU A 629 16.26 1.68 -11.01
N ASN A 630 15.81 2.87 -11.41
CA ASN A 630 14.60 3.48 -10.88
C ASN A 630 13.35 2.62 -11.16
N LYS A 631 12.40 2.61 -10.22
CA LYS A 631 11.17 1.79 -10.27
C LYS A 631 9.89 2.64 -10.35
N ASN A 632 9.96 3.82 -10.96
CA ASN A 632 8.83 4.74 -11.10
C ASN A 632 7.81 4.27 -12.16
N PHE A 633 7.18 3.11 -11.96
CA PHE A 633 6.18 2.55 -12.89
C PHE A 633 4.83 3.24 -12.77
N VAL A 634 4.36 3.46 -11.55
CA VAL A 634 3.18 4.28 -11.25
C VAL A 634 3.55 5.29 -10.17
N MET A 635 3.48 6.57 -10.53
CA MET A 635 3.93 7.67 -9.69
C MET A 635 3.37 7.66 -8.26
N THR A 636 4.14 8.26 -7.36
CA THR A 636 3.73 8.57 -5.99
C THR A 636 3.59 10.07 -5.78
N TYR A 637 2.88 10.48 -4.72
CA TYR A 637 2.97 11.86 -4.23
C TYR A 637 4.04 11.96 -3.12
N GLN A 638 4.97 12.90 -3.27
CA GLN A 638 6.03 13.20 -2.31
C GLN A 638 5.75 14.54 -1.63
N SER A 639 5.82 14.58 -0.30
CA SER A 639 5.62 15.80 0.49
C SER A 639 6.64 16.90 0.15
N LYS A 640 6.29 18.17 0.38
CA LYS A 640 7.25 19.29 0.26
C LYS A 640 8.40 19.18 1.27
N GLN A 641 8.15 18.63 2.45
CA GLN A 641 9.18 18.37 3.45
C GLN A 641 10.15 17.28 2.96
N SER A 642 11.44 17.60 2.92
CA SER A 642 12.50 16.71 2.39
C SER A 642 13.75 16.65 3.26
N LEU A 643 13.74 17.24 4.47
CA LEU A 643 14.90 17.30 5.37
C LEU A 643 14.61 16.82 6.80
N LYS A 644 13.36 16.51 7.10
CA LYS A 644 12.92 15.98 8.40
C LYS A 644 12.23 14.64 8.20
N LEU A 645 12.79 13.59 8.78
CA LEU A 645 12.35 12.21 8.56
C LEU A 645 10.94 11.92 9.09
N THR A 646 10.51 12.62 10.15
CA THR A 646 9.19 12.44 10.77
C THR A 646 8.06 13.21 10.09
N SER A 647 8.37 14.19 9.24
CA SER A 647 7.37 14.99 8.53
C SER A 647 7.49 14.93 7.00
N SER A 648 8.51 14.23 6.49
CA SER A 648 8.57 13.82 5.09
C SER A 648 7.77 12.53 4.90
N TYR A 649 6.96 12.48 3.85
CA TYR A 649 6.14 11.31 3.54
C TYR A 649 5.97 11.09 2.04
N VAL A 650 5.78 9.81 1.70
CA VAL A 650 5.17 9.37 0.45
C VAL A 650 3.76 8.89 0.75
N THR A 651 2.80 9.25 -0.10
CA THR A 651 1.41 8.84 0.10
C THR A 651 0.67 8.63 -1.22
N ASP A 652 -0.21 7.64 -1.23
CA ASP A 652 -1.19 7.44 -2.30
C ASP A 652 -2.54 8.14 -1.99
N ASP A 653 -2.72 8.68 -0.77
CA ASP A 653 -3.93 9.41 -0.36
C ASP A 653 -4.27 10.55 -1.32
N PHE A 654 -3.25 11.20 -1.87
CA PHE A 654 -3.37 12.33 -2.79
C PHE A 654 -4.30 12.02 -3.96
N PHE A 655 -4.30 10.79 -4.46
CA PHE A 655 -5.13 10.37 -5.59
C PHE A 655 -6.61 10.16 -5.22
N GLY A 656 -6.93 10.12 -3.93
CA GLY A 656 -8.29 9.97 -3.38
C GLY A 656 -8.91 11.26 -2.83
N LEU A 657 -8.23 12.42 -2.97
CA LEU A 657 -8.71 13.72 -2.48
C LEU A 657 -9.58 14.41 -3.53
N MET A 658 -10.91 14.40 -3.36
CA MET A 658 -11.85 14.82 -4.40
C MET A 658 -12.50 16.17 -4.14
N ASP A 659 -12.47 16.65 -2.90
CA ASP A 659 -13.23 17.83 -2.50
C ASP A 659 -12.50 19.16 -2.79
N PRO A 660 -13.22 20.28 -3.00
CA PRO A 660 -12.66 21.50 -3.59
C PRO A 660 -11.48 22.16 -2.85
N ILE A 661 -11.38 21.97 -1.53
CA ILE A 661 -10.37 22.60 -0.68
C ILE A 661 -9.22 21.65 -0.30
N GLU A 662 -9.08 20.55 -1.03
CA GLU A 662 -8.10 19.49 -0.77
C GLU A 662 -6.99 19.46 -1.85
N GLY A 663 -5.90 18.75 -1.53
CA GLY A 663 -4.83 18.39 -2.45
C GLY A 663 -3.48 19.06 -2.17
N THR A 664 -3.45 20.32 -1.72
CA THR A 664 -2.19 21.04 -1.41
C THR A 664 -1.38 20.31 -0.35
N ASP A 665 -0.16 19.88 -0.67
CA ASP A 665 0.66 19.01 0.20
C ASP A 665 -0.15 17.80 0.74
N ALA A 666 -0.94 17.17 -0.15
CA ALA A 666 -1.87 16.09 0.17
C ALA A 666 -2.81 16.38 1.36
N TYR A 667 -3.19 17.62 1.65
CA TYR A 667 -4.17 17.97 2.68
C TYR A 667 -5.61 17.57 2.28
N GLY A 668 -6.39 16.95 3.17
CA GLY A 668 -7.79 16.56 2.92
C GLY A 668 -8.23 15.24 3.59
N ASN A 669 -9.45 14.78 3.37
CA ASN A 669 -9.88 13.44 3.75
C ASN A 669 -10.03 12.57 2.49
N VAL A 670 -9.71 11.30 2.60
CA VAL A 670 -9.73 10.41 1.44
C VAL A 670 -11.18 9.98 1.14
N ASP A 671 -11.60 10.13 -0.11
CA ASP A 671 -12.99 9.86 -0.56
C ASP A 671 -13.21 8.46 -1.13
N ILE A 672 -12.14 7.75 -1.50
CA ILE A 672 -12.18 6.40 -2.08
C ILE A 672 -11.10 5.51 -1.46
N GLY A 673 -11.32 4.20 -1.40
CA GLY A 673 -10.29 3.26 -0.95
C GLY A 673 -9.16 3.14 -1.98
N ILE A 674 -7.92 3.28 -1.55
CA ILE A 674 -6.76 3.22 -2.44
C ILE A 674 -5.86 2.09 -1.99
N GLY A 675 -5.40 1.25 -2.91
CA GLY A 675 -4.37 0.25 -2.69
C GLY A 675 -3.30 0.27 -3.78
N ARG A 676 -2.13 -0.29 -3.48
CA ARG A 676 -1.02 -0.41 -4.43
C ARG A 676 -0.49 -1.84 -4.50
N LEU A 677 -0.21 -2.32 -5.70
CA LEU A 677 0.60 -3.52 -5.94
C LEU A 677 2.00 -3.04 -6.38
N PRO A 678 3.01 -3.01 -5.47
CA PRO A 678 4.36 -2.53 -5.76
C PRO A 678 5.18 -3.59 -6.52
N VAL A 679 4.75 -3.90 -7.74
CA VAL A 679 5.46 -4.85 -8.62
C VAL A 679 6.42 -4.10 -9.53
N SER A 680 7.58 -4.71 -9.76
CA SER A 680 8.65 -4.18 -10.63
C SER A 680 8.86 -5.02 -11.88
N THR A 681 8.30 -6.24 -11.94
CA THR A 681 8.43 -7.13 -13.12
C THR A 681 7.10 -7.78 -13.51
N PRO A 682 6.93 -8.18 -14.80
CA PRO A 682 5.75 -8.92 -15.22
C PRO A 682 5.53 -10.25 -14.49
N GLN A 683 6.60 -10.87 -13.99
CA GLN A 683 6.52 -12.11 -13.23
C GLN A 683 5.94 -11.86 -11.84
N GLU A 684 6.43 -10.85 -11.12
CA GLU A 684 5.86 -10.44 -9.83
C GLU A 684 4.39 -10.03 -9.97
N ALA A 685 4.04 -9.32 -11.06
CA ALA A 685 2.65 -8.98 -11.37
C ALA A 685 1.76 -10.23 -11.52
N LYS A 686 2.26 -11.27 -12.18
CA LYS A 686 1.54 -12.54 -12.36
C LYS A 686 1.36 -13.26 -11.03
N GLU A 687 2.44 -13.40 -10.27
CA GLU A 687 2.44 -14.08 -8.96
C GLU A 687 1.51 -13.40 -7.96
N MET A 688 1.47 -12.06 -7.96
CA MET A 688 0.51 -11.30 -7.16
C MET A 688 -0.94 -11.58 -7.53
N VAL A 689 -1.27 -11.59 -8.82
CA VAL A 689 -2.64 -11.89 -9.27
C VAL A 689 -3.00 -13.36 -9.04
N ASP A 690 -2.03 -14.28 -9.13
CA ASP A 690 -2.22 -15.70 -8.75
C ASP A 690 -2.62 -15.84 -7.27
N LYS A 691 -1.95 -15.12 -6.37
CA LYS A 691 -2.30 -15.08 -4.94
C LYS A 691 -3.69 -14.52 -4.69
N ILE A 692 -4.03 -13.41 -5.35
CA ILE A 692 -5.34 -12.76 -5.22
C ILE A 692 -6.45 -13.71 -5.70
N GLU A 693 -6.26 -14.32 -6.86
CA GLU A 693 -7.21 -15.28 -7.41
C GLU A 693 -7.39 -16.50 -6.49
N ASN A 694 -6.29 -17.07 -5.95
CA ASN A 694 -6.38 -18.17 -5.00
C ASN A 694 -7.18 -17.78 -3.76
N TYR A 695 -6.87 -16.63 -3.16
CA TYR A 695 -7.53 -16.15 -1.96
C TYR A 695 -9.03 -15.86 -2.18
N MET A 696 -9.41 -15.32 -3.33
CA MET A 696 -10.79 -14.96 -3.64
C MET A 696 -11.66 -16.15 -4.04
N ARG A 697 -11.08 -17.19 -4.64
CA ARG A 697 -11.84 -18.37 -5.07
C ARG A 697 -12.08 -19.34 -3.90
N PHE A 698 -13.33 -19.78 -3.77
CA PHE A 698 -13.69 -20.79 -2.80
C PHE A 698 -13.14 -22.15 -3.24
N SER A 699 -12.25 -22.73 -2.42
CA SER A 699 -11.69 -24.07 -2.62
C SER A 699 -11.46 -24.77 -1.28
N GLU A 700 -11.38 -26.10 -1.29
CA GLU A 700 -11.06 -26.91 -0.10
C GLU A 700 -9.73 -26.50 0.53
N GLN A 701 -8.73 -26.12 -0.28
CA GLN A 701 -7.41 -25.74 0.20
C GLN A 701 -7.40 -24.38 0.92
N THR A 702 -8.23 -23.44 0.47
CA THR A 702 -8.30 -22.07 1.02
C THR A 702 -9.30 -21.94 2.18
N GLN A 703 -10.07 -22.99 2.44
CA GLN A 703 -11.02 -23.08 3.55
C GLN A 703 -10.34 -23.64 4.79
N GLY A 704 -10.63 -23.08 5.96
CA GLY A 704 -10.10 -23.60 7.22
C GLY A 704 -10.37 -22.72 8.43
N SER A 705 -10.12 -23.28 9.62
CA SER A 705 -10.32 -22.59 10.90
C SER A 705 -9.39 -21.39 11.12
N TRP A 706 -8.37 -21.21 10.27
CA TRP A 706 -7.52 -20.01 10.22
C TRP A 706 -8.35 -18.73 10.03
N LYS A 707 -9.52 -18.84 9.38
CA LYS A 707 -10.50 -17.76 9.21
C LYS A 707 -11.17 -17.31 10.52
N ASN A 708 -11.02 -18.07 11.60
CA ASN A 708 -11.47 -17.68 12.93
C ASN A 708 -10.30 -17.25 13.83
N LYS A 709 -9.10 -17.03 13.29
CA LYS A 709 -7.91 -16.68 14.07
C LYS A 709 -7.44 -15.25 13.79
N MET A 710 -7.00 -14.56 14.84
CA MET A 710 -6.28 -13.29 14.76
C MET A 710 -5.07 -13.33 15.69
N CYS A 711 -3.92 -12.83 15.24
CA CYS A 711 -2.69 -12.80 16.02
C CYS A 711 -2.28 -11.36 16.35
N PHE A 712 -1.94 -11.11 17.61
CA PHE A 712 -1.37 -9.85 18.07
C PHE A 712 0.08 -10.07 18.51
N VAL A 713 0.99 -9.31 17.92
CA VAL A 713 2.43 -9.36 18.17
C VAL A 713 2.87 -8.02 18.75
N ALA A 714 3.61 -8.06 19.87
CA ALA A 714 4.03 -6.86 20.59
C ALA A 714 5.50 -6.92 20.97
N ASP A 715 6.20 -5.82 20.69
CA ASP A 715 7.60 -5.57 21.07
C ASP A 715 7.79 -5.40 22.60
N ASP A 716 9.00 -5.59 23.13
CA ASP A 716 9.28 -5.78 24.58
C ASP A 716 9.75 -4.53 25.37
N GLU A 717 10.23 -3.49 24.69
CA GLU A 717 10.82 -2.30 25.34
C GLU A 717 9.78 -1.17 25.70
N ASP A 718 10.27 0.06 25.91
CA ASP A 718 9.51 1.29 26.12
C ASP A 718 8.51 1.28 27.29
N TYR A 719 8.93 0.78 28.45
CA TYR A 719 8.08 0.77 29.65
C TYR A 719 6.75 0.02 29.43
N ASN A 720 6.80 -1.09 28.67
CA ASN A 720 5.67 -1.90 28.24
C ASN A 720 4.67 -1.17 27.31
N LEU A 721 5.07 -0.09 26.64
CA LEU A 721 4.19 0.68 25.76
C LEU A 721 3.52 -0.21 24.70
N HIS A 722 4.31 -0.97 23.95
CA HIS A 722 3.82 -1.79 22.83
C HIS A 722 2.96 -2.96 23.31
N PHE A 723 3.33 -3.60 24.42
CA PHE A 723 2.47 -4.56 25.12
C PHE A 723 1.12 -3.96 25.49
N PHE A 724 1.09 -2.77 26.11
CA PHE A 724 -0.15 -2.10 26.49
C PHE A 724 -1.03 -1.79 25.28
N GLN A 725 -0.43 -1.31 24.19
CA GLN A 725 -1.11 -1.04 22.93
C GLN A 725 -1.73 -2.30 22.34
N ALA A 726 -0.94 -3.35 22.15
CA ALA A 726 -1.39 -4.61 21.56
C ALA A 726 -2.41 -5.35 22.43
N ASP A 727 -2.15 -5.52 23.73
CA ASP A 727 -3.04 -6.29 24.61
C ASP A 727 -4.24 -5.49 25.08
N THR A 728 -3.97 -4.36 25.73
CA THR A 728 -4.97 -3.67 26.53
C THR A 728 -5.91 -2.83 25.68
N VAL A 729 -5.40 -2.25 24.58
CA VAL A 729 -6.20 -1.42 23.69
C VAL A 729 -6.75 -2.22 22.51
N LEU A 730 -5.94 -3.04 21.84
CA LEU A 730 -6.35 -3.71 20.60
C LEU A 730 -6.99 -5.08 20.85
N ALA A 731 -6.24 -6.05 21.39
CA ALA A 731 -6.70 -7.43 21.54
C ALA A 731 -7.95 -7.53 22.44
N LYS A 732 -7.96 -6.84 23.59
CA LYS A 732 -9.15 -6.79 24.47
C LYS A 732 -10.35 -6.11 23.81
N ASN A 733 -10.15 -5.14 22.92
CA ASN A 733 -11.24 -4.51 22.18
C ASN A 733 -11.84 -5.50 21.17
N VAL A 734 -10.99 -6.20 20.40
CA VAL A 734 -11.44 -7.24 19.45
C VAL A 734 -12.18 -8.36 20.17
N ALA A 735 -11.64 -8.89 21.27
CA ALA A 735 -12.29 -9.94 22.06
C ALA A 735 -13.70 -9.54 22.51
N ARG A 736 -13.92 -8.26 22.81
CA ARG A 736 -15.22 -7.72 23.21
C ARG A 736 -16.16 -7.50 22.03
N MET A 737 -15.63 -7.00 20.91
CA MET A 737 -16.44 -6.64 19.73
C MET A 737 -16.82 -7.87 18.88
N ASN A 738 -15.95 -8.87 18.81
CA ASN A 738 -16.20 -10.09 18.05
C ASN A 738 -15.64 -11.33 18.78
N PRO A 739 -16.38 -11.92 19.72
CA PRO A 739 -15.91 -13.06 20.51
C PRO A 739 -15.80 -14.37 19.72
N SER A 740 -16.30 -14.42 18.47
CA SER A 740 -16.10 -15.58 17.59
C SER A 740 -14.63 -15.80 17.23
N MET A 741 -13.83 -14.74 17.21
CA MET A 741 -12.41 -14.79 16.90
C MET A 741 -11.61 -15.45 18.03
N ASN A 742 -10.70 -16.34 17.65
CA ASN A 742 -9.69 -16.95 18.50
C ASN A 742 -8.43 -16.08 18.43
N LEU A 743 -8.05 -15.49 19.57
CA LEU A 743 -6.94 -14.56 19.63
C LEU A 743 -5.67 -15.27 20.09
N ASN A 744 -4.64 -15.26 19.24
CA ASN A 744 -3.28 -15.62 19.64
C ASN A 744 -2.48 -14.35 19.99
N LYS A 745 -1.56 -14.45 20.95
CA LYS A 745 -0.78 -13.32 21.47
C LYS A 745 0.69 -13.72 21.57
N ILE A 746 1.52 -13.10 20.73
CA ILE A 746 2.98 -13.30 20.69
C ILE A 746 3.63 -12.01 21.17
N TYR A 747 3.71 -11.85 22.49
CA TYR A 747 4.37 -10.69 23.09
C TYR A 747 5.82 -11.06 23.39
N LEU A 748 6.79 -10.35 22.82
CA LEU A 748 8.20 -10.73 22.86
C LEU A 748 8.69 -10.91 24.30
N ASP A 749 8.29 -10.00 25.19
CA ASP A 749 8.67 -10.03 26.60
C ASP A 749 8.09 -11.24 27.37
N ALA A 750 7.16 -12.01 26.79
CA ALA A 750 6.70 -13.28 27.36
C ALA A 750 7.63 -14.47 27.04
N PHE A 751 8.62 -14.27 26.17
CA PHE A 751 9.61 -15.27 25.79
C PHE A 751 10.97 -14.93 26.42
N GLN A 752 11.85 -15.93 26.52
CA GLN A 752 13.19 -15.74 27.06
C GLN A 752 14.08 -15.00 26.05
N GLN A 753 14.59 -13.83 26.43
CA GLN A 753 15.59 -13.12 25.65
C GLN A 753 16.95 -13.83 25.78
N ILE A 754 17.66 -14.02 24.67
CA ILE A 754 19.03 -14.56 24.66
C ILE A 754 20.01 -13.57 24.05
N SER A 755 21.25 -13.55 24.56
CA SER A 755 22.32 -12.72 24.00
C SER A 755 23.15 -13.49 22.99
N THR A 756 23.28 -12.96 21.78
CA THR A 756 24.13 -13.51 20.71
C THR A 756 25.27 -12.53 20.37
N SER A 757 26.24 -12.96 19.56
CA SER A 757 27.28 -12.05 19.05
C SER A 757 26.74 -10.91 18.18
N SER A 758 25.53 -11.04 17.66
CA SER A 758 24.82 -10.06 16.81
C SER A 758 23.74 -9.26 17.57
N GLY A 759 23.70 -9.34 18.90
CA GLY A 759 22.73 -8.65 19.76
C GLY A 759 21.73 -9.59 20.45
N HIS A 760 20.76 -9.01 21.14
CA HIS A 760 19.67 -9.74 21.81
C HIS A 760 18.72 -10.37 20.78
N ARG A 761 18.14 -11.53 21.08
CA ARG A 761 17.25 -12.30 20.21
C ARG A 761 16.13 -12.96 21.02
N TYR A 762 14.99 -13.19 20.37
CA TYR A 762 13.89 -14.03 20.86
C TYR A 762 13.61 -15.20 19.89
N PRO A 763 14.41 -16.28 19.91
CA PRO A 763 14.25 -17.40 18.98
C PRO A 763 12.86 -18.06 19.06
N GLU A 764 12.33 -18.25 20.26
CA GLU A 764 11.01 -18.88 20.45
C GLU A 764 9.87 -17.97 19.98
N ALA A 765 9.99 -16.65 20.12
CA ALA A 765 9.00 -15.71 19.59
C ALA A 765 9.04 -15.67 18.06
N ASN A 766 10.24 -15.67 17.46
CA ASN A 766 10.42 -15.79 16.01
C ASN A 766 9.81 -17.11 15.48
N LYS A 767 10.08 -18.23 16.15
CA LYS A 767 9.48 -19.53 15.81
C LYS A 767 7.96 -19.51 15.91
N ALA A 768 7.41 -18.94 16.99
CA ALA A 768 5.97 -18.82 17.18
C ALA A 768 5.31 -17.94 16.10
N LEU A 769 5.97 -16.84 15.70
CA LEU A 769 5.49 -15.96 14.63
C LEU A 769 5.47 -16.69 13.28
N ASN A 770 6.57 -17.35 12.92
CA ASN A 770 6.66 -18.11 11.67
C ASN A 770 5.62 -19.23 11.62
N GLN A 771 5.44 -19.98 12.72
CA GLN A 771 4.40 -21.01 12.81
C GLN A 771 3.01 -20.41 12.65
N GLN A 772 2.72 -19.25 13.25
CA GLN A 772 1.42 -18.60 13.11
C GLN A 772 1.13 -18.14 11.67
N VAL A 773 2.16 -17.74 10.90
CA VAL A 773 2.00 -17.41 9.48
C VAL A 773 1.69 -18.68 8.67
N GLU A 774 2.43 -19.78 8.90
CA GLU A 774 2.17 -21.07 8.25
C GLU A 774 0.77 -21.64 8.58
N ASP A 775 0.36 -21.57 9.85
CA ASP A 775 -0.97 -22.02 10.29
C ASP A 775 -2.13 -21.16 9.75
N GLY A 776 -1.81 -19.95 9.29
CA GLY A 776 -2.78 -18.95 8.84
C GLY A 776 -3.51 -18.20 9.95
N ALA A 777 -3.93 -16.98 9.62
CA ALA A 777 -4.84 -16.14 10.41
C ALA A 777 -5.57 -15.17 9.47
N LEU A 778 -6.72 -14.61 9.86
CA LEU A 778 -7.31 -13.51 9.10
C LEU A 778 -6.44 -12.26 9.17
N PHE A 779 -5.95 -11.96 10.38
CA PHE A 779 -5.15 -10.77 10.65
C PHE A 779 -3.94 -11.13 11.52
N ILE A 780 -2.78 -10.59 11.13
CA ILE A 780 -1.59 -10.54 11.97
C ILE A 780 -1.27 -9.07 12.22
N ASN A 781 -1.31 -8.67 13.49
CA ASN A 781 -1.13 -7.29 13.90
C ASN A 781 0.17 -7.14 14.68
N TYR A 782 1.09 -6.33 14.17
CA TYR A 782 2.34 -6.02 14.85
C TYR A 782 2.33 -4.57 15.35
N THR A 783 2.68 -4.39 16.63
CA THR A 783 2.90 -3.08 17.24
C THR A 783 4.28 -3.04 17.90
N GLY A 784 5.15 -2.14 17.42
CA GLY A 784 6.54 -2.08 17.89
C GLY A 784 7.50 -1.37 16.95
N HIS A 785 8.79 -1.48 17.22
CA HIS A 785 9.85 -0.97 16.37
C HIS A 785 9.99 -1.79 15.09
N GLY A 786 10.53 -1.17 14.04
CA GLY A 786 10.70 -1.81 12.75
C GLY A 786 11.39 -0.87 11.78
N GLY A 787 11.72 -1.41 10.62
CA GLY A 787 12.30 -0.66 9.52
C GLY A 787 12.23 -1.44 8.22
N GLU A 788 12.93 -0.95 7.20
CA GLU A 788 12.86 -1.48 5.83
C GLU A 788 13.24 -2.98 5.70
N LYS A 789 13.83 -3.59 6.74
CA LYS A 789 14.35 -4.97 6.72
C LYS A 789 13.66 -5.96 7.67
N GLY A 790 12.74 -5.53 8.52
CA GLY A 790 12.15 -6.43 9.52
C GLY A 790 11.46 -5.75 10.70
N TRP A 791 11.14 -6.56 11.71
CA TRP A 791 10.51 -6.14 12.97
C TRP A 791 11.47 -6.29 14.16
N SER A 792 11.38 -5.33 15.07
CA SER A 792 12.14 -5.20 16.33
C SER A 792 13.66 -5.09 16.18
N VAL A 793 14.33 -4.57 17.20
CA VAL A 793 15.81 -4.47 17.24
C VAL A 793 16.44 -5.85 17.37
N GLU A 794 15.72 -6.78 17.99
CA GLU A 794 16.05 -8.19 18.21
C GLU A 794 15.83 -9.03 16.96
N ASN A 795 15.42 -8.43 15.83
CA ASN A 795 15.20 -9.10 14.55
C ASN A 795 14.21 -10.27 14.68
N VAL A 796 13.06 -10.05 15.31
CA VAL A 796 12.03 -11.10 15.46
C VAL A 796 11.42 -11.51 14.12
N LEU A 797 11.41 -10.62 13.12
CA LEU A 797 11.07 -10.94 11.74
C LEU A 797 12.14 -10.39 10.79
N GLN A 798 12.67 -11.24 9.92
CA GLN A 798 13.67 -10.88 8.91
C GLN A 798 13.22 -11.26 7.50
N ILE A 799 13.87 -10.68 6.48
CA ILE A 799 13.64 -11.01 5.07
C ILE A 799 13.79 -12.52 4.77
N SER A 800 14.77 -13.19 5.40
CA SER A 800 14.95 -14.64 5.22
C SER A 800 13.74 -15.45 5.68
N ASP A 801 13.11 -15.01 6.77
CA ASP A 801 11.92 -15.67 7.32
C ASP A 801 10.75 -15.48 6.34
N ILE A 802 10.53 -14.23 5.90
CA ILE A 802 9.48 -13.86 4.95
C ILE A 802 9.57 -14.69 3.66
N ASN A 803 10.76 -14.81 3.09
CA ASN A 803 10.99 -15.57 1.85
C ASN A 803 10.88 -17.09 2.02
N SER A 804 10.96 -17.58 3.27
CA SER A 804 10.81 -19.01 3.57
C SER A 804 9.36 -19.45 3.74
N TRP A 805 8.43 -18.51 3.87
CA TRP A 805 7.02 -18.82 4.09
C TRP A 805 6.36 -19.52 2.90
N THR A 806 5.48 -20.48 3.21
CA THR A 806 4.80 -21.37 2.24
C THR A 806 3.28 -21.42 2.38
N ASN A 807 2.70 -20.46 3.11
CA ASN A 807 1.28 -20.37 3.45
C ASN A 807 0.36 -19.85 2.32
N PHE A 808 0.61 -20.23 1.06
CA PHE A 808 -0.12 -19.76 -0.13
C PHE A 808 -1.65 -19.83 -0.02
N ASN A 809 -2.16 -20.82 0.73
CA ASN A 809 -3.59 -21.08 0.87
C ASN A 809 -4.26 -20.39 2.08
N THR A 810 -3.48 -19.77 2.98
CA THR A 810 -3.96 -19.27 4.27
C THR A 810 -3.39 -17.86 4.56
N LEU A 811 -3.45 -16.99 3.54
CA LEU A 811 -2.80 -15.69 3.52
C LEU A 811 -3.46 -14.66 4.48
N PRO A 812 -2.78 -14.19 5.54
CA PRO A 812 -3.28 -13.14 6.42
C PRO A 812 -3.24 -11.74 5.79
N VAL A 813 -4.09 -10.85 6.31
CA VAL A 813 -3.91 -9.41 6.19
C VAL A 813 -3.00 -8.93 7.32
N PHE A 814 -1.87 -8.31 6.99
CA PHE A 814 -0.98 -7.73 7.99
C PHE A 814 -1.40 -6.31 8.34
N ILE A 815 -1.39 -5.98 9.62
CA ILE A 815 -1.52 -4.61 10.12
C ILE A 815 -0.23 -4.29 10.88
N THR A 816 0.59 -3.39 10.35
CA THR A 816 1.90 -3.10 10.94
C THR A 816 1.96 -1.66 11.42
N ALA A 817 1.78 -1.49 12.73
CA ALA A 817 1.90 -0.23 13.45
C ALA A 817 3.37 0.01 13.84
N THR A 818 4.23 0.20 12.85
CA THR A 818 5.69 0.35 13.02
C THR A 818 6.27 1.45 12.13
N CYS A 819 7.60 1.64 12.11
CA CYS A 819 8.27 2.60 11.24
C CYS A 819 8.68 1.94 9.90
N GLU A 820 8.42 2.62 8.79
CA GLU A 820 8.99 2.39 7.43
C GLU A 820 9.15 0.93 6.95
N PHE A 821 8.26 0.04 7.39
CA PHE A 821 8.30 -1.37 7.00
C PHE A 821 8.07 -1.57 5.50
N SER A 822 7.32 -0.65 4.88
CA SER A 822 6.88 -0.70 3.49
C SER A 822 7.32 0.53 2.70
N ARG A 823 8.63 0.79 2.67
CA ARG A 823 9.24 1.91 1.95
C ARG A 823 9.33 1.67 0.43
N PHE A 824 8.17 1.41 -0.19
CA PHE A 824 8.04 1.01 -1.59
C PHE A 824 8.55 2.04 -2.60
N ASP A 825 8.75 3.30 -2.20
CA ASP A 825 9.25 4.34 -3.10
C ASP A 825 10.78 4.47 -3.10
N ASN A 826 11.51 3.52 -2.51
CA ASN A 826 12.97 3.47 -2.50
C ASN A 826 13.49 2.44 -3.53
N PRO A 827 13.91 2.85 -4.75
CA PRO A 827 14.28 1.88 -5.79
C PRO A 827 15.52 1.05 -5.48
N SER A 828 16.36 1.50 -4.53
CA SER A 828 17.60 0.82 -4.15
C SER A 828 17.39 -0.48 -3.36
N MET A 829 16.18 -0.71 -2.82
CA MET A 829 15.84 -1.94 -2.13
C MET A 829 14.34 -2.21 -2.12
N THR A 830 13.97 -3.48 -2.25
CA THR A 830 12.61 -3.93 -1.93
C THR A 830 12.53 -4.17 -0.43
N SER A 831 11.59 -3.52 0.25
CA SER A 831 11.46 -3.58 1.70
C SER A 831 10.89 -4.92 2.17
N ALA A 832 11.09 -5.24 3.46
CA ALA A 832 10.51 -6.43 4.08
C ALA A 832 8.97 -6.45 3.93
N GLY A 833 8.30 -5.31 4.10
CA GLY A 833 6.85 -5.20 3.91
C GLY A 833 6.40 -5.47 2.47
N GLU A 834 7.16 -5.05 1.47
CA GLU A 834 6.88 -5.43 0.08
C GLU A 834 7.06 -6.93 -0.14
N LEU A 835 8.11 -7.53 0.42
CA LEU A 835 8.37 -8.97 0.30
C LEU A 835 7.31 -9.85 0.98
N VAL A 836 6.65 -9.38 2.06
CA VAL A 836 5.48 -10.07 2.63
C VAL A 836 4.38 -10.22 1.57
N LEU A 837 4.19 -9.20 0.73
CA LEU A 837 3.23 -9.23 -0.35
C LEU A 837 3.77 -10.04 -1.54
N LEU A 838 5.01 -9.80 -1.96
CA LEU A 838 5.62 -10.34 -3.18
C LEU A 838 6.09 -11.80 -3.08
N ASN A 839 6.12 -12.42 -1.89
CA ASN A 839 6.48 -13.85 -1.79
C ASN A 839 5.48 -14.70 -2.61
N PRO A 840 5.93 -15.44 -3.65
CA PRO A 840 5.04 -16.21 -4.53
C PRO A 840 4.48 -17.48 -3.87
N ASN A 841 5.12 -17.98 -2.81
CA ASN A 841 4.73 -19.21 -2.12
C ASN A 841 3.90 -18.95 -0.85
N GLY A 842 3.73 -17.70 -0.42
CA GLY A 842 3.10 -17.39 0.87
C GLY A 842 3.12 -15.90 1.23
N GLY A 843 3.30 -15.61 2.51
CA GLY A 843 3.28 -14.26 3.06
C GLY A 843 1.87 -13.76 3.32
N GLY A 844 1.60 -12.50 2.99
CA GLY A 844 0.30 -11.85 3.21
C GLY A 844 -0.47 -11.62 1.92
N ILE A 845 -1.80 -11.48 2.03
CA ILE A 845 -2.66 -11.04 0.91
C ILE A 845 -2.67 -9.51 0.77
N ALA A 846 -2.46 -8.80 1.87
CA ALA A 846 -2.39 -7.34 1.92
C ALA A 846 -1.70 -6.86 3.19
N LEU A 847 -1.23 -5.61 3.18
CA LEU A 847 -0.67 -4.91 4.32
C LEU A 847 -1.34 -3.55 4.50
N LEU A 848 -1.83 -3.29 5.71
CA LEU A 848 -2.16 -1.96 6.22
C LEU A 848 -0.95 -1.48 7.03
N THR A 849 -0.12 -0.62 6.44
CA THR A 849 1.30 -0.47 6.83
C THR A 849 1.83 0.94 6.66
N THR A 850 3.03 1.22 7.16
CA THR A 850 3.69 2.54 7.12
C THR A 850 4.82 2.59 6.09
N THR A 851 4.98 3.75 5.46
CA THR A 851 6.00 4.02 4.43
C THR A 851 7.20 4.82 4.95
N ARG A 852 7.07 5.43 6.15
CA ARG A 852 8.07 6.28 6.80
C ARG A 852 8.03 6.10 8.31
N LEU A 853 8.93 6.80 9.02
CA LEU A 853 8.84 6.96 10.47
C LEU A 853 7.43 7.38 10.87
N ALA A 854 6.88 6.71 11.87
CA ALA A 854 5.51 6.92 12.34
C ALA A 854 5.50 7.01 13.86
N PHE A 855 4.59 7.82 14.39
CA PHE A 855 4.44 7.97 15.84
C PHE A 855 3.59 6.84 16.41
N ALA A 856 4.06 6.20 17.48
CA ALA A 856 3.37 5.09 18.13
C ALA A 856 1.89 5.41 18.47
N GLN A 857 1.59 6.64 18.88
CA GLN A 857 0.23 7.07 19.17
C GLN A 857 -0.66 7.21 17.93
N SER A 858 -0.13 7.76 16.84
CA SER A 858 -0.86 7.88 15.56
C SER A 858 -1.15 6.49 15.00
N ASN A 859 -0.15 5.60 15.07
CA ASN A 859 -0.29 4.18 14.73
C ASN A 859 -1.36 3.49 15.58
N LEU A 860 -1.34 3.62 16.91
CA LEU A 860 -2.36 3.05 17.79
C LEU A 860 -3.77 3.55 17.45
N THR A 861 -3.90 4.86 17.21
CA THR A 861 -5.18 5.49 16.88
C THR A 861 -5.75 4.90 15.60
N LEU A 862 -4.92 4.77 14.55
CA LEU A 862 -5.33 4.20 13.28
C LEU A 862 -5.65 2.70 13.41
N ASN A 863 -4.79 1.95 14.10
CA ASN A 863 -4.94 0.51 14.31
C ASN A 863 -6.25 0.18 15.07
N ARG A 864 -6.57 0.95 16.11
CA ARG A 864 -7.86 0.84 16.82
C ARG A 864 -9.03 1.18 15.89
N ARG A 865 -8.92 2.24 15.07
CA ARG A 865 -9.99 2.62 14.12
C ARG A 865 -10.22 1.57 13.05
N ILE A 866 -9.18 0.82 12.61
CA ILE A 866 -9.34 -0.31 11.68
C ILE A 866 -10.28 -1.35 12.27
N TYR A 867 -10.03 -1.81 13.49
CA TYR A 867 -10.89 -2.80 14.15
C TYR A 867 -12.27 -2.27 14.52
N ASP A 868 -12.36 -1.01 14.96
CA ASP A 868 -13.63 -0.36 15.23
C ASP A 868 -14.50 -0.29 13.95
N THR A 869 -13.93 0.08 12.81
CA THR A 869 -14.64 0.10 11.52
C THR A 869 -15.04 -1.32 11.10
N LEU A 870 -14.13 -2.29 11.23
CA LEU A 870 -14.38 -3.68 10.85
C LEU A 870 -15.56 -4.28 11.62
N PHE A 871 -15.51 -4.22 12.96
CA PHE A 871 -16.48 -4.93 13.81
C PHE A 871 -17.70 -4.11 14.23
N ARG A 872 -17.80 -2.81 13.87
CA ARG A 872 -19.08 -2.08 13.93
C ARG A 872 -19.97 -2.33 12.72
N SER A 873 -19.39 -2.89 11.65
CA SER A 873 -20.15 -3.32 10.48
C SER A 873 -20.92 -4.59 10.79
N SER A 874 -21.99 -4.86 10.02
CA SER A 874 -22.75 -6.09 10.18
C SER A 874 -21.92 -7.31 9.72
N PRO A 875 -21.96 -8.46 10.43
CA PRO A 875 -21.18 -9.64 10.07
C PRO A 875 -21.44 -10.21 8.66
N ASP A 876 -22.63 -9.97 8.10
CA ASP A 876 -22.99 -10.34 6.72
C ASP A 876 -22.41 -9.40 5.64
N ASN A 877 -21.82 -8.28 6.06
CA ASN A 877 -21.31 -7.25 5.16
C ASN A 877 -20.09 -6.54 5.74
N TYR A 878 -19.04 -7.30 6.02
CA TYR A 878 -17.76 -6.71 6.40
C TYR A 878 -17.20 -5.82 5.27
N PRO A 879 -16.58 -4.68 5.62
CA PRO A 879 -15.97 -3.76 4.66
C PRO A 879 -14.81 -4.42 3.89
N ARG A 880 -14.61 -3.99 2.64
CA ARG A 880 -13.41 -4.32 1.86
C ARG A 880 -12.19 -3.59 2.43
N LEU A 881 -10.98 -4.01 2.06
CA LEU A 881 -9.74 -3.41 2.55
C LEU A 881 -9.65 -1.90 2.23
N GLY A 882 -10.12 -1.49 1.05
CA GLY A 882 -10.21 -0.09 0.64
C GLY A 882 -11.13 0.74 1.54
N ASP A 883 -12.25 0.17 1.98
CA ASP A 883 -13.17 0.83 2.92
C ASP A 883 -12.54 0.95 4.31
N LEU A 884 -11.87 -0.12 4.77
CA LEU A 884 -11.17 -0.12 6.06
C LEU A 884 -10.13 1.00 6.15
N ILE A 885 -9.27 1.14 5.13
CA ILE A 885 -8.24 2.18 5.13
C ILE A 885 -8.85 3.59 5.02
N LYS A 886 -9.85 3.78 4.17
CA LYS A 886 -10.55 5.06 4.00
C LYS A 886 -11.19 5.53 5.32
N PHE A 887 -11.99 4.68 5.95
CA PHE A 887 -12.74 5.06 7.15
C PHE A 887 -11.82 5.22 8.36
N SER A 888 -10.81 4.36 8.52
CA SER A 888 -9.89 4.46 9.66
C SER A 888 -9.05 5.74 9.64
N LYS A 889 -8.74 6.27 8.45
CA LYS A 889 -8.03 7.54 8.27
C LYS A 889 -8.88 8.80 8.47
N THR A 890 -10.16 8.68 8.81
CA THR A 890 -11.06 9.84 8.95
C THR A 890 -11.39 10.10 10.43
N PRO A 891 -11.18 11.32 10.98
CA PRO A 891 -10.49 12.47 10.36
C PRO A 891 -9.02 12.18 10.08
N SER A 892 -8.52 12.78 8.99
CA SER A 892 -7.11 12.70 8.61
C SER A 892 -6.24 13.73 9.34
N ASN A 893 -4.93 13.47 9.35
CA ASN A 893 -3.87 14.39 9.79
C ASN A 893 -2.55 14.06 9.06
N THR A 894 -1.51 14.86 9.24
CA THR A 894 -0.21 14.71 8.57
C THR A 894 0.52 13.42 8.97
N ASN A 895 0.44 13.01 10.24
CA ASN A 895 1.11 11.82 10.77
C ASN A 895 0.52 10.47 10.32
N ILE A 896 -0.66 10.46 9.70
CA ILE A 896 -1.26 9.23 9.14
C ILE A 896 -1.12 9.13 7.61
N ARG A 897 -0.50 10.12 6.96
CA ARG A 897 -0.30 10.14 5.50
C ARG A 897 0.67 9.07 5.01
N ASN A 898 1.62 8.72 5.85
CA ASN A 898 2.58 7.65 5.61
C ASN A 898 1.97 6.25 5.80
N PHE A 899 0.72 6.11 6.24
CA PHE A 899 0.08 4.81 6.33
C PHE A 899 -0.62 4.48 5.01
N VAL A 900 -0.48 3.29 4.45
CA VAL A 900 -1.01 2.92 3.13
C VAL A 900 -1.59 1.51 3.15
N LEU A 901 -2.35 1.16 2.11
CA LEU A 901 -2.72 -0.21 1.81
C LEU A 901 -1.82 -0.71 0.66
N LEU A 902 -0.96 -1.67 0.94
CA LEU A 902 -0.31 -2.48 -0.09
C LEU A 902 -1.14 -3.74 -0.30
N GLY A 903 -1.66 -3.93 -1.50
CA GLY A 903 -2.65 -4.95 -1.83
C GLY A 903 -3.83 -4.38 -2.60
N ASP A 904 -4.75 -5.26 -2.98
CA ASP A 904 -5.96 -4.88 -3.71
C ASP A 904 -7.02 -4.27 -2.77
N PRO A 905 -7.47 -3.01 -3.01
CA PRO A 905 -8.49 -2.35 -2.18
C PRO A 905 -9.86 -3.02 -2.27
N ALA A 906 -10.15 -3.78 -3.33
CA ALA A 906 -11.42 -4.47 -3.51
C ALA A 906 -11.47 -5.82 -2.77
N ILE A 907 -10.40 -6.32 -2.16
CA ILE A 907 -10.47 -7.59 -1.42
C ILE A 907 -11.35 -7.46 -0.17
N LYS A 908 -12.18 -8.48 0.08
CA LYS A 908 -12.85 -8.70 1.38
C LYS A 908 -11.98 -9.60 2.26
N PRO A 909 -11.77 -9.25 3.54
CA PRO A 909 -11.21 -10.21 4.50
C PRO A 909 -12.06 -11.49 4.52
N ALA A 910 -11.43 -12.67 4.55
CA ALA A 910 -12.08 -13.97 4.32
C ALA A 910 -12.86 -14.48 5.55
N PHE A 911 -13.71 -13.64 6.14
CA PHE A 911 -14.63 -14.06 7.19
C PHE A 911 -15.61 -15.13 6.66
N PRO A 912 -16.00 -16.10 7.49
CA PRO A 912 -17.00 -17.08 7.11
C PRO A 912 -18.34 -16.46 6.74
N LYS A 913 -19.02 -17.04 5.75
CA LYS A 913 -20.27 -16.49 5.19
C LYS A 913 -21.49 -16.61 6.12
N TYR A 914 -21.55 -17.68 6.92
CA TYR A 914 -22.68 -17.97 7.82
C TYR A 914 -22.23 -18.11 9.28
N ASP A 915 -23.19 -18.09 10.20
CA ASP A 915 -22.98 -18.36 11.62
C ASP A 915 -23.20 -19.85 11.95
N ILE A 916 -22.69 -20.28 13.11
CA ILE A 916 -22.89 -21.60 13.68
C ILE A 916 -23.45 -21.46 15.09
N VAL A 917 -24.69 -21.91 15.29
CA VAL A 917 -25.43 -21.75 16.55
C VAL A 917 -25.41 -23.07 17.32
N THR A 918 -25.05 -23.00 18.61
CA THR A 918 -25.24 -24.12 19.54
C THR A 918 -26.67 -24.10 20.06
N GLU A 919 -27.41 -25.19 19.90
CA GLU A 919 -28.80 -25.30 20.36
C GLU A 919 -28.88 -25.93 21.75
N THR A 920 -28.21 -27.07 21.94
CA THR A 920 -28.22 -27.79 23.21
C THR A 920 -26.84 -28.28 23.62
N ILE A 921 -26.64 -28.36 24.94
CA ILE A 921 -25.53 -29.08 25.56
C ILE A 921 -26.14 -30.14 26.49
N ASN A 922 -25.74 -31.39 26.30
CA ASN A 922 -26.26 -32.55 27.03
C ASN A 922 -27.80 -32.66 27.00
N GLY A 923 -28.42 -32.25 25.88
CA GLY A 923 -29.87 -32.27 25.67
C GLY A 923 -30.63 -31.16 26.40
N ILE A 924 -29.93 -30.20 27.02
CA ILE A 924 -30.50 -29.02 27.66
C ILE A 924 -30.26 -27.82 26.72
N THR A 925 -31.32 -27.11 26.39
CA THR A 925 -31.26 -25.88 25.58
C THR A 925 -30.36 -24.83 26.23
N ILE A 926 -29.53 -24.15 25.45
CA ILE A 926 -28.52 -23.20 25.95
C ILE A 926 -29.11 -22.11 26.87
N ASP A 927 -30.32 -21.62 26.59
CA ASP A 927 -31.02 -20.61 27.43
C ASP A 927 -31.29 -21.07 28.88
N SER A 928 -31.31 -22.38 29.10
CA SER A 928 -31.57 -23.02 30.40
C SER A 928 -30.35 -23.76 30.94
N TYR A 929 -29.21 -23.72 30.25
CA TYR A 929 -28.01 -24.44 30.65
C TYR A 929 -27.28 -23.70 31.78
N THR A 930 -27.30 -24.26 32.99
CA THR A 930 -26.61 -23.70 34.17
C THR A 930 -25.61 -24.68 34.80
N ASP A 931 -25.38 -25.84 34.16
CA ASP A 931 -24.55 -26.89 34.73
C ASP A 931 -23.05 -26.66 34.45
N THR A 932 -22.21 -27.27 35.28
CA THR A 932 -20.76 -27.24 35.13
C THR A 932 -20.27 -28.50 34.44
N LEU A 933 -19.56 -28.32 33.34
CA LEU A 933 -18.85 -29.38 32.64
C LEU A 933 -17.58 -29.75 33.42
N LYS A 934 -17.38 -31.06 33.66
CA LYS A 934 -16.32 -31.59 34.53
C LYS A 934 -15.42 -32.56 33.75
N ALA A 935 -14.17 -32.68 34.18
CA ALA A 935 -13.27 -33.73 33.70
C ALA A 935 -13.93 -35.12 33.80
N ASN A 936 -13.70 -35.97 32.80
CA ASN A 936 -14.29 -37.30 32.63
C ASN A 936 -15.82 -37.33 32.41
N GLY A 937 -16.47 -36.17 32.29
CA GLY A 937 -17.85 -36.06 31.86
C GLY A 937 -17.96 -36.19 30.34
N MET A 938 -19.02 -36.84 29.87
CA MET A 938 -19.38 -36.81 28.45
C MET A 938 -20.11 -35.50 28.13
N MET A 939 -19.70 -34.84 27.06
CA MET A 939 -20.36 -33.67 26.50
C MET A 939 -20.99 -34.06 25.16
N THR A 940 -22.27 -33.73 24.97
CA THR A 940 -22.96 -33.85 23.67
C THR A 940 -23.45 -32.47 23.26
N VAL A 941 -23.11 -32.05 22.06
CA VAL A 941 -23.46 -30.75 21.50
C VAL A 941 -24.35 -30.96 20.27
N THR A 942 -25.45 -30.22 20.18
CA THR A 942 -26.27 -30.12 18.97
C THR A 942 -26.38 -28.66 18.54
N GLY A 943 -26.49 -28.44 17.24
CA GLY A 943 -26.66 -27.09 16.71
C GLY A 943 -26.92 -27.09 15.22
N TYR A 944 -26.91 -25.89 14.64
CA TYR A 944 -27.18 -25.69 13.22
C TYR A 944 -26.43 -24.50 12.62
N ILE A 945 -26.27 -24.52 11.30
CA ILE A 945 -25.75 -23.42 10.48
C ILE A 945 -26.86 -22.40 10.26
N ALA A 946 -26.58 -21.12 10.50
CA ALA A 946 -27.57 -20.06 10.48
C ALA A 946 -27.12 -18.84 9.67
N ASP A 947 -28.07 -18.04 9.20
CA ASP A 947 -27.79 -16.69 8.73
C ASP A 947 -27.41 -15.73 9.89
N PHE A 948 -26.95 -14.52 9.53
CA PHE A 948 -26.67 -13.44 10.49
C PHE A 948 -27.90 -12.59 10.83
N SER A 949 -29.12 -13.04 10.50
CA SER A 949 -30.34 -12.30 10.86
C SER A 949 -30.59 -12.36 12.37
N ASP A 950 -31.38 -11.42 12.90
CA ASP A 950 -31.77 -11.42 14.32
C ASP A 950 -32.50 -12.71 14.73
N GLU A 951 -33.18 -13.38 13.79
CA GLU A 951 -33.92 -14.63 14.02
C GLU A 951 -33.08 -15.90 13.84
N ARG A 952 -31.85 -15.78 13.29
CA ARG A 952 -30.90 -16.88 13.06
C ARG A 952 -31.52 -18.05 12.29
N ASN A 953 -32.02 -17.78 11.08
CA ASN A 953 -32.68 -18.81 10.28
C ASN A 953 -31.68 -19.90 9.85
N ILE A 954 -32.10 -21.16 9.94
CA ILE A 954 -31.29 -22.31 9.53
C ILE A 954 -31.01 -22.28 8.01
N ILE A 955 -29.78 -22.65 7.64
CA ILE A 955 -29.36 -22.89 6.26
C ILE A 955 -29.52 -24.38 5.97
N ASP A 956 -30.74 -24.79 5.61
CA ASP A 956 -31.16 -26.19 5.50
C ASP A 956 -30.60 -26.94 4.27
N ASP A 957 -29.86 -26.26 3.39
CA ASP A 957 -29.17 -26.85 2.25
C ASP A 957 -27.65 -27.02 2.47
N PHE A 958 -27.14 -26.67 3.66
CA PHE A 958 -25.72 -26.81 3.99
C PHE A 958 -25.39 -28.27 4.32
N ASN A 959 -24.52 -28.88 3.51
CA ASN A 959 -24.10 -30.28 3.66
C ASN A 959 -22.58 -30.37 3.52
N GLY A 960 -21.88 -30.53 4.63
CA GLY A 960 -20.44 -30.35 4.68
C GLY A 960 -19.81 -30.89 5.96
N MET A 961 -18.65 -30.34 6.31
CA MET A 961 -17.89 -30.73 7.51
C MET A 961 -17.80 -29.57 8.49
N LEU A 962 -18.04 -29.86 9.77
CA LEU A 962 -17.81 -29.00 10.92
C LEU A 962 -16.55 -29.47 11.66
N TYR A 963 -15.72 -28.51 12.04
CA TYR A 963 -14.48 -28.68 12.79
C TYR A 963 -14.62 -27.96 14.15
N PRO A 964 -15.24 -28.60 15.15
CA PRO A 964 -15.36 -28.01 16.48
C PRO A 964 -14.02 -28.08 17.23
N VAL A 965 -13.70 -27.00 17.94
CA VAL A 965 -12.57 -26.93 18.86
C VAL A 965 -13.06 -26.48 20.22
N LEU A 966 -12.84 -27.27 21.26
CA LEU A 966 -13.05 -26.86 22.66
C LEU A 966 -11.75 -26.30 23.20
N TYR A 967 -11.77 -25.07 23.69
CA TYR A 967 -10.70 -24.47 24.48
C TYR A 967 -11.03 -24.55 25.98
N ASP A 968 -10.01 -24.80 26.81
CA ASP A 968 -10.07 -24.57 28.26
C ASP A 968 -10.27 -23.08 28.54
N LYS A 969 -10.44 -22.70 29.80
CA LYS A 969 -10.49 -21.31 30.25
C LYS A 969 -9.20 -20.57 29.94
N ALA A 970 -9.33 -19.26 29.75
CA ALA A 970 -8.19 -18.36 29.62
C ALA A 970 -7.27 -18.46 30.85
N VAL A 971 -5.96 -18.38 30.59
CA VAL A 971 -4.93 -18.40 31.63
C VAL A 971 -4.20 -17.06 31.68
N SER A 972 -3.87 -16.65 32.91
CA SER A 972 -2.95 -15.53 33.17
C SER A 972 -1.53 -15.92 32.80
N ILE A 973 -0.93 -15.18 31.87
CA ILE A 973 0.49 -15.25 31.53
C ILE A 973 1.15 -13.95 32.01
N MET A 974 2.34 -14.08 32.59
CA MET A 974 3.18 -12.95 32.98
C MET A 974 4.31 -12.79 31.96
N THR A 975 4.54 -11.56 31.49
CA THR A 975 5.80 -11.23 30.80
C THR A 975 6.97 -11.32 31.78
N LEU A 976 8.18 -11.46 31.24
CA LEU A 976 9.40 -11.68 32.03
C LEU A 976 10.07 -10.36 32.45
N GLY A 977 9.75 -9.24 31.82
CA GLY A 977 10.44 -7.97 32.05
C GLY A 977 11.93 -8.12 31.74
N ASN A 978 12.25 -8.61 30.54
CA ASN A 978 13.63 -8.90 30.12
C ASN A 978 14.50 -7.63 30.12
N ASP A 979 13.89 -6.45 29.92
CA ASP A 979 14.59 -5.18 29.83
C ASP A 979 14.48 -4.28 31.07
N PRO A 980 15.54 -3.51 31.42
CA PRO A 980 15.58 -2.71 32.65
C PRO A 980 14.50 -1.63 32.78
N LYS A 981 13.94 -1.18 31.65
CA LYS A 981 12.86 -0.18 31.60
C LYS A 981 11.46 -0.81 31.62
N SER A 982 11.35 -2.10 31.29
CA SER A 982 10.10 -2.84 31.25
C SER A 982 9.85 -3.52 32.61
N SER A 983 8.62 -3.98 32.85
CA SER A 983 8.26 -4.66 34.09
C SER A 983 7.31 -5.82 33.81
N PRO A 984 7.36 -6.93 34.57
CA PRO A 984 6.44 -8.04 34.38
C PRO A 984 4.98 -7.57 34.36
N ALA A 985 4.27 -7.86 33.27
CA ALA A 985 2.88 -7.50 33.07
C ALA A 985 2.02 -8.75 32.79
N GLU A 986 0.78 -8.72 33.29
CA GLU A 986 -0.16 -9.83 33.15
C GLU A 986 -1.05 -9.65 31.90
N PHE A 987 -1.25 -10.72 31.14
CA PHE A 987 -2.28 -10.81 30.11
C PHE A 987 -3.00 -12.16 30.14
N GLN A 988 -4.16 -12.22 29.50
CA GLN A 988 -4.96 -13.45 29.38
C GLN A 988 -4.80 -14.05 27.99
N LEU A 989 -4.58 -15.36 27.91
CA LEU A 989 -4.54 -16.12 26.66
C LEU A 989 -5.42 -17.37 26.78
N GLN A 990 -6.18 -17.68 25.73
CA GLN A 990 -7.04 -18.87 25.65
C GLN A 990 -6.64 -19.68 24.41
N ASP A 991 -5.56 -20.45 24.55
CA ASP A 991 -4.92 -21.23 23.49
C ASP A 991 -4.91 -22.74 23.76
N ARG A 992 -5.22 -23.15 25.01
CA ARG A 992 -5.27 -24.55 25.43
C ARG A 992 -6.47 -25.28 24.83
N VAL A 993 -6.21 -26.04 23.77
CA VAL A 993 -7.21 -26.90 23.13
C VAL A 993 -7.42 -28.15 23.96
N LEU A 994 -8.67 -28.54 24.21
CA LEU A 994 -9.06 -29.75 24.93
C LEU A 994 -9.64 -30.83 24.02
N TYR A 995 -10.26 -30.43 22.91
CA TYR A 995 -10.85 -31.33 21.93
C TYR A 995 -10.80 -30.69 20.55
N LYS A 996 -10.46 -31.48 19.53
CA LYS A 996 -10.61 -31.16 18.10
C LYS A 996 -11.43 -32.30 17.47
N GLY A 997 -12.49 -31.96 16.74
CA GLY A 997 -13.35 -32.95 16.09
C GLY A 997 -13.52 -32.71 14.59
N LYS A 998 -14.15 -33.66 13.91
CA LYS A 998 -14.59 -33.58 12.51
C LYS A 998 -15.96 -34.21 12.40
N VAL A 999 -16.97 -33.40 12.06
CA VAL A 999 -18.38 -33.73 12.25
C VAL A 999 -19.14 -33.45 10.96
N SER A 1000 -19.99 -34.38 10.52
CA SER A 1000 -20.86 -34.19 9.37
C SER A 1000 -21.96 -33.18 9.69
N VAL A 1001 -22.16 -32.21 8.80
CA VAL A 1001 -23.33 -31.32 8.81
C VAL A 1001 -24.28 -31.81 7.73
N THR A 1002 -25.53 -32.08 8.10
CA THR A 1002 -26.58 -32.54 7.17
C THR A 1002 -27.80 -31.63 7.27
N ASN A 1003 -28.22 -31.06 6.15
CA ASN A 1003 -29.31 -30.08 6.08
C ASN A 1003 -29.17 -28.94 7.11
N GLY A 1004 -27.94 -28.44 7.27
CA GLY A 1004 -27.62 -27.39 8.24
C GLY A 1004 -27.52 -27.86 9.69
N GLU A 1005 -27.86 -29.10 10.04
CA GLU A 1005 -27.83 -29.59 11.43
C GLU A 1005 -26.56 -30.42 11.72
N PHE A 1006 -26.09 -30.39 12.96
CA PHE A 1006 -24.97 -31.21 13.42
C PHE A 1006 -25.15 -31.72 14.86
N SER A 1007 -24.50 -32.84 15.16
CA SER A 1007 -24.40 -33.37 16.52
C SER A 1007 -23.08 -34.09 16.72
N PHE A 1008 -22.43 -33.87 17.86
CA PHE A 1008 -21.22 -34.60 18.23
C PHE A 1008 -21.12 -34.77 19.74
N SER A 1009 -20.36 -35.79 20.14
CA SER A 1009 -20.08 -36.08 21.54
C SER A 1009 -18.61 -36.34 21.75
N PHE A 1010 -18.09 -36.03 22.93
CA PHE A 1010 -16.72 -36.34 23.33
C PHE A 1010 -16.60 -36.39 24.85
N VAL A 1011 -15.52 -36.98 25.35
CA VAL A 1011 -15.18 -37.00 26.78
C VAL A 1011 -14.31 -35.79 27.09
N ILE A 1012 -14.65 -35.05 28.15
CA ILE A 1012 -13.83 -33.93 28.61
C ILE A 1012 -12.53 -34.49 29.22
N PRO A 1013 -11.35 -34.08 28.72
CA PRO A 1013 -10.08 -34.62 29.18
C PRO A 1013 -9.86 -34.44 30.68
N LYS A 1014 -9.09 -35.35 31.29
CA LYS A 1014 -8.63 -35.22 32.68
C LYS A 1014 -7.63 -34.06 32.90
N ASP A 1015 -7.02 -33.59 31.81
CA ASP A 1015 -6.01 -32.53 31.79
C ASP A 1015 -6.57 -31.11 31.78
N ILE A 1016 -7.89 -30.93 31.91
CA ILE A 1016 -8.45 -29.59 32.13
C ILE A 1016 -7.88 -28.98 33.40
N SER A 1017 -7.82 -27.65 33.46
CA SER A 1017 -7.64 -27.00 34.74
C SER A 1017 -8.89 -27.20 35.61
N TYR A 1018 -8.71 -27.70 36.83
CA TYR A 1018 -9.82 -27.98 37.76
C TYR A 1018 -10.48 -26.72 38.35
N GLN A 1019 -9.89 -25.54 38.14
CA GLN A 1019 -10.51 -24.28 38.51
C GLN A 1019 -11.75 -24.03 37.65
N TYR A 1020 -12.80 -23.49 38.25
CA TYR A 1020 -14.02 -23.16 37.53
C TYR A 1020 -13.83 -21.86 36.74
N GLY A 1021 -14.15 -21.89 35.45
CA GLY A 1021 -14.14 -20.73 34.56
C GLY A 1021 -14.86 -21.03 33.25
N ASN A 1022 -15.02 -20.03 32.39
CA ASN A 1022 -15.68 -20.22 31.11
C ASN A 1022 -14.75 -20.95 30.14
N GLY A 1023 -15.22 -22.05 29.57
CA GLY A 1023 -14.60 -22.65 28.38
C GLY A 1023 -15.10 -21.94 27.11
N LYS A 1024 -14.52 -22.28 25.96
CA LYS A 1024 -15.00 -21.76 24.67
C LYS A 1024 -15.07 -22.88 23.64
N LEU A 1025 -16.23 -23.07 23.04
CA LEU A 1025 -16.39 -23.83 21.80
C LEU A 1025 -16.22 -22.86 20.63
N SER A 1026 -15.31 -23.18 19.71
CA SER A 1026 -15.13 -22.48 18.44
C SER A 1026 -15.46 -23.42 17.30
N TYR A 1027 -16.18 -22.92 16.30
CA TYR A 1027 -16.69 -23.70 15.19
C TYR A 1027 -16.23 -23.12 13.87
N TYR A 1028 -15.75 -23.98 12.98
CA TYR A 1028 -15.62 -23.69 11.56
C TYR A 1028 -16.32 -24.79 10.78
N ALA A 1029 -17.11 -24.46 9.77
CA ALA A 1029 -17.70 -25.45 8.88
C ALA A 1029 -17.56 -25.02 7.42
N ALA A 1030 -17.48 -26.00 6.51
CA ALA A 1030 -17.46 -25.75 5.07
C ALA A 1030 -18.21 -26.84 4.31
N ASP A 1031 -19.01 -26.44 3.33
CA ASP A 1031 -19.52 -27.29 2.25
C ASP A 1031 -18.70 -27.04 0.96
N SER A 1032 -19.16 -27.54 -0.19
CA SER A 1032 -18.44 -27.37 -1.46
C SER A 1032 -18.44 -25.93 -2.02
N LEU A 1033 -19.21 -25.01 -1.45
CA LEU A 1033 -19.45 -23.67 -1.99
C LEU A 1033 -19.34 -22.54 -0.95
N ARG A 1034 -19.52 -22.85 0.34
CA ARG A 1034 -19.78 -21.88 1.41
C ARG A 1034 -19.16 -22.37 2.71
N ASP A 1035 -18.83 -21.43 3.58
CA ASP A 1035 -18.33 -21.70 4.92
C ASP A 1035 -19.16 -20.97 6.00
N ALA A 1036 -18.97 -21.42 7.24
CA ALA A 1036 -19.62 -20.88 8.41
C ALA A 1036 -18.63 -20.86 9.59
N GLY A 1037 -18.80 -19.88 10.47
CA GLY A 1037 -17.99 -19.74 11.67
C GLY A 1037 -18.85 -19.31 12.85
N GLY A 1038 -18.55 -19.79 14.04
CA GLY A 1038 -19.32 -19.45 15.23
C GLY A 1038 -18.58 -19.82 16.51
N TYR A 1039 -19.22 -19.52 17.64
CA TYR A 1039 -18.69 -19.86 18.94
C TYR A 1039 -19.80 -20.03 19.98
N PHE A 1040 -19.46 -20.67 21.10
CA PHE A 1040 -20.29 -20.70 22.30
C PHE A 1040 -19.40 -20.72 23.54
N ASP A 1041 -19.59 -19.79 24.48
CA ASP A 1041 -18.76 -19.63 25.68
C ASP A 1041 -19.56 -19.47 26.99
N GLN A 1042 -20.89 -19.66 26.92
CA GLN A 1042 -21.80 -19.49 28.06
C GLN A 1042 -21.95 -20.78 28.87
N PHE A 1043 -20.83 -21.41 29.23
CA PHE A 1043 -20.80 -22.58 30.11
C PHE A 1043 -19.56 -22.57 31.01
N ILE A 1044 -19.68 -23.18 32.19
CA ILE A 1044 -18.57 -23.32 33.12
C ILE A 1044 -17.89 -24.68 32.92
N LEU A 1045 -16.56 -24.65 32.81
CA LEU A 1045 -15.69 -25.81 32.80
C LEU A 1045 -14.84 -25.83 34.08
N GLY A 1046 -14.83 -26.96 34.79
CA GLY A 1046 -13.98 -27.14 35.97
C GLY A 1046 -14.45 -28.27 36.88
N GLY A 1047 -13.62 -28.63 37.86
CA GLY A 1047 -13.89 -29.78 38.73
C GLY A 1047 -13.74 -31.14 38.03
N TYR A 1048 -14.05 -32.19 38.78
CA TYR A 1048 -13.88 -33.59 38.39
C TYR A 1048 -15.18 -34.35 38.57
N ASP A 1049 -15.57 -35.17 37.60
CA ASP A 1049 -16.67 -36.12 37.77
C ASP A 1049 -16.13 -37.46 38.30
N GLY A 1050 -16.53 -37.81 39.52
CA GLY A 1050 -16.17 -39.08 40.16
C GLY A 1050 -17.18 -40.20 39.96
N SER A 1051 -18.20 -40.01 39.11
CA SER A 1051 -19.35 -40.91 38.98
C SER A 1051 -19.41 -41.75 37.70
N THR A 1052 -18.49 -41.54 36.75
CA THR A 1052 -18.44 -42.22 35.44
C THR A 1052 -17.45 -43.38 35.38
N ALA A 1053 -17.62 -44.25 34.37
CA ALA A 1053 -16.80 -45.45 34.13
C ALA A 1053 -15.31 -45.10 33.99
N THR A 1054 -14.45 -45.88 34.64
CA THR A 1054 -12.99 -45.72 34.57
C THR A 1054 -12.45 -46.43 33.33
N ASP A 1055 -11.80 -45.70 32.43
CA ASP A 1055 -10.85 -46.30 31.48
C ASP A 1055 -9.49 -46.48 32.17
N ASP A 1056 -8.91 -47.67 32.05
CA ASP A 1056 -7.59 -48.03 32.60
C ASP A 1056 -6.60 -48.54 31.54
N LYS A 1057 -6.97 -48.47 30.26
CA LYS A 1057 -6.11 -48.86 29.13
C LYS A 1057 -5.78 -47.64 28.30
N GLY A 1058 -4.55 -47.60 27.77
CA GLY A 1058 -4.16 -46.57 26.81
C GLY A 1058 -4.58 -46.93 25.39
N PRO A 1059 -4.43 -45.98 24.44
CA PRO A 1059 -4.88 -46.16 23.06
C PRO A 1059 -4.28 -47.39 22.36
N GLU A 1060 -5.04 -47.99 21.45
CA GLU A 1060 -4.50 -48.93 20.47
C GLU A 1060 -3.76 -48.16 19.38
N ILE A 1061 -2.49 -48.50 19.14
CA ILE A 1061 -1.60 -47.82 18.19
C ILE A 1061 -1.20 -48.77 17.07
N THR A 1062 -1.49 -48.39 15.84
CA THR A 1062 -0.97 -49.03 14.62
C THR A 1062 -0.03 -48.07 13.92
N MET A 1063 1.10 -48.55 13.41
CA MET A 1063 2.12 -47.72 12.76
C MET A 1063 2.62 -48.37 11.48
N TYR A 1064 2.79 -47.55 10.45
CA TYR A 1064 3.31 -47.91 9.15
C TYR A 1064 4.21 -46.79 8.61
N LEU A 1065 5.14 -47.12 7.73
CA LEU A 1065 5.92 -46.15 6.97
C LEU A 1065 5.56 -46.26 5.49
N ASN A 1066 5.28 -45.11 4.87
CA ASN A 1066 4.84 -44.89 3.50
C ASN A 1066 3.43 -45.40 3.18
N ASP A 1067 3.13 -46.67 3.44
CA ASP A 1067 1.80 -47.23 3.26
C ASP A 1067 1.50 -48.36 4.26
N SER A 1068 0.23 -48.78 4.34
CA SER A 1068 -0.24 -49.84 5.25
C SER A 1068 0.32 -51.23 4.95
N LEU A 1069 1.11 -51.40 3.89
CA LEU A 1069 1.80 -52.64 3.54
C LEU A 1069 3.22 -52.70 4.10
N PHE A 1070 3.67 -51.67 4.84
CA PHE A 1070 4.94 -51.66 5.54
C PHE A 1070 5.09 -52.89 6.46
N ILE A 1071 6.23 -53.55 6.35
CA ILE A 1071 6.60 -54.67 7.22
C ILE A 1071 7.70 -54.16 8.16
N ASN A 1072 7.49 -54.31 9.46
CA ASN A 1072 8.48 -53.95 10.47
C ASN A 1072 9.86 -54.61 10.16
N GLY A 1073 10.91 -53.80 10.11
CA GLY A 1073 12.28 -54.17 9.72
C GLY A 1073 12.63 -53.94 8.24
N SER A 1074 11.71 -53.39 7.43
CA SER A 1074 11.96 -53.15 5.99
C SER A 1074 12.95 -52.02 5.72
N GLU A 1075 13.57 -52.06 4.54
CA GLU A 1075 14.41 -50.98 4.01
C GLU A 1075 13.52 -49.94 3.30
N ILE A 1076 13.76 -48.65 3.56
CA ILE A 1076 12.99 -47.50 3.06
C ILE A 1076 13.93 -46.37 2.61
N ASN A 1077 13.37 -45.37 1.92
CA ASN A 1077 14.12 -44.18 1.52
C ASN A 1077 14.38 -43.25 2.73
N ASN A 1078 15.14 -42.18 2.52
CA ASN A 1078 15.53 -41.22 3.56
C ASN A 1078 14.46 -40.16 3.89
N SER A 1079 13.31 -40.18 3.22
CA SER A 1079 12.19 -39.24 3.47
C SER A 1079 10.84 -39.97 3.52
N PRO A 1080 10.63 -40.91 4.47
CA PRO A 1080 9.39 -41.66 4.58
C PRO A 1080 8.25 -40.86 5.20
N ILE A 1081 7.02 -41.32 4.99
CA ILE A 1081 5.82 -40.77 5.66
C ILE A 1081 5.39 -41.74 6.76
N LEU A 1082 5.28 -41.29 8.01
CA LEU A 1082 4.60 -42.02 9.08
C LEU A 1082 3.09 -41.99 8.83
N PHE A 1083 2.49 -43.17 8.80
CA PHE A 1083 1.04 -43.34 8.89
C PHE A 1083 0.73 -44.13 10.17
N ALA A 1084 0.03 -43.52 11.12
CA ALA A 1084 -0.35 -44.17 12.37
C ALA A 1084 -1.84 -44.04 12.66
N GLY A 1085 -2.50 -45.15 12.99
CA GLY A 1085 -3.90 -45.15 13.43
C GLY A 1085 -3.97 -45.29 14.95
N LEU A 1086 -4.76 -44.43 15.60
CA LEU A 1086 -5.01 -44.45 17.04
C LEU A 1086 -6.50 -44.71 17.30
N SER A 1087 -6.83 -45.57 18.26
CA SER A 1087 -8.21 -45.77 18.71
C SER A 1087 -8.29 -46.06 20.21
N ASP A 1088 -9.23 -45.41 20.88
CA ASP A 1088 -9.50 -45.58 22.30
C ASP A 1088 -10.97 -45.25 22.62
N PRO A 1089 -11.72 -46.07 23.39
CA PRO A 1089 -13.12 -45.80 23.74
C PRO A 1089 -13.33 -44.49 24.50
N GLY A 1090 -12.33 -44.04 25.26
CA GLY A 1090 -12.32 -42.76 25.96
C GLY A 1090 -11.96 -41.57 25.09
N GLY A 1091 -11.49 -41.80 23.87
CA GLY A 1091 -11.00 -40.78 22.95
C GLY A 1091 -9.50 -40.51 23.08
N ILE A 1092 -8.91 -39.98 22.02
CA ILE A 1092 -7.47 -39.70 21.94
C ILE A 1092 -7.18 -38.30 22.46
N ASN A 1093 -6.25 -38.16 23.40
CA ASN A 1093 -5.82 -36.87 23.91
C ASN A 1093 -4.91 -36.17 22.90
N THR A 1094 -5.47 -35.18 22.21
CA THR A 1094 -4.76 -34.31 21.26
C THR A 1094 -4.51 -32.91 21.86
N SER A 1095 -4.78 -32.72 23.15
CA SER A 1095 -4.87 -31.41 23.78
C SER A 1095 -3.52 -30.72 23.92
N GLY A 1096 -2.44 -31.50 24.11
CA GLY A 1096 -1.12 -31.02 24.53
C GLY A 1096 -1.13 -30.18 25.82
N SER A 1097 -2.26 -30.14 26.52
CA SER A 1097 -2.49 -29.27 27.68
C SER A 1097 -2.04 -29.94 28.98
N GLY A 1098 -1.93 -31.27 28.98
CA GLY A 1098 -1.35 -32.07 30.05
C GLY A 1098 0.17 -32.14 29.94
N ILE A 1099 0.88 -31.86 31.04
CA ILE A 1099 2.34 -31.97 31.08
C ILE A 1099 2.76 -33.41 30.76
N GLY A 1100 3.39 -33.61 29.61
CA GLY A 1100 3.90 -34.92 29.17
C GLY A 1100 2.86 -35.86 28.57
N HIS A 1101 1.66 -35.37 28.25
CA HIS A 1101 0.58 -36.14 27.61
C HIS A 1101 0.43 -35.86 26.12
N ASP A 1102 1.52 -35.46 25.47
CA ASP A 1102 1.57 -35.24 24.03
C ASP A 1102 1.62 -36.54 23.22
N ILE A 1103 1.19 -36.45 21.97
CA ILE A 1103 1.46 -37.48 20.97
C ILE A 1103 2.87 -37.25 20.45
N VAL A 1104 3.79 -38.12 20.83
CA VAL A 1104 5.23 -37.95 20.54
C VAL A 1104 5.75 -39.13 19.75
N ALA A 1105 6.46 -38.84 18.66
CA ALA A 1105 7.31 -39.79 17.98
C ALA A 1105 8.78 -39.58 18.36
N THR A 1106 9.48 -40.63 18.77
CA THR A 1106 10.90 -40.61 19.15
C THR A 1106 11.69 -41.46 18.18
N LEU A 1107 12.72 -40.87 17.56
CA LEU A 1107 13.61 -41.58 16.65
C LEU A 1107 14.84 -42.07 17.42
N ASP A 1108 15.22 -43.32 17.20
CA ASP A 1108 16.42 -44.00 17.75
C ASP A 1108 16.54 -44.02 19.29
N GLY A 1109 15.42 -43.80 19.99
CA GLY A 1109 15.41 -43.68 21.45
C GLY A 1109 16.17 -42.46 21.97
N ASP A 1110 16.50 -41.50 21.09
CA ASP A 1110 17.10 -40.24 21.48
C ASP A 1110 15.99 -39.29 21.91
N GLU A 1111 15.84 -39.11 23.22
CA GLU A 1111 14.86 -38.18 23.80
C GLU A 1111 15.12 -36.71 23.39
N SER A 1112 16.29 -36.39 22.83
CA SER A 1112 16.59 -35.09 22.22
C SER A 1112 16.10 -34.95 20.77
N VAL A 1113 15.67 -36.06 20.14
CA VAL A 1113 15.12 -36.12 18.76
C VAL A 1113 13.68 -36.65 18.83
N THR A 1114 12.78 -35.78 19.29
CA THR A 1114 11.34 -36.05 19.40
C THR A 1114 10.52 -35.14 18.48
N PHE A 1115 9.44 -35.68 17.91
CA PHE A 1115 8.51 -34.99 17.04
C PHE A 1115 7.15 -34.91 17.72
N LEU A 1116 6.63 -33.70 17.90
CA LEU A 1116 5.29 -33.44 18.46
C LEU A 1116 4.24 -33.58 17.35
N LEU A 1117 3.31 -34.52 17.52
CA LEU A 1117 2.37 -34.93 16.46
C LEU A 1117 0.91 -34.54 16.73
N ASN A 1118 0.61 -33.79 17.79
CA ASN A 1118 -0.76 -33.42 18.18
C ASN A 1118 -1.53 -32.71 17.05
N ASP A 1119 -0.85 -31.83 16.30
CA ASP A 1119 -1.45 -31.10 15.17
C ASP A 1119 -1.53 -31.91 13.87
N TYR A 1120 -0.88 -33.08 13.81
CA TYR A 1120 -0.93 -34.01 12.68
C TYR A 1120 -2.01 -35.10 12.86
N PHE A 1121 -2.73 -35.11 13.98
CA PHE A 1121 -3.85 -36.02 14.22
C PHE A 1121 -5.12 -35.52 13.49
N ASP A 1122 -5.58 -36.29 12.49
CA ASP A 1122 -6.86 -36.10 11.81
C ASP A 1122 -7.92 -37.03 12.45
N PRO A 1123 -8.90 -36.48 13.20
CA PRO A 1123 -9.95 -37.29 13.81
C PRO A 1123 -10.85 -37.93 12.76
N GLN A 1124 -11.35 -39.12 13.07
CA GLN A 1124 -12.34 -39.82 12.25
C GLN A 1124 -13.66 -39.02 12.22
N VAL A 1125 -14.31 -38.96 11.05
CA VAL A 1125 -15.58 -38.24 10.89
C VAL A 1125 -16.65 -38.86 11.78
N ASP A 1126 -17.36 -38.02 12.55
CA ASP A 1126 -18.44 -38.38 13.49
C ASP A 1126 -18.02 -39.34 14.61
N ASP A 1127 -16.71 -39.53 14.84
CA ASP A 1127 -16.17 -40.45 15.83
C ASP A 1127 -15.01 -39.83 16.62
N PHE A 1128 -15.24 -39.56 17.90
CA PHE A 1128 -14.22 -39.04 18.80
C PHE A 1128 -13.25 -40.11 19.33
N THR A 1129 -13.51 -41.39 19.07
CA THR A 1129 -12.74 -42.52 19.61
C THR A 1129 -11.58 -42.96 18.74
N SER A 1130 -11.44 -42.41 17.52
CA SER A 1130 -10.39 -42.83 16.59
C SER A 1130 -9.91 -41.72 15.66
N GLY A 1131 -8.72 -41.88 15.10
CA GLY A 1131 -8.15 -40.97 14.11
C GLY A 1131 -6.80 -41.44 13.59
N ASN A 1132 -6.24 -40.70 12.64
CA ASN A 1132 -4.98 -41.04 11.97
C ASN A 1132 -3.98 -39.91 12.08
N ILE A 1133 -2.69 -40.27 12.08
CA ILE A 1133 -1.56 -39.35 12.00
C ILE A 1133 -0.84 -39.59 10.70
N VAL A 1134 -0.59 -38.51 9.97
CA VAL A 1134 0.24 -38.50 8.76
C VAL A 1134 1.37 -37.51 8.97
N PHE A 1135 2.61 -38.00 9.06
CA PHE A 1135 3.77 -37.15 9.35
C PHE A 1135 4.95 -37.45 8.41
N PRO A 1136 5.38 -36.50 7.55
CA PRO A 1136 6.52 -36.70 6.67
C PRO A 1136 7.85 -36.50 7.41
N PHE A 1137 8.75 -37.47 7.29
CA PHE A 1137 10.15 -37.31 7.66
C PHE A 1137 10.97 -36.84 6.46
N ASN A 1138 12.05 -36.09 6.73
CA ASN A 1138 12.96 -35.61 5.71
C ASN A 1138 14.41 -35.87 6.10
N ASN A 1139 15.22 -36.35 5.15
CA ASN A 1139 16.67 -36.51 5.28
C ASN A 1139 17.12 -37.36 6.49
N LEU A 1140 16.43 -38.46 6.77
CA LEU A 1140 16.88 -39.45 7.75
C LEU A 1140 18.24 -40.01 7.33
N SER A 1141 19.15 -40.20 8.29
CA SER A 1141 20.48 -40.73 8.01
C SER A 1141 20.44 -42.18 7.50
N ASN A 1142 21.41 -42.61 6.71
CA ASN A 1142 21.53 -44.03 6.36
C ASN A 1142 21.81 -44.89 7.60
N GLY A 1143 21.13 -46.03 7.73
CA GLY A 1143 21.37 -46.98 8.82
C GLY A 1143 20.10 -47.61 9.38
N LYS A 1144 20.27 -48.36 10.47
CA LYS A 1144 19.14 -48.91 11.23
C LYS A 1144 18.52 -47.79 12.06
N HIS A 1145 17.20 -47.67 11.98
CA HIS A 1145 16.42 -46.75 12.80
C HIS A 1145 15.33 -47.48 13.59
N THR A 1146 14.94 -46.88 14.71
CA THR A 1146 13.74 -47.27 15.48
C THR A 1146 12.85 -46.06 15.68
N LEU A 1147 11.55 -46.20 15.44
CA LEU A 1147 10.57 -45.15 15.69
C LEU A 1147 9.57 -45.63 16.74
N GLU A 1148 9.54 -44.95 17.87
CA GLU A 1148 8.55 -45.13 18.93
C GLU A 1148 7.48 -44.05 18.82
N LEU A 1149 6.21 -44.43 18.76
CA LEU A 1149 5.08 -43.50 18.89
C LEU A 1149 4.41 -43.73 20.24
N LYS A 1150 4.27 -42.68 21.03
CA LYS A 1150 3.56 -42.67 22.31
C LYS A 1150 2.35 -41.76 22.21
N ALA A 1151 1.19 -42.27 22.63
CA ALA A 1151 -0.08 -41.54 22.64
C ALA A 1151 -0.83 -41.78 23.95
N TRP A 1152 -1.76 -40.86 24.28
CA TRP A 1152 -2.54 -40.85 25.50
C TRP A 1152 -4.03 -40.79 25.19
N ASP A 1153 -4.86 -41.40 26.05
CA ASP A 1153 -6.32 -41.23 26.02
C ASP A 1153 -6.76 -40.00 26.85
N MET A 1154 -8.06 -39.69 26.84
CA MET A 1154 -8.63 -38.60 27.64
C MET A 1154 -8.60 -38.81 29.16
N PHE A 1155 -8.29 -40.03 29.63
CA PHE A 1155 -8.21 -40.42 31.04
C PHE A 1155 -6.77 -40.44 31.60
N ASN A 1156 -5.79 -40.11 30.75
CA ASN A 1156 -4.34 -40.09 30.97
C ASN A 1156 -3.72 -41.50 31.07
N ASN A 1157 -4.28 -42.48 30.38
CA ASN A 1157 -3.64 -43.76 30.11
C ASN A 1157 -2.82 -43.64 28.82
N SER A 1158 -1.58 -44.15 28.80
CA SER A 1158 -0.73 -44.16 27.60
C SER A 1158 -0.45 -45.56 27.08
N SER A 1159 -0.20 -45.60 25.77
CA SER A 1159 0.37 -46.73 25.07
C SER A 1159 1.53 -46.26 24.21
N SER A 1160 2.46 -47.17 23.91
CA SER A 1160 3.56 -46.93 22.97
C SER A 1160 3.66 -48.08 21.99
N SER A 1161 3.98 -47.76 20.73
CA SER A 1161 4.26 -48.74 19.68
C SER A 1161 5.60 -48.43 19.04
N ILE A 1162 6.37 -49.47 18.70
CA ILE A 1162 7.72 -49.34 18.14
C ILE A 1162 7.80 -50.11 16.83
N ILE A 1163 8.32 -49.44 15.81
CA ILE A 1163 8.74 -50.07 14.56
C ILE A 1163 10.24 -49.88 14.34
N GLU A 1164 10.87 -50.85 13.70
CA GLU A 1164 12.25 -50.81 13.23
C GLU A 1164 12.25 -50.70 11.71
N PHE A 1165 13.23 -50.01 11.13
CA PHE A 1165 13.43 -49.93 9.69
C PHE A 1165 14.88 -49.61 9.36
N TYR A 1166 15.25 -49.74 8.09
CA TYR A 1166 16.58 -49.39 7.59
C TYR A 1166 16.46 -48.30 6.52
N VAL A 1167 17.18 -47.20 6.68
CA VAL A 1167 17.24 -46.11 5.69
C VAL A 1167 18.44 -46.30 4.78
N SER A 1168 18.22 -46.14 3.48
CA SER A 1168 19.25 -46.27 2.44
C SER A 1168 19.02 -45.29 1.29
N ASP A 1169 20.00 -44.41 1.06
CA ASP A 1169 20.06 -43.49 -0.10
C ASP A 1169 20.19 -44.22 -1.44
N SER A 1170 20.40 -45.54 -1.42
CA SER A 1170 20.66 -46.38 -2.60
C SER A 1170 19.84 -47.67 -2.58
N LEU A 1171 18.53 -47.54 -2.42
CA LEU A 1171 17.59 -48.63 -2.66
C LEU A 1171 17.72 -49.11 -4.12
N ASN A 1172 18.47 -50.21 -4.32
CA ASN A 1172 18.53 -50.88 -5.61
C ASN A 1172 17.11 -51.22 -6.06
N MET A 1173 16.78 -50.89 -7.31
CA MET A 1173 15.45 -51.14 -7.84
C MET A 1173 15.12 -52.64 -7.81
N ASP A 1174 14.08 -53.01 -7.07
CA ASP A 1174 13.58 -54.38 -7.02
C ASP A 1174 12.10 -54.42 -7.41
N VAL A 1175 11.73 -55.50 -8.08
CA VAL A 1175 10.38 -55.77 -8.56
C VAL A 1175 10.00 -57.20 -8.19
N ALA A 1176 8.87 -57.33 -7.50
CA ALA A 1176 8.36 -58.58 -6.97
C ALA A 1176 6.89 -58.79 -7.35
N GLN A 1177 6.38 -59.99 -7.14
CA GLN A 1177 4.96 -60.34 -7.38
C GLN A 1177 4.46 -59.96 -8.79
N VAL A 1178 5.33 -60.09 -9.78
CA VAL A 1178 4.98 -59.86 -11.18
C VAL A 1178 3.98 -60.91 -11.62
N LEU A 1179 2.79 -60.46 -11.99
CA LEU A 1179 1.70 -61.33 -12.42
C LEU A 1179 0.88 -60.66 -13.51
N ASN A 1180 0.12 -61.48 -14.23
CA ASN A 1180 -0.89 -61.02 -15.16
C ASN A 1180 -2.23 -61.72 -14.89
N TYR A 1181 -3.33 -61.00 -15.00
CA TYR A 1181 -4.67 -61.54 -14.79
C TYR A 1181 -5.69 -60.87 -15.73
N PRO A 1182 -6.59 -61.62 -16.39
CA PRO A 1182 -6.67 -63.08 -16.40
C PRO A 1182 -5.49 -63.75 -17.12
N ASN A 1183 -5.14 -64.97 -16.70
CA ASN A 1183 -4.13 -65.83 -17.32
C ASN A 1183 -4.53 -67.31 -17.12
N PRO A 1184 -5.00 -68.05 -18.16
CA PRO A 1184 -5.05 -67.66 -19.57
C PRO A 1184 -6.08 -66.56 -19.90
N PHE A 1185 -5.92 -65.88 -21.05
CA PHE A 1185 -6.86 -64.87 -21.55
C PHE A 1185 -7.11 -64.94 -23.06
N ALA A 1186 -8.26 -64.44 -23.53
CA ALA A 1186 -8.64 -64.41 -24.96
C ALA A 1186 -8.69 -62.99 -25.59
N ASN A 1187 -9.02 -61.97 -24.80
CA ASN A 1187 -9.24 -60.59 -25.31
C ASN A 1187 -8.30 -59.53 -24.72
N GLY A 1188 -7.59 -59.85 -23.63
CA GLY A 1188 -6.64 -58.96 -22.98
C GLY A 1188 -6.31 -59.45 -21.57
N THR A 1189 -5.22 -58.94 -20.99
CA THR A 1189 -4.76 -59.22 -19.64
C THR A 1189 -4.25 -57.95 -18.99
N TYR A 1190 -4.21 -57.91 -17.67
CA TYR A 1190 -3.61 -56.80 -16.93
C TYR A 1190 -2.31 -57.28 -16.28
N PHE A 1191 -1.24 -56.53 -16.44
CA PHE A 1191 0.02 -56.75 -15.72
C PHE A 1191 0.04 -55.91 -14.44
N THR A 1192 0.44 -56.50 -13.33
CA THR A 1192 0.70 -55.77 -12.08
C THR A 1192 1.90 -56.37 -11.38
N PHE A 1193 2.58 -55.56 -10.57
CA PHE A 1193 3.76 -55.95 -9.82
C PHE A 1193 3.96 -55.00 -8.63
N ARG A 1194 4.80 -55.43 -7.68
CA ARG A 1194 5.28 -54.61 -6.57
C ARG A 1194 6.68 -54.10 -6.84
N HIS A 1195 7.01 -52.90 -6.35
CA HIS A 1195 8.34 -52.29 -6.39
C HIS A 1195 8.72 -51.74 -5.01
N ASN A 1196 9.99 -51.36 -4.84
CA ASN A 1196 10.53 -50.77 -3.61
C ASN A 1196 10.87 -49.28 -3.75
N GLN A 1197 10.34 -48.60 -4.78
CA GLN A 1197 10.63 -47.19 -5.09
C GLN A 1197 9.37 -46.34 -4.80
N PHE A 1198 9.13 -46.02 -3.53
CA PHE A 1198 7.93 -45.24 -3.13
C PHE A 1198 8.09 -43.77 -3.54
N GLY A 1199 7.07 -43.21 -4.20
CA GLY A 1199 7.03 -41.79 -4.61
C GLY A 1199 7.88 -41.43 -5.84
N GLU A 1200 8.46 -42.42 -6.52
CA GLU A 1200 9.31 -42.22 -7.70
C GLU A 1200 8.55 -42.56 -8.99
N ASP A 1201 8.76 -41.78 -10.06
CA ASP A 1201 8.22 -42.10 -11.38
C ASP A 1201 8.93 -43.33 -11.98
N LEU A 1202 8.13 -44.34 -12.37
CA LEU A 1202 8.64 -45.59 -12.92
C LEU A 1202 8.51 -45.64 -14.43
N ARG A 1203 9.63 -45.99 -15.10
CA ARG A 1203 9.64 -46.34 -16.52
C ARG A 1203 9.48 -47.85 -16.68
N VAL A 1204 8.35 -48.30 -17.23
CA VAL A 1204 8.03 -49.72 -17.43
C VAL A 1204 8.06 -50.09 -18.91
N GLU A 1205 8.66 -51.23 -19.23
CA GLU A 1205 8.67 -51.84 -20.55
C GLU A 1205 8.36 -53.34 -20.43
N ILE A 1206 7.38 -53.84 -21.19
CA ILE A 1206 6.95 -55.23 -21.18
C ILE A 1206 7.23 -55.86 -22.54
N GLU A 1207 8.16 -56.80 -22.59
CA GLU A 1207 8.52 -57.55 -23.80
C GLU A 1207 7.84 -58.92 -23.79
N ILE A 1208 7.13 -59.29 -24.85
CA ILE A 1208 6.48 -60.60 -24.98
C ILE A 1208 7.27 -61.46 -25.97
N TYR A 1209 7.56 -62.71 -25.60
CA TYR A 1209 8.33 -63.68 -26.35
C TYR A 1209 7.50 -64.95 -26.61
N ASN A 1210 7.58 -65.49 -27.82
CA ASN A 1210 6.97 -66.78 -28.13
C ASN A 1210 7.74 -67.95 -27.48
N PHE A 1211 7.19 -69.16 -27.54
CA PHE A 1211 7.82 -70.36 -26.96
C PHE A 1211 9.24 -70.67 -27.50
N ASN A 1212 9.57 -70.20 -28.71
CA ASN A 1212 10.90 -70.35 -29.30
C ASN A 1212 11.89 -69.25 -28.87
N GLY A 1213 11.49 -68.35 -27.97
CA GLY A 1213 12.32 -67.24 -27.48
C GLY A 1213 12.43 -66.06 -28.47
N GLN A 1214 11.60 -66.01 -29.51
CA GLN A 1214 11.57 -64.87 -30.42
C GLN A 1214 10.65 -63.79 -29.86
N LEU A 1215 11.12 -62.54 -29.88
CA LEU A 1215 10.34 -61.37 -29.48
C LEU A 1215 9.11 -61.22 -30.39
N ALA A 1216 7.93 -61.27 -29.78
CA ALA A 1216 6.65 -61.11 -30.44
C ALA A 1216 6.19 -59.64 -30.44
N THR A 1217 6.31 -58.96 -29.28
CA THR A 1217 5.94 -57.54 -29.15
C THR A 1217 6.66 -56.85 -28.00
N VAL A 1218 6.71 -55.51 -28.03
CA VAL A 1218 7.22 -54.68 -26.93
C VAL A 1218 6.17 -53.63 -26.62
N PHE A 1219 5.65 -53.67 -25.41
CA PHE A 1219 4.62 -52.79 -24.91
C PHE A 1219 5.21 -51.85 -23.86
N ILE A 1220 5.14 -50.55 -24.13
CA ILE A 1220 5.60 -49.50 -23.21
C ILE A 1220 4.35 -48.71 -22.80
N PRO A 1221 3.81 -48.92 -21.58
CA PRO A 1221 2.70 -48.10 -21.10
C PRO A 1221 3.12 -46.63 -21.00
N GLN A 1222 2.21 -45.72 -21.35
CA GLN A 1222 2.44 -44.29 -21.16
C GLN A 1222 2.25 -43.94 -19.67
N HIS A 1223 3.32 -43.43 -19.05
CA HIS A 1223 3.40 -42.80 -17.71
C HIS A 1223 2.75 -43.58 -16.55
N ILE A 1224 3.58 -44.22 -15.72
CA ILE A 1224 3.13 -44.89 -14.49
C ILE A 1224 3.55 -44.04 -13.30
N VAL A 1225 2.60 -43.30 -12.75
CA VAL A 1225 2.74 -42.62 -11.45
C VAL A 1225 2.37 -43.63 -10.36
N THR A 1226 3.26 -43.85 -9.39
CA THR A 1226 3.04 -44.83 -8.33
C THR A 1226 2.56 -44.16 -7.05
N ASN A 1227 1.39 -44.54 -6.56
CA ASN A 1227 0.81 -44.07 -5.29
C ASN A 1227 1.07 -45.04 -4.11
N GLY A 1228 2.14 -45.84 -4.19
CA GLY A 1228 2.47 -46.89 -3.20
C GLY A 1228 3.46 -47.90 -3.75
N TYR A 1229 3.72 -49.00 -3.04
CA TYR A 1229 4.63 -50.06 -3.50
C TYR A 1229 4.04 -51.04 -4.53
N THR A 1230 2.81 -50.82 -5.01
CA THR A 1230 2.13 -51.69 -6.00
C THR A 1230 1.70 -50.86 -7.20
N VAL A 1231 2.03 -51.32 -8.40
CA VAL A 1231 1.65 -50.65 -9.64
C VAL A 1231 0.22 -51.03 -10.03
N ASP A 1232 -0.58 -50.01 -10.36
CA ASP A 1232 -1.94 -50.19 -10.87
C ASP A 1232 -1.96 -51.13 -12.10
N PRO A 1233 -3.02 -51.94 -12.28
CA PRO A 1233 -3.06 -52.93 -13.35
C PRO A 1233 -2.92 -52.31 -14.76
N ILE A 1234 -1.86 -52.69 -15.46
CA ILE A 1234 -1.52 -52.22 -16.80
C ILE A 1234 -2.17 -53.12 -17.85
N TYR A 1235 -3.17 -52.59 -18.56
CA TYR A 1235 -3.89 -53.36 -19.58
C TYR A 1235 -3.06 -53.61 -20.85
N TRP A 1236 -3.11 -54.83 -21.36
CA TRP A 1236 -2.62 -55.20 -22.68
C TRP A 1236 -3.67 -56.05 -23.40
N ASP A 1237 -3.94 -55.72 -24.66
CA ASP A 1237 -4.99 -56.31 -25.51
C ASP A 1237 -4.59 -57.64 -26.20
N GLY A 1238 -3.34 -58.08 -26.03
CA GLY A 1238 -2.84 -59.30 -26.67
C GLY A 1238 -2.36 -59.10 -28.11
N GLU A 1239 -2.17 -57.87 -28.56
CA GLU A 1239 -1.75 -57.54 -29.93
C GLU A 1239 -0.23 -57.31 -30.04
N ASP A 1240 0.29 -57.49 -31.26
CA ASP A 1240 1.64 -57.09 -31.64
C ASP A 1240 1.74 -55.57 -31.94
N ASN A 1241 2.97 -55.06 -32.12
CA ASN A 1241 3.22 -53.64 -32.45
C ASN A 1241 2.60 -53.14 -33.78
N ARG A 1242 1.91 -54.02 -34.54
CA ARG A 1242 1.19 -53.69 -35.77
C ARG A 1242 -0.32 -53.86 -35.63
N GLY A 1243 -0.82 -54.10 -34.42
CA GLY A 1243 -2.25 -54.29 -34.12
C GLY A 1243 -2.80 -55.67 -34.53
N ASN A 1244 -1.95 -56.69 -34.67
CA ASN A 1244 -2.42 -58.05 -34.94
C ASN A 1244 -2.47 -58.86 -33.64
N LYS A 1245 -3.59 -59.54 -33.38
CA LYS A 1245 -3.69 -60.49 -32.26
C LYS A 1245 -2.63 -61.60 -32.37
N LEU A 1246 -1.95 -61.87 -31.26
CA LEU A 1246 -1.02 -63.00 -31.16
C LEU A 1246 -1.79 -64.33 -31.16
N ASN A 1247 -1.20 -65.36 -31.75
CA ASN A 1247 -1.82 -66.69 -31.83
C ASN A 1247 -1.99 -67.30 -30.42
N PRO A 1248 -3.07 -68.05 -30.17
CA PRO A 1248 -3.25 -68.81 -28.93
C PRO A 1248 -2.05 -69.73 -28.64
N GLY A 1249 -1.59 -69.75 -27.40
CA GLY A 1249 -0.41 -70.51 -27.00
C GLY A 1249 0.31 -69.99 -25.75
N PHE A 1250 1.44 -70.62 -25.44
CA PHE A 1250 2.32 -70.24 -24.34
C PHE A 1250 3.32 -69.15 -24.78
N TYR A 1251 3.43 -68.10 -23.97
CA TYR A 1251 4.39 -67.02 -24.14
C TYR A 1251 5.14 -66.76 -22.82
N PHE A 1252 6.31 -66.15 -22.95
CA PHE A 1252 7.02 -65.55 -21.83
C PHE A 1252 6.89 -64.04 -21.95
N TYR A 1253 6.74 -63.34 -20.84
CA TYR A 1253 6.86 -61.90 -20.82
C TYR A 1253 7.98 -61.47 -19.88
N LYS A 1254 8.69 -60.43 -20.26
CA LYS A 1254 9.72 -59.79 -19.45
C LYS A 1254 9.26 -58.37 -19.15
N ILE A 1255 9.09 -58.05 -17.86
CA ILE A 1255 8.89 -56.67 -17.41
C ILE A 1255 10.26 -56.11 -17.02
N LYS A 1256 10.62 -54.98 -17.63
CA LYS A 1256 11.74 -54.13 -17.25
C LYS A 1256 11.18 -52.88 -16.59
N VAL A 1257 11.72 -52.50 -15.45
CA VAL A 1257 11.28 -51.33 -14.69
C VAL A 1257 12.54 -50.51 -14.37
N GLY A 1258 12.50 -49.19 -14.56
CA GLY A 1258 13.58 -48.25 -14.28
C GLY A 1258 13.10 -47.00 -13.54
N ASN A 1259 13.99 -46.27 -12.86
CA ASN A 1259 13.72 -45.00 -12.18
C ASN A 1259 14.51 -43.81 -12.78
N GLY A 1260 14.24 -42.58 -12.32
CA GLY A 1260 14.84 -41.34 -12.84
C GLY A 1260 16.35 -41.18 -12.62
N ILE A 1261 16.93 -41.95 -11.69
CA ILE A 1261 18.35 -41.97 -11.32
C ILE A 1261 19.16 -43.09 -12.02
N GLY A 1262 18.52 -43.87 -12.89
CA GLY A 1262 19.19 -44.80 -13.81
C GLY A 1262 19.33 -46.25 -13.32
N TYR A 1263 18.72 -46.62 -12.18
CA TYR A 1263 18.61 -48.02 -11.77
C TYR A 1263 17.53 -48.74 -12.59
N GLN A 1264 17.77 -50.00 -12.95
CA GLN A 1264 16.83 -50.81 -13.72
C GLN A 1264 16.85 -52.26 -13.23
N THR A 1265 15.69 -52.91 -13.22
CA THR A 1265 15.54 -54.34 -12.92
C THR A 1265 14.62 -55.01 -13.92
N GLU A 1266 14.76 -56.33 -14.09
CA GLU A 1266 13.91 -57.11 -14.98
C GLU A 1266 13.40 -58.40 -14.31
N ARG A 1267 12.18 -58.80 -14.68
CA ARG A 1267 11.54 -60.04 -14.23
C ARG A 1267 10.85 -60.72 -15.39
N VAL A 1268 10.99 -62.05 -15.47
CA VAL A 1268 10.38 -62.88 -16.52
C VAL A 1268 9.29 -63.74 -15.91
N GLN A 1269 8.12 -63.78 -16.56
CA GLN A 1269 7.00 -64.64 -16.20
C GLN A 1269 6.33 -65.26 -17.43
N LYS A 1270 5.36 -66.14 -17.18
CA LYS A 1270 4.63 -66.87 -18.24
C LYS A 1270 3.21 -66.35 -18.38
N LEU A 1271 2.77 -66.19 -19.63
CA LEU A 1271 1.37 -65.95 -19.95
C LEU A 1271 0.85 -66.95 -20.98
N VAL A 1272 -0.46 -67.17 -20.97
CA VAL A 1272 -1.15 -68.09 -21.88
C VAL A 1272 -2.26 -67.34 -22.58
N ILE A 1273 -2.25 -67.35 -23.92
CA ILE A 1273 -3.33 -66.82 -24.75
C ILE A 1273 -4.24 -68.01 -25.10
N SER A 1274 -5.51 -67.94 -24.72
CA SER A 1274 -6.54 -68.93 -25.06
C SER A 1274 -7.34 -68.51 -26.30
N ASN A 1275 -7.99 -69.49 -26.94
CA ASN A 1275 -8.89 -69.25 -28.07
C ASN A 1275 -10.07 -68.33 -27.72
#